data_AF-P13569-F1
#
_entry.id   AF-P13569-F1
#
_cell.length_a   1.000
_cell.length_b   1.000
_cell.length_c   1.000
_cell.angle_alpha   90.00
_cell.angle_beta   90.00
_cell.angle_gamma   90.00
#
_symmetry.space_group_name_H-M   'P 1'
#
loop_
_entity.id
_entity.type
_entity.pdbx_description
1 polymer ?
#
loop_
_entity_poly.entity_id
_entity_poly.type
_entity_poly.pdbx_seq_one_letter_code
_entity_poly.pdbx_strand_id
1 'polypeptide(L)'
;MQRSPLEKASVVSKLFFSWTRPILRKGYRQRLELSDIYQIPSVDSADNLSEKLEREWDRELASKKNPKLINALRRCFFWRFMFYGIFLYLGEVTKAVQPLLLGRIIASYDPDNKEERSIAIYLGIGLCLLFIVRTLLLHPAIFGLHHIGMQMRIAMFSLIYKKTLKLSSRVLDKISIGQLVSLLSNNLNKFDEGLALAHFVWIAPLQVALLMGLIWELLQASAFCGLGFLIVLALFQAGLGRMMMKYRDQRAGKISERLVITSEMIENIQSVKAYCWEEAMEKMIENLRQTELKLTRKAAYVRYFNSSAFFFSGFFVVFLSVLPYALIKGIILRKIFTTISFCIVLRMAVTRQFPWAVQTWYDSLGAINKIQDFLQKQEYKTLEYNLTTTEVVMENVTAFWEEGFGELFEKAKQNNNNRKTSNGDDSLFFSNFSLLGTPVLKDINFKIERGQLLAVAGSTGAGKTSLLMVIMGELEPSEGKIKHSGRISFCSQFSWIMPGTIKENIIFGVSYDEYRYRSVIKACQLEEDISKFAEKDNIVLGEGGITLSGGQRARISLARAVYKDADLYLLDSPFGYLDVLTEKEIFESCVCKLMANKTRILVTSKMEHLKKADKILILHEGSSYFYGTFSELQNLQPDFSSKLMGCDSFDQFSAERRNSILTETLHRFSLEGDAPVSWTETKKQSFKQTGEFGEKRKNSILNPINSIRKFSIVQKTPLQMNGIEEDSDEPLERRLSLVPDSEQGEAILPRISVISTGPTLQARRRQSVLNLMTHSVNQGQNIHRKTTASTRKVSLAPQANLTELDIYSRRLSQETGLEISEEINEEDLKECFFDDMESIPAVTTWNTYLRYITVHKSLIFVLIWCLVIFLAEVAASLVVLWLLGNTPLQDKGNSTHSRNNSYAVIITSTSSYYVFYIYVGVADTLLAMGFFRGLPLVHTLITVSKILHHKMLHSVLQAPMSTLNTLKAGGILNRFSKDIAILDDLLPLTIFDFIQLLLIVIGAIAVVAVLQPYIFVATVPVIVAFIMLRAYFLQTSQQLKQLESEGRSPIFTHLVTSLKGLWTLRAFGRQPYFETLFHKALNLHTANWFLYLSTLRWFQMRIEMIFVIFFIAVTFISILTTGEGEGRVGIILTLAMNIMSTLQWAVNSSIDVDSLMRSVSRVFKFIDMPTEGKPTKSTKPYKNGQLSKVMIIENSHVKKDDIWPSGGQMTVKDLTAKYTEGGNAILENISFSISPGQRVGLLGRTGSGKSTLLSAFLRLLNTEGEIQIDGVSWDSITLQQWRKAFGVIPQKVFIFSGTFRKNLDPYEQWSDQEIWKVADEVGLRSVIEQFPGKLDFVLVDGGCVLSHGHKQLMCLARSVLSKAKILLLDEPSAHLDPVTYQIIRRTLKQAFADCTVILCEHRIEAMLECQQFLVIEENKVRQYDSIQKLLNERSLFRQAISPSDRVKLFPHRNSSKCKSKPQIAALKEETEEEVQDTRL
;
A
#
# COMPACT_ATOMS: atom_id res chain seq x y z
N MET A 1 21.39 -15.96 10.54
CA MET A 1 21.20 -16.48 9.16
C MET A 1 22.40 -17.29 8.63
N GLN A 2 22.14 -18.39 7.90
CA GLN A 2 23.18 -19.21 7.25
C GLN A 2 23.57 -18.65 5.87
N ARG A 3 24.86 -18.61 5.51
CA ARG A 3 25.32 -18.16 4.17
C ARG A 3 24.82 -19.06 3.05
N SER A 4 24.60 -18.49 1.85
CA SER A 4 24.08 -19.25 0.70
C SER A 4 24.98 -20.45 0.31
N PRO A 5 24.41 -21.65 0.06
CA PRO A 5 25.18 -22.78 -0.47
C PRO A 5 25.62 -22.56 -1.93
N LEU A 6 25.02 -21.58 -2.63
CA LEU A 6 25.33 -21.24 -4.02
C LEU A 6 26.75 -20.68 -4.20
N GLU A 7 27.25 -19.91 -3.24
CA GLU A 7 28.62 -19.36 -3.29
C GLU A 7 29.68 -20.48 -3.32
N LYS A 8 29.43 -21.58 -2.58
CA LYS A 8 30.32 -22.75 -2.51
C LYS A 8 29.99 -23.85 -3.54
N ALA A 9 28.99 -23.66 -4.40
CA ALA A 9 28.54 -24.69 -5.34
C ALA A 9 29.46 -24.82 -6.58
N SER A 10 29.80 -26.07 -6.93
CA SER A 10 30.51 -26.42 -8.16
C SER A 10 29.68 -26.10 -9.42
N VAL A 11 30.32 -26.05 -10.59
CA VAL A 11 29.64 -25.80 -11.87
C VAL A 11 28.52 -26.83 -12.14
N VAL A 12 28.76 -28.10 -11.83
CA VAL A 12 27.75 -29.18 -11.94
C VAL A 12 26.60 -28.95 -10.95
N SER A 13 26.91 -28.56 -9.71
CA SER A 13 25.88 -28.27 -8.71
C SER A 13 24.99 -27.10 -9.11
N LYS A 14 25.57 -26.03 -9.68
CA LYS A 14 24.87 -24.87 -10.23
C LYS A 14 23.99 -25.25 -11.43
N LEU A 15 24.54 -26.03 -12.38
CA LEU A 15 23.84 -26.46 -13.59
C LEU A 15 22.64 -27.37 -13.28
N PHE A 16 22.81 -28.35 -12.38
CA PHE A 16 21.77 -29.33 -12.04
C PHE A 16 20.91 -28.93 -10.82
N PHE A 17 21.08 -27.72 -10.28
CA PHE A 17 20.44 -27.21 -9.06
C PHE A 17 20.57 -28.12 -7.83
N SER A 18 21.64 -28.93 -7.71
CA SER A 18 21.75 -29.91 -6.61
C SER A 18 21.95 -29.27 -5.23
N TRP A 19 22.44 -28.02 -5.19
CA TRP A 19 22.53 -27.20 -3.97
C TRP A 19 21.17 -26.91 -3.30
N THR A 20 20.04 -27.03 -4.01
CA THR A 20 18.69 -26.89 -3.43
C THR A 20 18.25 -28.16 -2.67
N ARG A 21 18.89 -29.31 -2.91
CA ARG A 21 18.45 -30.60 -2.34
C ARG A 21 18.34 -30.64 -0.80
N PRO A 22 19.15 -29.92 0.00
CA PRO A 22 18.98 -29.86 1.46
C PRO A 22 17.65 -29.25 1.89
N ILE A 23 17.25 -28.08 1.34
CA ILE A 23 16.00 -27.41 1.75
C ILE A 23 14.77 -28.26 1.37
N LEU A 24 14.78 -28.90 0.19
CA LEU A 24 13.69 -29.82 -0.19
C LEU A 24 13.63 -31.08 0.70
N ARG A 25 14.75 -31.54 1.26
CA ARG A 25 14.76 -32.67 2.22
C ARG A 25 14.22 -32.24 3.59
N LYS A 26 14.53 -31.02 4.01
CA LYS A 26 14.07 -30.42 5.27
C LYS A 26 12.56 -30.13 5.21
N GLY A 27 12.11 -29.33 4.23
CA GLY A 27 10.71 -28.92 4.05
C GLY A 27 9.72 -30.04 3.70
N TYR A 28 10.21 -31.22 3.30
CA TYR A 28 9.41 -32.44 3.17
C TYR A 28 9.19 -33.19 4.51
N ARG A 29 10.13 -33.06 5.46
CA ARG A 29 10.10 -33.77 6.75
C ARG A 29 9.56 -32.93 7.90
N GLN A 30 9.76 -31.62 7.83
CA GLN A 30 9.42 -30.64 8.86
C GLN A 30 8.87 -29.38 8.19
N ARG A 31 8.14 -28.55 8.95
CA ARG A 31 7.85 -27.18 8.53
C ARG A 31 9.17 -26.40 8.45
N LEU A 32 9.32 -25.56 7.44
CA LEU A 32 10.40 -24.58 7.32
C LEU A 32 10.13 -23.39 8.23
N GLU A 33 11.10 -23.04 9.06
CA GLU A 33 11.11 -21.81 9.84
C GLU A 33 11.98 -20.74 9.17
N LEU A 34 11.83 -19.48 9.58
CA LEU A 34 12.61 -18.36 9.02
C LEU A 34 14.13 -18.57 9.17
N SER A 35 14.56 -19.24 10.24
CA SER A 35 15.96 -19.59 10.52
C SER A 35 16.55 -20.66 9.60
N ASP A 36 15.73 -21.47 8.92
CA ASP A 36 16.17 -22.44 7.90
C ASP A 36 16.50 -21.76 6.55
N ILE A 37 16.15 -20.48 6.37
CA ILE A 37 16.34 -19.74 5.12
C ILE A 37 17.80 -19.29 4.98
N TYR A 38 18.33 -19.41 3.77
CA TYR A 38 19.68 -18.96 3.45
C TYR A 38 19.71 -17.45 3.18
N GLN A 39 20.76 -16.79 3.67
CA GLN A 39 21.11 -15.43 3.28
C GLN A 39 21.27 -15.34 1.75
N ILE A 40 20.89 -14.20 1.16
CA ILE A 40 21.08 -13.92 -0.27
C ILE A 40 22.56 -14.01 -0.70
N PRO A 41 22.83 -14.29 -1.99
CA PRO A 41 24.17 -14.13 -2.55
C PRO A 41 24.63 -12.66 -2.47
N SER A 42 25.91 -12.45 -2.18
CA SER A 42 26.54 -11.12 -2.08
C SER A 42 26.38 -10.24 -3.34
N VAL A 43 26.19 -10.85 -4.51
CA VAL A 43 25.95 -10.17 -5.80
C VAL A 43 24.56 -9.52 -5.88
N ASP A 44 23.60 -10.03 -5.12
CA ASP A 44 22.17 -9.67 -5.17
C ASP A 44 21.73 -8.72 -4.05
N SER A 45 22.66 -8.22 -3.22
CA SER A 45 22.30 -7.30 -2.14
C SER A 45 21.72 -5.99 -2.67
N ALA A 46 20.70 -5.50 -1.96
CA ALA A 46 20.02 -4.25 -2.32
C ALA A 46 21.00 -3.06 -2.41
N ASP A 47 22.03 -3.02 -1.57
CA ASP A 47 23.07 -1.98 -1.57
C ASP A 47 23.85 -1.99 -2.89
N ASN A 48 24.42 -3.15 -3.27
CA ASN A 48 25.22 -3.32 -4.49
C ASN A 48 24.43 -3.12 -5.79
N LEU A 49 23.11 -3.36 -5.75
CA LEU A 49 22.21 -3.18 -6.89
C LEU A 49 21.70 -1.73 -7.00
N SER A 50 21.44 -1.07 -5.87
CA SER A 50 21.02 0.34 -5.83
C SER A 50 22.14 1.26 -6.32
N GLU A 51 23.31 1.21 -5.68
CA GLU A 51 24.51 1.98 -6.01
C GLU A 51 24.89 1.89 -7.50
N LYS A 52 24.80 0.67 -8.06
CA LYS A 52 25.12 0.40 -9.47
C LYS A 52 24.14 1.05 -10.44
N LEU A 53 22.85 1.13 -10.09
CA LEU A 53 21.82 1.73 -10.93
C LEU A 53 21.75 3.25 -10.73
N GLU A 54 21.89 3.72 -9.50
CA GLU A 54 21.92 5.14 -9.11
C GLU A 54 23.04 5.87 -9.87
N ARG A 55 24.28 5.39 -9.78
CA ARG A 55 25.43 5.94 -10.52
C ARG A 55 25.23 6.00 -12.04
N GLU A 56 24.55 5.02 -12.64
CA GLU A 56 24.26 5.01 -14.09
C GLU A 56 23.02 5.84 -14.45
N TRP A 57 22.14 6.12 -13.50
CA TRP A 57 21.01 7.04 -13.63
C TRP A 57 21.47 8.49 -13.52
N ASP A 58 22.28 8.84 -12.54
CA ASP A 58 22.85 10.18 -12.37
C ASP A 58 23.71 10.58 -13.58
N ARG A 59 24.44 9.61 -14.13
CA ARG A 59 25.16 9.76 -15.41
C ARG A 59 24.23 10.01 -16.60
N GLU A 60 23.00 9.46 -16.61
CA GLU A 60 21.99 9.76 -17.64
C GLU A 60 21.42 11.18 -17.46
N LEU A 61 21.06 11.54 -16.22
CA LEU A 61 20.56 12.88 -15.84
C LEU A 61 21.56 13.97 -16.26
N ALA A 62 22.83 13.82 -15.91
CA ALA A 62 23.88 14.77 -16.24
C ALA A 62 24.23 14.84 -17.74
N SER A 63 24.00 13.76 -18.51
CA SER A 63 24.42 13.67 -19.92
C SER A 63 23.34 14.01 -20.94
N LYS A 64 22.04 13.93 -20.58
CA LYS A 64 20.93 14.00 -21.54
C LYS A 64 19.80 14.91 -21.07
N LYS A 65 19.42 15.87 -21.93
CA LYS A 65 18.28 16.78 -21.72
C LYS A 65 16.96 16.05 -21.40
N ASN A 66 16.72 14.90 -22.04
CA ASN A 66 15.55 14.05 -21.79
C ASN A 66 16.04 12.67 -21.31
N PRO A 67 16.34 12.49 -20.02
CA PRO A 67 16.95 11.26 -19.51
C PRO A 67 15.95 10.10 -19.50
N LYS A 68 16.42 8.90 -19.87
CA LYS A 68 15.57 7.70 -19.99
C LYS A 68 16.07 6.54 -19.13
N LEU A 69 15.22 6.02 -18.24
CA LEU A 69 15.61 4.99 -17.27
C LEU A 69 16.06 3.68 -17.95
N ILE A 70 15.48 3.36 -19.11
CA ILE A 70 15.89 2.20 -19.93
C ILE A 70 17.35 2.29 -20.41
N ASN A 71 17.92 3.49 -20.60
CA ASN A 71 19.32 3.64 -21.00
C ASN A 71 20.29 3.29 -19.87
N ALA A 72 19.97 3.70 -18.63
CA ALA A 72 20.72 3.32 -17.44
C ALA A 72 20.65 1.80 -17.20
N LEU A 73 19.44 1.23 -17.22
CA LEU A 73 19.23 -0.24 -17.11
C LEU A 73 20.00 -1.02 -18.18
N ARG A 74 20.03 -0.52 -19.43
CA ARG A 74 20.79 -1.12 -20.53
C ARG A 74 22.29 -1.18 -20.21
N ARG A 75 22.88 -0.12 -19.65
CA ARG A 75 24.32 -0.12 -19.27
C ARG A 75 24.63 -1.15 -18.19
N CYS A 76 23.73 -1.38 -17.22
CA CYS A 76 23.95 -2.32 -16.12
C CYS A 76 23.69 -3.81 -16.47
N PHE A 77 22.73 -4.11 -17.36
CA PHE A 77 22.19 -5.47 -17.50
C PHE A 77 22.25 -6.07 -18.91
N PHE A 78 22.41 -5.27 -19.97
CA PHE A 78 22.20 -5.71 -21.37
C PHE A 78 23.06 -6.93 -21.78
N TRP A 79 24.35 -6.93 -21.44
CA TRP A 79 25.25 -8.04 -21.82
C TRP A 79 24.83 -9.39 -21.21
N ARG A 80 24.37 -9.39 -19.95
CA ARG A 80 23.91 -10.61 -19.27
C ARG A 80 22.55 -11.07 -19.79
N PHE A 81 21.67 -10.12 -20.13
CA PHE A 81 20.38 -10.39 -20.78
C PHE A 81 20.59 -11.06 -22.15
N MET A 82 21.42 -10.47 -23.02
CA MET A 82 21.72 -11.04 -24.34
C MET A 82 22.43 -12.40 -24.27
N PHE A 83 23.34 -12.60 -23.31
CA PHE A 83 24.02 -13.89 -23.09
C PHE A 83 23.03 -15.04 -22.85
N TYR A 84 22.05 -14.87 -21.95
CA TYR A 84 21.02 -15.88 -21.76
C TYR A 84 20.02 -15.95 -22.91
N GLY A 85 19.75 -14.83 -23.60
CA GLY A 85 18.94 -14.79 -24.81
C GLY A 85 19.47 -15.68 -25.95
N ILE A 86 20.79 -15.75 -26.12
CA ILE A 86 21.43 -16.61 -27.14
C ILE A 86 21.22 -18.10 -26.79
N PHE A 87 21.39 -18.49 -25.52
CA PHE A 87 21.12 -19.86 -25.07
C PHE A 87 19.65 -20.24 -25.20
N LEU A 88 18.73 -19.31 -24.90
CA LEU A 88 17.30 -19.51 -25.09
C LEU A 88 16.95 -19.71 -26.57
N TYR A 89 17.54 -18.93 -27.47
CA TYR A 89 17.39 -19.11 -28.93
C TYR A 89 17.89 -20.47 -29.40
N LEU A 90 19.13 -20.83 -29.07
CA LEU A 90 19.71 -22.12 -29.43
C LEU A 90 18.87 -23.29 -28.89
N GLY A 91 18.37 -23.16 -27.66
CA GLY A 91 17.48 -24.14 -27.04
C GLY A 91 16.13 -24.26 -27.75
N GLU A 92 15.55 -23.15 -28.23
CA GLU A 92 14.29 -23.18 -28.99
C GLU A 92 14.48 -23.74 -30.40
N VAL A 93 15.59 -23.42 -31.09
CA VAL A 93 15.95 -23.97 -32.41
C VAL A 93 16.00 -25.51 -32.38
N THR A 94 16.45 -26.13 -31.28
CA THR A 94 16.43 -27.61 -31.16
C THR A 94 15.04 -28.21 -31.35
N LYS A 95 13.95 -27.50 -31.00
CA LYS A 95 12.58 -27.98 -31.19
C LYS A 95 12.16 -27.99 -32.66
N ALA A 96 12.73 -27.12 -33.49
CA ALA A 96 12.41 -27.08 -34.92
C ALA A 96 13.08 -28.22 -35.72
N VAL A 97 14.22 -28.74 -35.26
CA VAL A 97 14.88 -29.90 -35.88
C VAL A 97 14.38 -31.24 -35.33
N GLN A 98 13.73 -31.27 -34.16
CA GLN A 98 13.14 -32.49 -33.58
C GLN A 98 12.22 -33.26 -34.56
N PRO A 99 11.29 -32.62 -35.31
CA PRO A 99 10.45 -33.31 -36.30
C PRO A 99 11.22 -34.01 -37.43
N LEU A 100 12.38 -33.48 -37.86
CA LEU A 100 13.17 -34.09 -38.94
C LEU A 100 13.75 -35.44 -38.50
N LEU A 101 14.34 -35.49 -37.32
CA LEU A 101 14.92 -36.72 -36.76
C LEU A 101 13.82 -37.72 -36.41
N LEU A 102 12.76 -37.27 -35.72
CA LEU A 102 11.64 -38.14 -35.34
C LEU A 102 10.90 -38.71 -36.55
N GLY A 103 10.68 -37.90 -37.60
CA GLY A 103 10.03 -38.34 -38.84
C GLY A 103 10.84 -39.36 -39.65
N ARG A 104 12.18 -39.28 -39.59
CA ARG A 104 13.07 -40.30 -40.21
C ARG A 104 13.15 -41.58 -39.37
N ILE A 105 13.13 -41.49 -38.03
CA ILE A 105 13.07 -42.67 -37.16
C ILE A 105 11.76 -43.43 -37.38
N ILE A 106 10.61 -42.74 -37.44
CA ILE A 106 9.32 -43.41 -37.67
C ILE A 106 9.28 -44.08 -39.05
N ALA A 107 9.87 -43.45 -40.08
CA ALA A 107 10.02 -44.06 -41.39
C ALA A 107 10.96 -45.28 -41.45
N SER A 108 11.85 -45.48 -40.47
CA SER A 108 12.66 -46.69 -40.38
C SER A 108 11.86 -47.93 -39.94
N TYR A 109 10.69 -47.73 -39.34
CA TYR A 109 9.81 -48.83 -38.95
C TYR A 109 9.10 -49.47 -40.15
N ASP A 110 9.10 -48.80 -41.31
CA ASP A 110 8.55 -49.31 -42.55
C ASP A 110 9.39 -50.47 -43.13
N PRO A 111 8.78 -51.57 -43.60
CA PRO A 111 9.51 -52.69 -44.22
C PRO A 111 10.09 -52.38 -45.61
N ASP A 112 9.54 -51.39 -46.32
CA ASP A 112 10.02 -50.99 -47.65
C ASP A 112 11.35 -50.23 -47.59
N ASN A 113 11.61 -49.50 -46.51
CA ASN A 113 12.63 -48.47 -46.48
C ASN A 113 13.93 -48.88 -45.76
N LYS A 114 14.74 -49.68 -46.47
CA LYS A 114 16.02 -50.21 -45.95
C LYS A 114 17.06 -49.12 -45.67
N GLU A 115 17.01 -47.96 -46.34
CA GLU A 115 17.97 -46.87 -46.12
C GLU A 115 17.76 -46.20 -44.76
N GLU A 116 16.51 -45.86 -44.37
CA GLU A 116 16.23 -45.35 -43.02
C GLU A 116 16.55 -46.37 -41.92
N ARG A 117 16.38 -47.67 -42.16
CA ARG A 117 16.78 -48.71 -41.19
C ARG A 117 18.27 -48.69 -40.88
N SER A 118 19.11 -48.52 -41.90
CA SER A 118 20.57 -48.42 -41.72
C SER A 118 20.97 -47.21 -40.86
N ILE A 119 20.31 -46.06 -41.06
CA ILE A 119 20.64 -44.82 -40.34
C ILE A 119 19.89 -44.64 -39.00
N ALA A 120 18.88 -45.48 -38.71
CA ALA A 120 17.98 -45.36 -37.56
C ALA A 120 18.72 -45.25 -36.21
N ILE A 121 19.77 -46.06 -36.01
CA ILE A 121 20.57 -46.06 -34.76
C ILE A 121 21.27 -44.70 -34.58
N TYR A 122 21.88 -44.17 -35.63
CA TYR A 122 22.54 -42.86 -35.61
C TYR A 122 21.55 -41.72 -35.38
N LEU A 123 20.36 -41.79 -35.98
CA LEU A 123 19.27 -40.84 -35.72
C LEU A 123 18.77 -40.91 -34.28
N GLY A 124 18.64 -42.12 -33.71
CA GLY A 124 18.27 -42.33 -32.31
C GLY A 124 19.27 -41.69 -31.35
N ILE A 125 20.57 -41.94 -31.55
CA ILE A 125 21.66 -41.30 -30.78
C ILE A 125 21.60 -39.77 -30.94
N GLY A 126 21.48 -39.26 -32.16
CA GLY A 126 21.39 -37.82 -32.43
C GLY A 126 20.18 -37.15 -31.79
N LEU A 127 19.03 -37.82 -31.77
CA LEU A 127 17.81 -37.31 -31.15
C LEU A 127 17.92 -37.31 -29.62
N CYS A 128 18.46 -38.38 -29.02
CA CYS A 128 18.78 -38.44 -27.59
C CYS A 128 19.73 -37.30 -27.16
N LEU A 129 20.79 -37.06 -27.93
CA LEU A 129 21.73 -35.95 -27.70
C LEU A 129 21.01 -34.59 -27.76
N LEU A 130 20.15 -34.38 -28.77
CA LEU A 130 19.37 -33.15 -28.96
C LEU A 130 18.52 -32.82 -27.73
N PHE A 131 17.81 -33.81 -27.17
CA PHE A 131 16.98 -33.64 -25.96
C PHE A 131 17.81 -33.31 -24.72
N ILE A 132 18.98 -33.95 -24.54
CA ILE A 132 19.91 -33.65 -23.45
C ILE A 132 20.42 -32.21 -23.57
N VAL A 133 20.92 -31.82 -24.75
CA VAL A 133 21.43 -30.47 -25.02
C VAL A 133 20.35 -29.42 -24.77
N ARG A 134 19.12 -29.62 -25.27
CA ARG A 134 17.98 -28.72 -25.04
C ARG A 134 17.73 -28.49 -23.54
N THR A 135 17.68 -29.58 -22.77
CA THR A 135 17.42 -29.53 -21.31
C THR A 135 18.51 -28.77 -20.57
N LEU A 136 19.78 -28.98 -20.95
CA LEU A 136 20.93 -28.30 -20.35
C LEU A 136 21.04 -26.81 -20.76
N LEU A 137 20.43 -26.41 -21.88
CA LEU A 137 20.52 -25.03 -22.39
C LEU A 137 19.37 -24.14 -21.91
N LEU A 138 18.13 -24.65 -21.94
CA LEU A 138 16.93 -23.86 -21.63
C LEU A 138 16.80 -23.48 -20.15
N HIS A 139 16.91 -24.44 -19.22
CA HIS A 139 16.65 -24.17 -17.80
C HIS A 139 17.62 -23.17 -17.16
N PRO A 140 18.95 -23.23 -17.43
CA PRO A 140 19.88 -22.21 -16.94
C PRO A 140 19.66 -20.84 -17.55
N ALA A 141 19.28 -20.76 -18.83
CA ALA A 141 18.95 -19.50 -19.49
C ALA A 141 17.73 -18.82 -18.86
N ILE A 142 16.65 -19.59 -18.64
CA ILE A 142 15.43 -19.07 -18.02
C ILE A 142 15.67 -18.67 -16.56
N PHE A 143 16.41 -19.47 -15.79
CA PHE A 143 16.79 -19.10 -14.41
C PHE A 143 17.65 -17.83 -14.38
N GLY A 144 18.62 -17.69 -15.29
CA GLY A 144 19.44 -16.49 -15.44
C GLY A 144 18.61 -15.24 -15.77
N LEU A 145 17.63 -15.35 -16.67
CA LEU A 145 16.72 -14.26 -17.02
C LEU A 145 15.83 -13.83 -15.84
N HIS A 146 15.29 -14.78 -15.08
CA HIS A 146 14.52 -14.46 -13.88
C HIS A 146 15.37 -13.81 -12.78
N HIS A 147 16.59 -14.29 -12.58
CA HIS A 147 17.55 -13.69 -11.65
C HIS A 147 17.95 -12.26 -12.06
N ILE A 148 18.08 -11.97 -13.36
CA ILE A 148 18.25 -10.59 -13.86
C ILE A 148 17.00 -9.75 -13.59
N GLY A 149 15.79 -10.29 -13.79
CA GLY A 149 14.54 -9.60 -13.49
C GLY A 149 14.44 -9.19 -12.02
N MET A 150 14.74 -10.14 -11.13
CA MET A 150 14.84 -9.92 -9.68
C MET A 150 15.86 -8.82 -9.33
N GLN A 151 17.06 -8.82 -9.94
CA GLN A 151 18.05 -7.76 -9.71
C GLN A 151 17.58 -6.38 -10.20
N MET A 152 16.93 -6.31 -11.37
CA MET A 152 16.33 -5.07 -11.87
C MET A 152 15.24 -4.56 -10.91
N ARG A 153 14.40 -5.47 -10.39
CA ARG A 153 13.33 -5.17 -9.43
C ARG A 153 13.88 -4.54 -8.15
N ILE A 154 14.90 -5.16 -7.55
CA ILE A 154 15.53 -4.69 -6.30
C ILE A 154 16.16 -3.30 -6.52
N ALA A 155 16.92 -3.13 -7.59
CA ALA A 155 17.55 -1.84 -7.90
C ALA A 155 16.52 -0.72 -8.08
N MET A 156 15.41 -0.98 -8.80
CA MET A 156 14.32 -0.01 -8.97
C MET A 156 13.58 0.27 -7.65
N PHE A 157 13.33 -0.74 -6.81
CA PHE A 157 12.72 -0.53 -5.48
C PHE A 157 13.57 0.39 -4.60
N SER A 158 14.88 0.12 -4.50
CA SER A 158 15.80 0.98 -3.74
C SER A 158 15.80 2.41 -4.27
N LEU A 159 15.85 2.61 -5.59
CA LEU A 159 15.91 3.95 -6.20
C LEU A 159 14.59 4.73 -6.04
N ILE A 160 13.43 4.05 -6.14
CA ILE A 160 12.11 4.65 -5.85
C ILE A 160 12.02 5.04 -4.37
N TYR A 161 12.51 4.21 -3.46
CA TYR A 161 12.47 4.49 -2.02
C TYR A 161 13.38 5.69 -1.65
N LYS A 162 14.63 5.70 -2.13
CA LYS A 162 15.55 6.85 -2.01
C LYS A 162 14.94 8.14 -2.55
N LYS A 163 14.29 8.09 -3.73
CA LYS A 163 13.56 9.24 -4.30
C LYS A 163 12.39 9.69 -3.41
N THR A 164 11.63 8.74 -2.85
CA THR A 164 10.47 9.03 -2.00
C THR A 164 10.87 9.79 -0.73
N LEU A 165 12.01 9.43 -0.11
CA LEU A 165 12.56 10.15 1.05
C LEU A 165 13.06 11.57 0.73
N LYS A 166 13.27 11.89 -0.55
CA LYS A 166 13.75 13.18 -1.06
C LYS A 166 12.66 13.97 -1.81
N LEU A 167 11.40 13.55 -1.77
CA LEU A 167 10.33 14.19 -2.55
C LEU A 167 9.83 15.47 -1.85
N SER A 168 9.54 16.53 -2.63
CA SER A 168 8.99 17.78 -2.08
C SER A 168 7.57 17.60 -1.52
N SER A 169 7.22 18.32 -0.44
CA SER A 169 5.90 18.22 0.20
C SER A 169 4.75 18.56 -0.76
N ARG A 170 4.96 19.53 -1.66
CA ARG A 170 4.00 19.91 -2.73
C ARG A 170 3.61 18.76 -3.65
N VAL A 171 4.50 17.77 -3.80
CA VAL A 171 4.31 16.62 -4.68
C VAL A 171 3.71 15.44 -3.92
N LEU A 172 3.99 15.30 -2.61
CA LEU A 172 3.43 14.24 -1.76
C LEU A 172 1.91 14.31 -1.74
N ASP A 173 1.33 15.50 -1.59
CA ASP A 173 -0.13 15.70 -1.56
C ASP A 173 -0.82 15.26 -2.87
N LYS A 174 -0.10 15.31 -4.01
CA LYS A 174 -0.58 14.86 -5.32
C LYS A 174 -0.41 13.35 -5.54
N ILE A 175 0.40 12.65 -4.74
CA ILE A 175 0.68 11.21 -4.89
C ILE A 175 0.11 10.45 -3.70
N SER A 176 -1.08 9.86 -3.88
CA SER A 176 -1.66 9.01 -2.85
C SER A 176 -0.79 7.78 -2.58
N ILE A 177 -0.69 7.39 -1.31
CA ILE A 177 0.05 6.22 -0.83
C ILE A 177 -0.34 4.95 -1.63
N GLY A 178 -1.63 4.81 -1.95
CA GLY A 178 -2.16 3.72 -2.77
C GLY A 178 -1.56 3.64 -4.19
N GLN A 179 -1.23 4.77 -4.82
CA GLN A 179 -0.54 4.75 -6.12
C GLN A 179 0.88 4.20 -6.00
N LEU A 180 1.64 4.62 -4.97
CA LEU A 180 3.00 4.16 -4.74
C LEU A 180 3.04 2.67 -4.38
N VAL A 181 2.17 2.23 -3.45
CA VAL A 181 2.01 0.82 -3.07
C VAL A 181 1.60 -0.04 -4.27
N SER A 182 0.67 0.43 -5.12
CA SER A 182 0.28 -0.29 -6.35
C SER A 182 1.41 -0.35 -7.38
N LEU A 183 2.18 0.73 -7.55
CA LEU A 183 3.32 0.78 -8.46
C LEU A 183 4.36 -0.28 -8.08
N LEU A 184 4.68 -0.39 -6.79
CA LEU A 184 5.62 -1.37 -6.27
C LEU A 184 5.04 -2.81 -6.31
N SER A 185 3.80 -3.00 -5.86
CA SER A 185 3.19 -4.33 -5.71
C SER A 185 2.86 -5.03 -7.03
N ASN A 186 2.24 -4.31 -7.98
CA ASN A 186 1.65 -4.93 -9.18
C ASN A 186 2.57 -4.93 -10.40
N ASN A 187 3.39 -3.89 -10.58
CA ASN A 187 4.18 -3.74 -11.80
C ASN A 187 5.53 -4.46 -11.70
N LEU A 188 6.19 -4.36 -10.54
CA LEU A 188 7.57 -4.80 -10.40
C LEU A 188 7.73 -6.31 -10.25
N ASN A 189 6.81 -7.00 -9.56
CA ASN A 189 6.82 -8.47 -9.49
C ASN A 189 6.61 -9.16 -10.85
N LYS A 190 6.07 -8.45 -11.86
CA LYS A 190 5.93 -8.97 -13.23
C LYS A 190 7.23 -8.97 -14.02
N PHE A 191 8.23 -8.18 -13.64
CA PHE A 191 9.53 -8.17 -14.33
C PHE A 191 10.28 -9.48 -14.10
N ASP A 192 10.30 -9.97 -12.86
CA ASP A 192 11.01 -11.19 -12.45
C ASP A 192 10.63 -12.38 -13.36
N GLU A 193 9.33 -12.62 -13.58
CA GLU A 193 8.87 -13.68 -14.48
C GLU A 193 8.89 -13.27 -15.97
N GLY A 194 8.55 -12.01 -16.27
CA GLY A 194 8.38 -11.51 -17.63
C GLY A 194 9.65 -11.50 -18.49
N LEU A 195 10.84 -11.24 -17.92
CA LEU A 195 12.07 -11.17 -18.73
C LEU A 195 12.41 -12.50 -19.45
N ALA A 196 11.96 -13.65 -18.93
CA ALA A 196 12.07 -14.92 -19.62
C ALA A 196 11.24 -14.98 -20.91
N LEU A 197 10.09 -14.28 -20.95
CA LEU A 197 9.21 -14.21 -22.11
C LEU A 197 9.63 -13.10 -23.09
N ALA A 198 10.31 -12.05 -22.62
CA ALA A 198 10.67 -10.88 -23.43
C ALA A 198 11.52 -11.20 -24.68
N HIS A 199 12.41 -12.21 -24.62
CA HIS A 199 13.23 -12.60 -25.78
C HIS A 199 12.43 -13.22 -26.93
N PHE A 200 11.22 -13.75 -26.70
CA PHE A 200 10.44 -14.37 -27.78
C PHE A 200 9.92 -13.37 -28.84
N VAL A 201 10.05 -12.06 -28.62
CA VAL A 201 9.78 -11.05 -29.67
C VAL A 201 10.68 -11.22 -30.91
N TRP A 202 11.95 -11.63 -30.73
CA TRP A 202 12.86 -11.89 -31.85
C TRP A 202 13.08 -13.39 -32.10
N ILE A 203 13.03 -14.23 -31.06
CA ILE A 203 13.15 -15.69 -31.24
C ILE A 203 11.99 -16.23 -32.08
N ALA A 204 10.73 -15.80 -31.84
CA ALA A 204 9.59 -16.37 -32.55
C ALA A 204 9.60 -16.06 -34.07
N PRO A 205 9.87 -14.83 -34.55
CA PRO A 205 10.03 -14.57 -35.99
C PRO A 205 11.15 -15.38 -36.66
N LEU A 206 12.32 -15.52 -36.02
CA LEU A 206 13.40 -16.35 -36.54
C LEU A 206 13.01 -17.84 -36.59
N GLN A 207 12.36 -18.33 -35.55
CA GLN A 207 11.85 -19.71 -35.47
C GLN A 207 10.77 -19.98 -36.54
N VAL A 208 9.89 -19.02 -36.79
CA VAL A 208 8.87 -19.08 -37.86
C VAL A 208 9.53 -19.14 -39.24
N ALA A 209 10.52 -18.30 -39.51
CA ALA A 209 11.23 -18.31 -40.79
C ALA A 209 11.93 -19.66 -41.04
N LEU A 210 12.61 -20.20 -40.03
CA LEU A 210 13.26 -21.52 -40.09
C LEU A 210 12.23 -22.63 -40.33
N LEU A 211 11.17 -22.70 -39.51
CA LEU A 211 10.11 -23.71 -39.65
C LEU A 211 9.41 -23.63 -41.01
N MET A 212 9.16 -22.43 -41.53
CA MET A 212 8.56 -22.25 -42.85
C MET A 212 9.47 -22.74 -43.98
N GLY A 213 10.80 -22.57 -43.88
CA GLY A 213 11.74 -23.17 -44.82
C GLY A 213 11.66 -24.70 -44.83
N LEU A 214 11.59 -25.32 -43.65
CA LEU A 214 11.46 -26.78 -43.51
C LEU A 214 10.09 -27.29 -44.02
N ILE A 215 8.98 -26.59 -43.77
CA ILE A 215 7.65 -26.98 -44.28
C ILE A 215 7.57 -26.76 -45.81
N TRP A 216 8.23 -25.73 -46.33
CA TRP A 216 8.30 -25.44 -47.77
C TRP A 216 9.00 -26.57 -48.55
N GLU A 217 10.05 -27.18 -48.00
CA GLU A 217 10.67 -28.38 -48.58
C GLU A 217 9.64 -29.50 -48.81
N LEU A 218 8.81 -29.80 -47.79
CA LEU A 218 7.83 -30.87 -47.82
C LEU A 218 6.62 -30.59 -48.72
N LEU A 219 6.07 -29.38 -48.66
CA LEU A 219 4.75 -29.02 -49.19
C LEU A 219 4.75 -27.91 -50.24
N GLN A 220 5.90 -27.30 -50.52
CA GLN A 220 6.04 -26.25 -51.53
C GLN A 220 5.02 -25.12 -51.28
N ALA A 221 4.31 -24.65 -52.31
CA ALA A 221 3.41 -23.50 -52.21
C ALA A 221 2.28 -23.65 -51.16
N SER A 222 1.82 -24.88 -50.83
CA SER A 222 0.70 -25.02 -49.88
C SER A 222 1.07 -24.70 -48.43
N ALA A 223 2.37 -24.69 -48.09
CA ALA A 223 2.86 -24.24 -46.79
C ALA A 223 2.40 -22.81 -46.44
N PHE A 224 2.38 -21.92 -47.44
CA PHE A 224 1.96 -20.53 -47.26
C PHE A 224 0.47 -20.38 -46.94
N CYS A 225 -0.38 -21.34 -47.33
CA CYS A 225 -1.79 -21.37 -46.98
C CYS A 225 -1.99 -21.52 -45.46
N GLY A 226 -1.28 -22.49 -44.86
CA GLY A 226 -1.27 -22.68 -43.40
C GLY A 226 -0.68 -21.48 -42.63
N LEU A 227 0.37 -20.85 -43.18
CA LEU A 227 0.94 -19.62 -42.60
C LEU A 227 -0.05 -18.44 -42.67
N GLY A 228 -0.76 -18.27 -43.78
CA GLY A 228 -1.77 -17.22 -43.93
C GLY A 228 -2.85 -17.28 -42.85
N PHE A 229 -3.33 -18.49 -42.53
CA PHE A 229 -4.26 -18.69 -41.42
C PHE A 229 -3.68 -18.30 -40.06
N LEU A 230 -2.40 -18.63 -39.80
CA LEU A 230 -1.71 -18.21 -38.57
C LEU A 230 -1.56 -16.69 -38.45
N ILE A 231 -1.30 -15.98 -39.56
CA ILE A 231 -1.23 -14.52 -39.57
C ILE A 231 -2.60 -13.90 -39.24
N VAL A 232 -3.68 -14.40 -39.86
CA VAL A 232 -5.06 -13.96 -39.55
C VAL A 232 -5.39 -14.21 -38.07
N LEU A 233 -5.03 -15.37 -37.53
CA LEU A 233 -5.26 -15.71 -36.13
C LEU A 233 -4.43 -14.84 -35.16
N ALA A 234 -3.17 -14.52 -35.50
CA ALA A 234 -2.34 -13.62 -34.70
C ALA A 234 -2.90 -12.18 -34.69
N LEU A 235 -3.41 -11.69 -35.82
CA LEU A 235 -4.10 -10.39 -35.90
C LEU A 235 -5.39 -10.38 -35.07
N PHE A 236 -6.16 -11.47 -35.10
CA PHE A 236 -7.34 -11.65 -34.24
C PHE A 236 -6.97 -11.62 -32.75
N GLN A 237 -5.95 -12.38 -32.32
CA GLN A 237 -5.44 -12.35 -30.95
C GLN A 237 -4.94 -10.95 -30.54
N ALA A 238 -4.28 -10.20 -31.43
CA ALA A 238 -3.86 -8.82 -31.16
C ALA A 238 -5.05 -7.87 -30.97
N GLY A 239 -6.14 -8.05 -31.74
CA GLY A 239 -7.40 -7.34 -31.56
C GLY A 239 -8.05 -7.63 -30.20
N LEU A 240 -8.11 -8.91 -29.81
CA LEU A 240 -8.59 -9.33 -28.47
C LEU A 240 -7.71 -8.74 -27.36
N GLY A 241 -6.39 -8.74 -27.50
CA GLY A 241 -5.45 -8.15 -26.55
C GLY A 241 -5.72 -6.66 -26.30
N ARG A 242 -5.91 -5.88 -27.37
CA ARG A 242 -6.26 -4.44 -27.27
C ARG A 242 -7.61 -4.23 -26.56
N MET A 243 -8.61 -5.04 -26.86
CA MET A 243 -9.92 -4.96 -26.20
C MET A 243 -9.84 -5.33 -24.71
N MET A 244 -9.01 -6.32 -24.35
CA MET A 244 -8.75 -6.71 -22.97
C MET A 244 -8.12 -5.58 -22.16
N MET A 245 -7.13 -4.86 -22.73
CA MET A 245 -6.51 -3.70 -22.07
C MET A 245 -7.53 -2.61 -21.75
N LYS A 246 -8.41 -2.24 -22.70
CA LYS A 246 -9.45 -1.22 -22.49
C LYS A 246 -10.36 -1.53 -21.29
N TYR A 247 -10.77 -2.79 -21.12
CA TYR A 247 -11.57 -3.20 -19.97
C TYR A 247 -10.74 -3.26 -18.67
N ARG A 248 -9.46 -3.67 -18.74
CA ARG A 248 -8.52 -3.69 -17.61
C ARG A 248 -8.33 -2.29 -17.01
N ASP A 249 -8.15 -1.29 -17.86
CA ASP A 249 -7.86 0.08 -17.43
C ASP A 249 -9.09 0.76 -16.80
N GLN A 250 -10.29 0.57 -17.38
CA GLN A 250 -11.55 1.04 -16.78
C GLN A 250 -11.80 0.39 -15.40
N ARG A 251 -11.47 -0.90 -15.25
CA ARG A 251 -11.63 -1.62 -13.99
C ARG A 251 -10.65 -1.17 -12.92
N ALA A 252 -9.42 -0.79 -13.29
CA ALA A 252 -8.39 -0.38 -12.34
C ALA A 252 -8.83 0.80 -11.45
N GLY A 253 -9.54 1.78 -12.00
CA GLY A 253 -10.11 2.88 -11.21
C GLY A 253 -11.11 2.41 -10.15
N LYS A 254 -12.02 1.50 -10.51
CA LYS A 254 -13.02 0.95 -9.57
C LYS A 254 -12.44 0.00 -8.52
N ILE A 255 -11.34 -0.68 -8.82
CA ILE A 255 -10.56 -1.42 -7.81
C ILE A 255 -9.96 -0.44 -6.78
N SER A 256 -9.38 0.67 -7.23
CA SER A 256 -8.80 1.68 -6.33
C SER A 256 -9.85 2.26 -5.39
N GLU A 257 -11.01 2.64 -5.93
CA GLU A 257 -12.16 3.17 -5.17
C GLU A 257 -12.62 2.17 -4.08
N ARG A 258 -12.81 0.89 -4.44
CA ARG A 258 -13.17 -0.17 -3.48
C ARG A 258 -12.13 -0.33 -2.38
N LEU A 259 -10.84 -0.33 -2.73
CA LEU A 259 -9.76 -0.55 -1.76
C LEU A 259 -9.58 0.60 -0.77
N VAL A 260 -9.82 1.86 -1.17
CA VAL A 260 -9.79 3.00 -0.25
C VAL A 260 -10.89 2.87 0.81
N ILE A 261 -12.14 2.68 0.40
CA ILE A 261 -13.27 2.49 1.35
C ILE A 261 -13.04 1.27 2.24
N THR A 262 -12.51 0.17 1.67
CA THR A 262 -12.14 -1.03 2.44
C THR A 262 -11.06 -0.74 3.48
N SER A 263 -10.07 0.12 3.18
CA SER A 263 -9.04 0.51 4.13
C SER A 263 -9.59 1.42 5.22
N GLU A 264 -10.33 2.47 4.85
CA GLU A 264 -10.91 3.46 5.77
C GLU A 264 -11.86 2.81 6.80
N MET A 265 -12.71 1.85 6.35
CA MET A 265 -13.64 1.15 7.23
C MET A 265 -12.94 0.14 8.18
N ILE A 266 -11.83 -0.48 7.75
CA ILE A 266 -11.08 -1.45 8.58
C ILE A 266 -10.26 -0.71 9.63
N GLU A 267 -9.57 0.39 9.28
CA GLU A 267 -8.78 1.18 10.22
C GLU A 267 -9.64 1.81 11.33
N ASN A 268 -10.94 1.99 11.09
CA ASN A 268 -11.89 2.62 12.00
C ASN A 268 -13.07 1.70 12.34
N ILE A 269 -12.87 0.37 12.27
CA ILE A 269 -13.94 -0.63 12.44
C ILE A 269 -14.68 -0.52 13.79
N GLN A 270 -14.01 -0.05 14.84
CA GLN A 270 -14.62 0.27 16.14
C GLN A 270 -15.77 1.29 16.01
N SER A 271 -15.59 2.33 15.18
CA SER A 271 -16.65 3.31 14.89
C SER A 271 -17.76 2.72 14.03
N VAL A 272 -17.41 1.94 13.00
CA VAL A 272 -18.39 1.27 12.12
C VAL A 272 -19.33 0.37 12.93
N LYS A 273 -18.79 -0.35 13.92
CA LYS A 273 -19.55 -1.17 14.87
C LYS A 273 -20.38 -0.36 15.86
N ALA A 274 -19.82 0.73 16.40
CA ALA A 274 -20.54 1.61 17.32
C ALA A 274 -21.82 2.18 16.69
N TYR A 275 -21.76 2.61 15.42
CA TYR A 275 -22.93 3.12 14.69
C TYR A 275 -23.86 2.03 14.11
N CYS A 276 -23.46 0.76 14.17
CA CYS A 276 -24.11 -0.36 13.47
C CYS A 276 -24.30 -0.07 11.97
N TRP A 277 -23.19 0.15 11.26
CA TRP A 277 -23.13 0.49 9.83
C TRP A 277 -22.70 -0.67 8.93
N GLU A 278 -22.60 -1.90 9.46
CA GLU A 278 -22.10 -3.08 8.75
C GLU A 278 -22.87 -3.31 7.43
N GLU A 279 -24.20 -3.28 7.47
CA GLU A 279 -25.03 -3.43 6.26
C GLU A 279 -24.84 -2.30 5.24
N ALA A 280 -24.69 -1.06 5.71
CA ALA A 280 -24.52 0.09 4.82
C ALA A 280 -23.18 0.01 4.09
N MET A 281 -22.11 -0.40 4.79
CA MET A 281 -20.80 -0.64 4.21
C MET A 281 -20.81 -1.83 3.25
N GLU A 282 -21.49 -2.93 3.59
CA GLU A 282 -21.65 -4.08 2.68
C GLU A 282 -22.37 -3.71 1.39
N LYS A 283 -23.50 -3.00 1.46
CA LYS A 283 -24.26 -2.52 0.29
C LYS A 283 -23.42 -1.57 -0.57
N MET A 284 -22.65 -0.68 0.05
CA MET A 284 -21.73 0.23 -0.66
C MET A 284 -20.65 -0.54 -1.42
N ILE A 285 -19.95 -1.45 -0.76
CA ILE A 285 -18.90 -2.27 -1.39
C ILE A 285 -19.50 -3.20 -2.46
N GLU A 286 -20.70 -3.75 -2.26
CA GLU A 286 -21.38 -4.54 -3.30
C GLU A 286 -21.62 -3.69 -4.57
N ASN A 287 -22.12 -2.46 -4.46
CA ASN A 287 -22.40 -1.60 -5.62
C ASN A 287 -21.14 -1.34 -6.48
N LEU A 288 -20.00 -1.08 -5.84
CA LEU A 288 -18.70 -0.96 -6.53
C LEU A 288 -18.31 -2.31 -7.18
N ARG A 289 -18.43 -3.41 -6.42
CA ARG A 289 -18.07 -4.77 -6.85
C ARG A 289 -18.92 -5.28 -8.02
N GLN A 290 -20.19 -4.89 -8.12
CA GLN A 290 -21.05 -5.21 -9.27
C GLN A 290 -20.51 -4.61 -10.56
N THR A 291 -20.02 -3.36 -10.50
CA THR A 291 -19.42 -2.67 -11.65
C THR A 291 -18.06 -3.28 -12.02
N GLU A 292 -17.22 -3.55 -11.03
CA GLU A 292 -15.93 -4.25 -11.17
C GLU A 292 -16.13 -5.61 -11.88
N LEU A 293 -17.05 -6.45 -11.38
CA LEU A 293 -17.32 -7.78 -11.93
C LEU A 293 -17.97 -7.77 -13.32
N LYS A 294 -18.76 -6.75 -13.67
CA LYS A 294 -19.26 -6.56 -15.04
C LYS A 294 -18.09 -6.38 -16.03
N LEU A 295 -17.05 -5.62 -15.64
CA LEU A 295 -15.84 -5.45 -16.45
C LEU A 295 -14.95 -6.71 -16.45
N THR A 296 -14.76 -7.36 -15.29
CA THR A 296 -14.00 -8.62 -15.19
C THR A 296 -14.59 -9.72 -16.07
N ARG A 297 -15.92 -9.92 -16.09
CA ARG A 297 -16.56 -10.91 -16.98
C ARG A 297 -16.27 -10.60 -18.46
N LYS A 298 -16.42 -9.35 -18.89
CA LYS A 298 -16.10 -8.93 -20.28
C LYS A 298 -14.63 -9.22 -20.63
N ALA A 299 -13.69 -8.86 -19.76
CA ALA A 299 -12.27 -9.15 -19.97
C ALA A 299 -11.97 -10.66 -20.00
N ALA A 300 -12.60 -11.44 -19.12
CA ALA A 300 -12.40 -12.89 -19.03
C ALA A 300 -12.93 -13.63 -20.28
N TYR A 301 -14.07 -13.22 -20.85
CA TYR A 301 -14.56 -13.79 -22.12
C TYR A 301 -13.60 -13.55 -23.28
N VAL A 302 -13.07 -12.33 -23.41
CA VAL A 302 -12.03 -11.99 -24.40
C VAL A 302 -10.76 -12.82 -24.21
N ARG A 303 -10.38 -13.05 -22.95
CA ARG A 303 -9.18 -13.82 -22.60
C ARG A 303 -9.38 -15.34 -22.80
N TYR A 304 -10.60 -15.85 -22.61
CA TYR A 304 -10.97 -17.22 -22.99
C TYR A 304 -10.78 -17.44 -24.49
N PHE A 305 -11.33 -16.57 -25.36
CA PHE A 305 -11.13 -16.70 -26.80
C PHE A 305 -9.65 -16.65 -27.20
N ASN A 306 -8.84 -15.81 -26.52
CA ASN A 306 -7.41 -15.74 -26.77
C ASN A 306 -6.65 -17.04 -26.43
N SER A 307 -7.01 -17.75 -25.34
CA SER A 307 -6.41 -19.06 -25.02
C SER A 307 -6.99 -20.19 -25.90
N SER A 308 -8.31 -20.19 -26.09
CA SER A 308 -9.04 -21.20 -26.88
C SER A 308 -8.60 -21.23 -28.35
N ALA A 309 -8.24 -20.08 -28.93
CA ALA A 309 -7.73 -19.99 -30.30
C ALA A 309 -6.49 -20.88 -30.57
N PHE A 310 -5.62 -21.09 -29.58
CA PHE A 310 -4.48 -22.00 -29.71
C PHE A 310 -4.95 -23.45 -29.92
N PHE A 311 -5.85 -23.94 -29.06
CA PHE A 311 -6.34 -25.32 -29.12
C PHE A 311 -7.13 -25.59 -30.41
N PHE A 312 -8.00 -24.67 -30.84
CA PHE A 312 -8.73 -24.83 -32.10
C PHE A 312 -7.87 -24.71 -33.36
N SER A 313 -6.74 -24.00 -33.31
CA SER A 313 -5.90 -23.78 -34.50
C SER A 313 -5.20 -25.05 -35.02
N GLY A 314 -5.08 -26.12 -34.23
CA GLY A 314 -4.32 -27.32 -34.59
C GLY A 314 -4.81 -27.98 -35.88
N PHE A 315 -6.08 -28.38 -35.89
CA PHE A 315 -6.72 -28.99 -37.06
C PHE A 315 -6.68 -28.08 -38.29
N PHE A 316 -7.10 -26.81 -38.16
CA PHE A 316 -7.23 -25.91 -39.32
C PHE A 316 -5.89 -25.61 -39.98
N VAL A 317 -4.82 -25.35 -39.22
CA VAL A 317 -3.48 -25.07 -39.78
C VAL A 317 -2.95 -26.26 -40.57
N VAL A 318 -3.14 -27.48 -40.06
CA VAL A 318 -2.75 -28.71 -40.75
C VAL A 318 -3.61 -28.92 -42.00
N PHE A 319 -4.93 -28.85 -41.87
CA PHE A 319 -5.88 -29.06 -42.96
C PHE A 319 -5.65 -28.11 -44.15
N LEU A 320 -5.53 -26.80 -43.90
CA LEU A 320 -5.27 -25.80 -44.94
C LEU A 320 -3.90 -25.96 -45.61
N SER A 321 -2.93 -26.57 -44.91
CA SER A 321 -1.58 -26.83 -45.44
C SER A 321 -1.53 -28.08 -46.32
N VAL A 322 -2.21 -29.17 -45.92
CA VAL A 322 -2.18 -30.46 -46.66
C VAL A 322 -3.21 -30.55 -47.78
N LEU A 323 -4.38 -29.92 -47.65
CA LEU A 323 -5.47 -30.03 -48.64
C LEU A 323 -5.04 -29.57 -50.05
N PRO A 324 -4.40 -28.40 -50.25
CA PRO A 324 -4.02 -27.97 -51.60
C PRO A 324 -2.97 -28.90 -52.22
N TYR A 325 -2.07 -29.48 -51.43
CA TYR A 325 -1.08 -30.44 -51.92
C TYR A 325 -1.76 -31.76 -52.33
N ALA A 326 -2.67 -32.27 -51.50
CA ALA A 326 -3.39 -33.51 -51.75
C ALA A 326 -4.22 -33.45 -53.05
N LEU A 327 -4.85 -32.31 -53.34
CA LEU A 327 -5.61 -32.07 -54.57
C LEU A 327 -4.74 -32.07 -55.84
N ILE A 328 -3.47 -31.70 -55.76
CA ILE A 328 -2.59 -31.53 -56.93
C ILE A 328 -1.72 -32.77 -57.18
N LYS A 329 -1.14 -33.36 -56.12
CA LYS A 329 -0.12 -34.43 -56.22
C LYS A 329 -0.48 -35.74 -55.53
N GLY A 330 -1.63 -35.81 -54.87
CA GLY A 330 -1.85 -36.82 -53.82
C GLY A 330 -0.94 -36.59 -52.61
N ILE A 331 -1.16 -37.32 -51.52
CA ILE A 331 -0.36 -37.17 -50.29
C ILE A 331 -0.12 -38.52 -49.61
N ILE A 332 1.11 -38.70 -49.11
CA ILE A 332 1.52 -39.86 -48.32
C ILE A 332 1.38 -39.49 -46.83
N LEU A 333 0.83 -40.41 -46.03
CA LEU A 333 0.60 -40.22 -44.59
C LEU A 333 1.86 -39.78 -43.81
N ARG A 334 3.05 -40.29 -44.18
CA ARG A 334 4.36 -39.83 -43.69
C ARG A 334 4.54 -38.31 -43.76
N LYS A 335 4.23 -37.69 -44.91
CA LYS A 335 4.33 -36.24 -45.09
C LYS A 335 3.34 -35.47 -44.21
N ILE A 336 2.14 -36.02 -43.99
CA ILE A 336 1.13 -35.41 -43.11
C ILE A 336 1.65 -35.38 -41.67
N PHE A 337 2.19 -36.50 -41.17
CA PHE A 337 2.74 -36.58 -39.82
C PHE A 337 3.89 -35.59 -39.57
N THR A 338 4.86 -35.50 -40.50
CA THR A 338 5.97 -34.55 -40.36
C THR A 338 5.47 -33.10 -40.42
N THR A 339 4.48 -32.81 -41.27
CA THR A 339 3.80 -31.49 -41.32
C THR A 339 3.14 -31.14 -39.99
N ILE A 340 2.36 -32.05 -39.40
CA ILE A 340 1.72 -31.89 -38.08
C ILE A 340 2.77 -31.52 -37.02
N SER A 341 3.89 -32.25 -37.01
CA SER A 341 4.97 -32.04 -36.03
C SER A 341 5.59 -30.64 -36.15
N PHE A 342 5.82 -30.13 -37.36
CA PHE A 342 6.23 -28.73 -37.56
C PHE A 342 5.13 -27.73 -37.17
N CYS A 343 3.87 -28.00 -37.53
CA CYS A 343 2.74 -27.13 -37.22
C CYS A 343 2.51 -26.96 -35.72
N ILE A 344 2.77 -27.98 -34.88
CA ILE A 344 2.70 -27.86 -33.41
C ILE A 344 3.71 -26.82 -32.90
N VAL A 345 4.97 -26.89 -33.33
CA VAL A 345 6.03 -25.94 -32.93
C VAL A 345 5.73 -24.54 -33.47
N LEU A 346 5.28 -24.45 -34.72
CA LEU A 346 4.93 -23.18 -35.38
C LEU A 346 3.77 -22.47 -34.68
N ARG A 347 2.70 -23.20 -34.33
CA ARG A 347 1.57 -22.67 -33.54
C ARG A 347 2.03 -22.15 -32.18
N MET A 348 2.88 -22.90 -31.47
CA MET A 348 3.39 -22.50 -30.16
C MET A 348 4.17 -21.18 -30.23
N ALA A 349 5.01 -21.01 -31.26
CA ALA A 349 5.76 -19.78 -31.50
C ALA A 349 4.84 -18.58 -31.80
N VAL A 350 3.92 -18.72 -32.77
CA VAL A 350 3.10 -17.60 -33.27
C VAL A 350 1.96 -17.21 -32.31
N THR A 351 1.29 -18.18 -31.69
CA THR A 351 -0.01 -17.95 -31.02
C THR A 351 0.09 -17.91 -29.49
N ARG A 352 1.20 -18.38 -28.91
CA ARG A 352 1.49 -18.32 -27.47
C ARG A 352 2.75 -17.53 -27.15
N GLN A 353 3.92 -17.88 -27.70
CA GLN A 353 5.16 -17.19 -27.33
C GLN A 353 5.16 -15.72 -27.77
N PHE A 354 4.86 -15.43 -29.03
CA PHE A 354 4.93 -14.07 -29.57
C PHE A 354 3.93 -13.07 -28.90
N PRO A 355 2.63 -13.37 -28.72
CA PRO A 355 1.70 -12.43 -28.09
C PRO A 355 2.04 -12.14 -26.63
N TRP A 356 2.51 -13.14 -25.89
CA TRP A 356 2.92 -12.98 -24.48
C TRP A 356 4.23 -12.20 -24.35
N ALA A 357 5.17 -12.36 -25.28
CA ALA A 357 6.40 -11.57 -25.33
C ALA A 357 6.09 -10.09 -25.59
N VAL A 358 5.26 -9.80 -26.60
CA VAL A 358 4.80 -8.45 -26.93
C VAL A 358 4.05 -7.81 -25.76
N GLN A 359 3.10 -8.54 -25.14
CA GLN A 359 2.38 -8.09 -23.94
C GLN A 359 3.33 -7.71 -22.80
N THR A 360 4.37 -8.51 -22.57
CA THR A 360 5.36 -8.27 -21.53
C THR A 360 6.15 -6.99 -21.80
N TRP A 361 6.62 -6.77 -23.03
CA TRP A 361 7.30 -5.51 -23.39
C TRP A 361 6.42 -4.28 -23.18
N TYR A 362 5.13 -4.33 -23.55
CA TYR A 362 4.20 -3.22 -23.33
C TYR A 362 3.99 -2.94 -21.83
N ASP A 363 3.70 -3.96 -21.01
CA ASP A 363 3.51 -3.78 -19.56
C ASP A 363 4.82 -3.31 -18.88
N SER A 364 5.98 -3.83 -19.28
CA SER A 364 7.30 -3.41 -18.76
C SER A 364 7.69 -1.98 -19.14
N LEU A 365 7.52 -1.58 -20.41
CA LEU A 365 7.81 -0.20 -20.83
C LEU A 365 6.83 0.78 -20.17
N GLY A 366 5.55 0.41 -20.02
CA GLY A 366 4.57 1.19 -19.27
C GLY A 366 4.95 1.38 -17.80
N ALA A 367 5.52 0.37 -17.16
CA ALA A 367 6.04 0.47 -15.80
C ALA A 367 7.30 1.35 -15.72
N ILE A 368 8.28 1.15 -16.61
CA ILE A 368 9.51 1.97 -16.66
C ILE A 368 9.18 3.45 -16.88
N ASN A 369 8.23 3.78 -17.76
CA ASN A 369 7.80 5.16 -17.99
C ASN A 369 7.18 5.80 -16.74
N LYS A 370 6.37 5.06 -15.96
CA LYS A 370 5.82 5.54 -14.68
C LYS A 370 6.89 5.74 -13.61
N ILE A 371 7.90 4.88 -13.58
CA ILE A 371 9.04 5.02 -12.65
C ILE A 371 9.90 6.22 -13.07
N GLN A 372 10.13 6.41 -14.37
CA GLN A 372 10.87 7.57 -14.90
C GLN A 372 10.16 8.89 -14.57
N ASP A 373 8.84 8.97 -14.78
CA ASP A 373 8.01 10.12 -14.38
C ASP A 373 8.18 10.42 -12.89
N PHE A 374 8.04 9.39 -12.03
CA PHE A 374 8.22 9.53 -10.58
C PHE A 374 9.63 9.99 -10.17
N LEU A 375 10.68 9.46 -10.81
CA LEU A 375 12.07 9.86 -10.57
C LEU A 375 12.37 11.30 -11.02
N GLN A 376 11.61 11.84 -11.98
CA GLN A 376 11.78 13.19 -12.52
C GLN A 376 11.00 14.27 -11.76
N LYS A 377 10.22 13.91 -10.73
CA LYS A 377 9.47 14.87 -9.90
C LYS A 377 10.38 15.72 -9.00
N GLN A 378 9.89 16.90 -8.60
CA GLN A 378 10.62 17.86 -7.77
C GLN A 378 11.10 17.26 -6.45
N GLU A 379 12.38 17.48 -6.15
CA GLU A 379 13.00 17.08 -4.90
C GLU A 379 12.90 18.18 -3.84
N TYR A 380 12.94 17.76 -2.58
CA TYR A 380 13.15 18.60 -1.43
C TYR A 380 14.56 19.21 -1.50
N LYS A 381 14.64 20.55 -1.54
CA LYS A 381 15.91 21.28 -1.44
C LYS A 381 16.33 21.27 0.03
N THR A 382 17.48 20.68 0.35
CA THR A 382 18.04 20.87 1.70
C THR A 382 18.50 22.33 1.84
N LEU A 383 18.07 22.99 2.91
CA LEU A 383 18.70 24.23 3.34
C LEU A 383 20.16 23.91 3.73
N GLU A 384 21.11 24.66 3.18
CA GLU A 384 22.51 24.53 3.56
C GLU A 384 22.72 25.12 4.95
N TYR A 385 23.27 24.32 5.86
CA TYR A 385 23.53 24.74 7.24
C TYR A 385 24.73 25.70 7.28
N ASN A 386 24.46 27.01 7.14
CA ASN A 386 25.47 28.03 7.35
C ASN A 386 25.96 28.00 8.80
N LEU A 387 27.17 27.49 9.03
CA LEU A 387 27.82 27.44 10.35
C LEU A 387 28.07 28.84 10.96
N THR A 388 27.98 29.89 10.14
CA THR A 388 28.32 31.27 10.51
C THR A 388 27.21 32.03 11.26
N THR A 389 25.95 31.60 11.18
CA THR A 389 24.80 32.39 11.67
C THR A 389 24.11 31.74 12.86
N THR A 390 24.62 31.94 14.09
CA THR A 390 24.12 31.33 15.35
C THR A 390 22.65 31.63 15.69
N GLU A 391 22.03 32.59 15.00
CA GLU A 391 20.70 33.15 15.27
C GLU A 391 19.68 32.67 14.21
N VAL A 392 18.39 32.70 14.57
CA VAL A 392 17.29 32.41 13.62
C VAL A 392 16.70 33.74 13.16
N VAL A 393 16.81 34.04 11.87
CA VAL A 393 16.35 35.29 11.24
C VAL A 393 15.39 34.97 10.10
N MET A 394 14.24 35.63 10.10
CA MET A 394 13.22 35.56 9.05
C MET A 394 12.86 36.98 8.60
N GLU A 395 12.95 37.25 7.30
CA GLU A 395 12.80 38.58 6.68
C GLU A 395 11.75 38.51 5.54
N ASN A 396 10.64 39.26 5.68
CA ASN A 396 9.53 39.41 4.74
C ASN A 396 9.04 38.10 4.08
N VAL A 397 8.77 37.07 4.88
CA VAL A 397 8.42 35.75 4.33
C VAL A 397 6.93 35.61 4.02
N THR A 398 6.65 35.29 2.75
CA THR A 398 5.32 35.03 2.20
C THR A 398 5.29 33.65 1.52
N ALA A 399 4.28 32.82 1.82
CA ALA A 399 4.21 31.43 1.37
C ALA A 399 2.79 30.94 1.05
N PHE A 400 2.67 30.11 0.01
CA PHE A 400 1.45 29.45 -0.46
C PHE A 400 1.64 27.93 -0.44
N TRP A 401 0.61 27.14 -0.11
CA TRP A 401 0.67 25.67 -0.25
C TRP A 401 0.59 25.22 -1.71
N GLU A 402 -0.22 25.87 -2.55
CA GLU A 402 -0.40 25.47 -3.95
C GLU A 402 0.57 26.20 -4.91
N GLU A 403 1.10 25.46 -5.89
CA GLU A 403 1.95 26.00 -6.96
C GLU A 403 1.18 27.01 -7.83
N GLY A 404 -0.10 26.75 -8.13
CA GLY A 404 -0.89 27.54 -9.08
C GLY A 404 -1.03 29.00 -8.68
N PHE A 405 -1.30 29.27 -7.40
CA PHE A 405 -1.41 30.65 -6.89
C PHE A 405 -0.04 31.30 -6.70
N GLY A 406 0.98 30.55 -6.25
CA GLY A 406 2.35 31.04 -6.10
C GLY A 406 2.96 31.49 -7.44
N GLU A 407 2.89 30.65 -8.48
CA GLU A 407 3.39 31.01 -9.82
C GLU A 407 2.59 32.16 -10.46
N LEU A 408 1.28 32.26 -10.21
CA LEU A 408 0.48 33.38 -10.72
C LEU A 408 0.86 34.70 -10.03
N PHE A 409 1.15 34.67 -8.73
CA PHE A 409 1.65 35.82 -7.98
C PHE A 409 3.03 36.27 -8.49
N GLU A 410 3.96 35.33 -8.70
CA GLU A 410 5.28 35.64 -9.31
C GLU A 410 5.14 36.23 -10.72
N LYS A 411 4.30 35.64 -11.59
CA LYS A 411 4.07 36.14 -12.96
C LYS A 411 3.41 37.51 -12.97
N ALA A 412 2.47 37.78 -12.07
CA ALA A 412 1.86 39.10 -11.93
C ALA A 412 2.91 40.16 -11.53
N LYS A 413 3.80 39.83 -10.57
CA LYS A 413 4.87 40.74 -10.12
C LYS A 413 5.94 40.98 -11.19
N GLN A 414 6.30 39.96 -11.97
CA GLN A 414 7.20 40.10 -13.13
C GLN A 414 6.61 41.01 -14.21
N ASN A 415 5.32 40.86 -14.54
CA ASN A 415 4.63 41.74 -15.48
C ASN A 415 4.60 43.20 -15.01
N ASN A 416 4.49 43.45 -13.70
CA ASN A 416 4.45 44.82 -13.17
C ASN A 416 5.84 45.49 -13.17
N ASN A 417 6.93 44.74 -12.96
CA ASN A 417 8.30 45.27 -13.09
C ASN A 417 8.62 45.77 -14.51
N ASN A 418 7.94 45.25 -15.54
CA ASN A 418 8.04 45.72 -16.93
C ASN A 418 7.13 46.94 -17.23
N ARG A 419 6.25 47.35 -16.30
CA ARG A 419 5.31 48.49 -16.43
C ARG A 419 5.59 49.59 -15.40
N LYS A 420 6.86 50.00 -15.25
CA LYS A 420 7.23 51.17 -14.44
C LYS A 420 6.84 52.49 -15.13
N THR A 421 5.57 52.93 -15.00
CA THR A 421 5.14 54.36 -15.04
C THR A 421 3.62 54.54 -14.90
N SER A 422 3.07 54.35 -13.68
CA SER A 422 1.84 55.04 -13.22
C SER A 422 1.58 54.75 -11.74
N ASN A 423 1.84 55.73 -10.87
CA ASN A 423 1.48 55.62 -9.45
C ASN A 423 -0.04 55.79 -9.30
N GLY A 424 -0.74 54.81 -8.72
CA GLY A 424 -2.18 54.96 -8.41
C GLY A 424 -2.92 53.67 -7.99
N ASP A 425 -2.65 52.52 -8.63
CA ASP A 425 -3.60 51.40 -8.68
C ASP A 425 -3.26 50.16 -7.81
N ASP A 426 -2.32 50.26 -6.86
CA ASP A 426 -1.90 49.11 -6.02
C ASP A 426 -3.05 48.52 -5.16
N SER A 427 -4.08 49.32 -4.83
CA SER A 427 -5.25 48.87 -4.06
C SER A 427 -6.20 47.98 -4.87
N LEU A 428 -6.32 48.20 -6.18
CA LEU A 428 -7.20 47.40 -7.05
C LEU A 428 -6.65 45.99 -7.29
N PHE A 429 -5.32 45.82 -7.30
CA PHE A 429 -4.67 44.52 -7.51
C PHE A 429 -5.01 43.48 -6.43
N PHE A 430 -5.01 43.87 -5.15
CA PHE A 430 -5.36 42.98 -4.04
C PHE A 430 -6.84 42.58 -4.02
N SER A 431 -7.74 43.47 -4.47
CA SER A 431 -9.19 43.19 -4.54
C SER A 431 -9.57 42.13 -5.57
N ASN A 432 -8.84 42.04 -6.69
CA ASN A 432 -9.09 41.04 -7.73
C ASN A 432 -8.41 39.69 -7.42
N PHE A 433 -7.28 39.68 -6.71
CA PHE A 433 -6.57 38.44 -6.35
C PHE A 433 -7.19 37.68 -5.17
N SER A 434 -7.89 38.38 -4.26
CA SER A 434 -8.56 37.78 -3.10
C SER A 434 -9.73 36.84 -3.47
N LEU A 435 -10.15 36.82 -4.74
CA LEU A 435 -11.12 35.86 -5.30
C LEU A 435 -10.52 34.49 -5.66
N LEU A 436 -9.19 34.34 -5.71
CA LEU A 436 -8.54 33.08 -6.11
C LEU A 436 -7.95 32.28 -4.93
N GLY A 437 -7.36 32.95 -3.94
CA GLY A 437 -6.85 32.29 -2.73
C GLY A 437 -5.91 33.19 -1.91
N THR A 438 -5.97 33.08 -0.58
CA THR A 438 -5.13 33.85 0.33
C THR A 438 -3.76 33.18 0.58
N PRO A 439 -2.66 33.95 0.75
CA PRO A 439 -1.40 33.40 1.21
C PRO A 439 -1.53 32.84 2.63
N VAL A 440 -0.84 31.73 2.89
CA VAL A 440 -0.89 31.01 4.18
C VAL A 440 -0.06 31.74 5.24
N LEU A 441 1.02 32.38 4.78
CA LEU A 441 1.87 33.29 5.53
C LEU A 441 2.11 34.50 4.65
N LYS A 442 2.07 35.72 5.21
CA LYS A 442 2.32 36.98 4.52
C LYS A 442 3.21 37.91 5.36
N ASP A 443 4.32 38.30 4.77
CA ASP A 443 5.28 39.31 5.23
C ASP A 443 5.78 39.13 6.67
N ILE A 444 6.07 37.88 7.05
CA ILE A 444 6.51 37.53 8.41
C ILE A 444 7.97 37.92 8.64
N ASN A 445 8.22 38.60 9.78
CA ASN A 445 9.51 39.10 10.21
C ASN A 445 9.78 38.75 11.69
N PHE A 446 10.94 38.14 12.03
CA PHE A 446 11.43 38.02 13.42
C PHE A 446 12.91 37.62 13.53
N LYS A 447 13.51 37.84 14.72
CA LYS A 447 14.88 37.47 15.09
C LYS A 447 14.96 36.77 16.46
N ILE A 448 15.52 35.57 16.53
CA ILE A 448 15.68 34.79 17.78
C ILE A 448 17.16 34.61 18.11
N GLU A 449 17.55 35.02 19.32
CA GLU A 449 18.91 34.80 19.83
C GLU A 449 19.08 33.37 20.36
N ARG A 450 20.33 32.92 20.46
CA ARG A 450 20.64 31.57 20.98
C ARG A 450 20.16 31.40 22.42
N GLY A 451 19.47 30.28 22.69
CA GLY A 451 19.03 29.91 24.04
C GLY A 451 17.65 30.43 24.45
N GLN A 452 17.03 31.29 23.63
CA GLN A 452 15.72 31.87 23.91
C GLN A 452 14.55 30.91 23.58
N LEU A 453 13.44 31.11 24.29
CA LEU A 453 12.12 30.52 24.02
C LEU A 453 11.24 31.53 23.28
N LEU A 454 10.90 31.24 22.02
CA LEU A 454 9.85 31.93 21.28
C LEU A 454 8.53 31.16 21.45
N ALA A 455 7.51 31.81 21.98
CA ALA A 455 6.14 31.30 22.00
C ALA A 455 5.35 31.77 20.77
N VAL A 456 4.83 30.83 19.97
CA VAL A 456 4.01 31.11 18.79
C VAL A 456 2.54 30.86 19.12
N ALA A 457 1.74 31.92 19.13
CA ALA A 457 0.31 31.92 19.40
C ALA A 457 -0.51 32.40 18.18
N GLY A 458 -1.83 32.25 18.21
CA GLY A 458 -2.72 32.69 17.13
C GLY A 458 -3.96 31.80 16.94
N SER A 459 -4.88 32.20 16.06
CA SER A 459 -6.13 31.46 15.77
C SER A 459 -5.88 30.05 15.19
N THR A 460 -6.89 29.19 15.22
CA THR A 460 -6.88 27.94 14.44
C THR A 460 -6.95 28.27 12.96
N GLY A 461 -5.94 27.88 12.19
CA GLY A 461 -5.80 28.28 10.78
C GLY A 461 -4.79 29.41 10.51
N ALA A 462 -4.32 30.13 11.54
CA ALA A 462 -3.40 31.28 11.40
C ALA A 462 -2.01 31.04 10.78
N GLY A 463 -1.72 29.83 10.27
CA GLY A 463 -0.41 29.49 9.70
C GLY A 463 0.65 28.99 10.69
N LYS A 464 0.33 28.75 11.98
CA LYS A 464 1.31 28.35 13.02
C LYS A 464 2.19 27.15 12.63
N THR A 465 1.60 26.04 12.19
CA THR A 465 2.34 24.86 11.72
C THR A 465 3.05 25.14 10.38
N SER A 466 2.43 25.90 9.48
CA SER A 466 3.06 26.32 8.22
C SER A 466 4.34 27.13 8.45
N LEU A 467 4.39 27.97 9.48
CA LEU A 467 5.60 28.69 9.88
C LEU A 467 6.73 27.72 10.28
N LEU A 468 6.41 26.66 11.03
CA LEU A 468 7.40 25.62 11.35
C LEU A 468 7.85 24.84 10.11
N MET A 469 6.95 24.54 9.18
CA MET A 469 7.29 23.89 7.90
C MET A 469 8.22 24.75 7.05
N VAL A 470 8.02 26.07 7.05
CA VAL A 470 8.91 27.05 6.41
C VAL A 470 10.29 27.07 7.07
N ILE A 471 10.37 27.07 8.40
CA ILE A 471 11.65 27.01 9.14
C ILE A 471 12.40 25.68 8.90
N MET A 472 11.68 24.56 8.73
CA MET A 472 12.29 23.27 8.38
C MET A 472 12.73 23.16 6.91
N GLY A 473 12.31 24.08 6.03
CA GLY A 473 12.51 23.99 4.57
C GLY A 473 11.50 23.09 3.83
N GLU A 474 10.47 22.59 4.52
CA GLU A 474 9.41 21.74 3.94
C GLU A 474 8.46 22.52 3.02
N LEU A 475 8.19 23.76 3.40
CA LEU A 475 7.39 24.70 2.61
C LEU A 475 8.33 25.77 2.05
N GLU A 476 8.65 25.70 0.76
CA GLU A 476 9.42 26.74 0.08
C GLU A 476 8.64 28.08 0.12
N PRO A 477 9.25 29.19 0.60
CA PRO A 477 8.64 30.52 0.55
C PRO A 477 8.67 31.06 -0.87
N SER A 478 7.63 31.81 -1.26
CA SER A 478 7.55 32.49 -2.56
C SER A 478 8.26 33.85 -2.54
N GLU A 479 8.26 34.51 -1.39
CA GLU A 479 9.02 35.75 -1.16
C GLU A 479 9.62 35.73 0.26
N GLY A 480 10.72 36.47 0.44
CA GLY A 480 11.44 36.59 1.72
C GLY A 480 12.72 35.77 1.83
N LYS A 481 13.41 35.91 2.97
CA LYS A 481 14.67 35.20 3.28
C LYS A 481 14.60 34.56 4.67
N ILE A 482 15.19 33.38 4.80
CA ILE A 482 15.26 32.59 6.03
C ILE A 482 16.73 32.22 6.26
N LYS A 483 17.22 32.45 7.47
CA LYS A 483 18.59 32.12 7.88
C LYS A 483 18.53 31.46 9.26
N HIS A 484 19.11 30.28 9.40
CA HIS A 484 19.39 29.65 10.68
C HIS A 484 20.63 28.78 10.56
N SER A 485 21.51 28.79 11.57
CA SER A 485 22.51 27.73 11.71
C SER A 485 21.95 26.52 12.44
N GLY A 486 22.60 25.38 12.23
CA GLY A 486 22.53 24.26 13.17
C GLY A 486 21.41 23.26 12.93
N ARG A 487 21.51 22.17 13.69
CA ARG A 487 20.71 20.97 13.56
C ARG A 487 19.33 21.22 14.16
N ILE A 488 18.27 20.85 13.44
CA ILE A 488 16.89 20.98 13.92
C ILE A 488 16.49 19.70 14.69
N SER A 489 15.61 19.85 15.67
CA SER A 489 14.79 18.79 16.25
C SER A 489 13.32 19.20 16.17
N PHE A 490 12.43 18.27 15.85
CA PHE A 490 11.01 18.54 15.60
C PHE A 490 10.11 17.57 16.37
N CYS A 491 9.17 18.11 17.14
CA CYS A 491 8.03 17.38 17.68
C CYS A 491 6.77 17.81 16.92
N SER A 492 6.20 16.90 16.14
CA SER A 492 5.01 17.13 15.32
C SER A 492 3.71 17.11 16.13
N GLN A 493 2.72 17.91 15.71
CA GLN A 493 1.39 17.95 16.30
C GLN A 493 0.70 16.56 16.26
N PHE A 494 0.79 15.85 15.14
CA PHE A 494 0.43 14.45 15.05
C PHE A 494 1.61 13.58 15.50
N SER A 495 1.42 12.79 16.55
CA SER A 495 2.47 11.91 17.10
C SER A 495 2.67 10.67 16.21
N TRP A 496 3.86 10.56 15.61
CA TRP A 496 4.24 9.43 14.76
C TRP A 496 5.18 8.47 15.49
N ILE A 497 4.74 7.21 15.62
CA ILE A 497 5.44 6.11 16.27
C ILE A 497 5.86 5.10 15.20
N MET A 498 7.14 4.73 15.17
CA MET A 498 7.65 3.68 14.29
C MET A 498 7.39 2.29 14.90
N PRO A 499 7.17 1.25 14.08
CA PRO A 499 7.17 -0.13 14.58
C PRO A 499 8.50 -0.46 15.25
N GLY A 500 8.45 -1.16 16.38
CA GLY A 500 9.61 -1.43 17.25
C GLY A 500 9.33 -1.04 18.70
N THR A 501 10.37 -1.01 19.52
CA THR A 501 10.22 -0.78 20.97
C THR A 501 10.00 0.69 21.35
N ILE A 502 9.55 0.98 22.58
CA ILE A 502 9.56 2.36 23.12
C ILE A 502 11.00 2.91 23.12
N LYS A 503 11.98 2.09 23.52
CA LYS A 503 13.40 2.44 23.53
C LYS A 503 13.89 2.89 22.15
N GLU A 504 13.68 2.08 21.11
CA GLU A 504 14.02 2.42 19.72
C GLU A 504 13.34 3.70 19.24
N ASN A 505 12.06 3.89 19.60
CA ASN A 505 11.31 5.09 19.27
C ASN A 505 11.88 6.37 19.89
N ILE A 506 12.46 6.31 21.09
CA ILE A 506 13.06 7.47 21.78
C ILE A 506 14.49 7.72 21.28
N ILE A 507 15.32 6.68 21.14
CA ILE A 507 16.72 6.84 20.68
C ILE A 507 16.81 7.16 19.18
N PHE A 508 15.87 6.68 18.37
CA PHE A 508 15.71 7.00 16.95
C PHE A 508 17.03 6.93 16.14
N GLY A 509 17.70 5.78 16.23
CA GLY A 509 18.92 5.48 15.47
C GLY A 509 20.19 6.21 15.95
N VAL A 510 20.25 6.63 17.22
CA VAL A 510 21.53 6.99 17.88
C VAL A 510 21.90 5.98 18.98
N SER A 511 23.15 6.05 19.45
CA SER A 511 23.63 5.27 20.58
C SER A 511 22.82 5.52 21.85
N TYR A 512 22.62 4.45 22.62
CA TYR A 512 21.96 4.52 23.93
C TYR A 512 22.89 5.13 24.99
N ASP A 513 22.40 6.14 25.69
CA ASP A 513 23.03 6.79 26.85
C ASP A 513 22.04 6.69 28.02
N GLU A 514 22.36 5.84 29.00
CA GLU A 514 21.51 5.57 30.17
C GLU A 514 21.15 6.85 30.94
N TYR A 515 22.10 7.76 31.16
CA TYR A 515 21.86 8.98 31.95
C TYR A 515 20.94 9.94 31.19
N ARG A 516 21.21 10.15 29.90
CA ARG A 516 20.36 10.99 29.03
C ARG A 516 18.98 10.38 28.84
N TYR A 517 18.87 9.07 28.67
CA TYR A 517 17.61 8.37 28.47
C TYR A 517 16.71 8.44 29.72
N ARG A 518 17.26 8.13 30.90
CA ARG A 518 16.53 8.24 32.18
C ARG A 518 16.10 9.66 32.49
N SER A 519 17.00 10.64 32.32
CA SER A 519 16.65 12.04 32.58
C SER A 519 15.57 12.58 31.63
N VAL A 520 15.57 12.18 30.35
CA VAL A 520 14.51 12.52 29.40
C VAL A 520 13.17 11.83 29.75
N ILE A 521 13.19 10.54 30.07
CA ILE A 521 11.98 9.79 30.50
C ILE A 521 11.34 10.42 31.73
N LYS A 522 12.16 10.82 32.71
CA LYS A 522 11.73 11.49 33.93
C LYS A 522 11.18 12.90 33.64
N ALA A 523 11.89 13.70 32.84
CA ALA A 523 11.46 15.05 32.49
C ALA A 523 10.15 15.07 31.67
N CYS A 524 9.90 14.02 30.88
CA CYS A 524 8.67 13.84 30.10
C CYS A 524 7.57 13.09 30.87
N GLN A 525 7.78 12.71 32.13
CA GLN A 525 6.85 11.96 32.98
C GLN A 525 6.37 10.62 32.38
N LEU A 526 7.25 9.81 31.76
CA LEU A 526 6.89 8.46 31.27
C LEU A 526 7.12 7.33 32.29
N GLU A 527 7.82 7.58 33.40
CA GLU A 527 8.22 6.53 34.38
C GLU A 527 7.00 5.71 34.87
N GLU A 528 5.90 6.41 35.16
CA GLU A 528 4.62 5.88 35.66
C GLU A 528 3.75 5.18 34.60
N ASP A 529 4.04 5.37 33.30
CA ASP A 529 3.40 4.59 32.23
C ASP A 529 4.22 3.33 31.93
N ILE A 530 5.54 3.47 31.83
CA ILE A 530 6.49 2.37 31.60
C ILE A 530 6.44 1.36 32.75
N SER A 531 6.19 1.81 33.98
CA SER A 531 6.02 0.93 35.15
C SER A 531 4.82 -0.02 35.04
N LYS A 532 3.76 0.36 34.30
CA LYS A 532 2.52 -0.42 34.15
C LYS A 532 2.58 -1.48 33.06
N PHE A 533 3.46 -1.33 32.08
CA PHE A 533 3.67 -2.36 31.06
C PHE A 533 4.41 -3.57 31.67
N ALA A 534 4.09 -4.77 31.15
CA ALA A 534 4.70 -6.03 31.59
C ALA A 534 6.20 -6.05 31.26
N GLU A 535 6.56 -5.75 30.02
CA GLU A 535 7.94 -5.75 29.48
C GLU A 535 8.64 -4.39 29.63
N LYS A 536 8.07 -3.47 30.42
CA LYS A 536 8.56 -2.11 30.67
C LYS A 536 8.78 -1.31 29.38
N ASP A 537 10.03 -1.05 28.99
CA ASP A 537 10.40 -0.17 27.88
C ASP A 537 10.73 -0.92 26.58
N ASN A 538 10.76 -2.25 26.63
CA ASN A 538 10.99 -3.13 25.48
C ASN A 538 9.69 -3.56 24.78
N ILE A 539 8.51 -3.06 25.20
CA ILE A 539 7.24 -3.45 24.56
C ILE A 539 7.27 -3.19 23.04
N VAL A 540 6.90 -4.21 22.26
CA VAL A 540 6.87 -4.12 20.80
C VAL A 540 5.62 -3.35 20.36
N LEU A 541 5.82 -2.16 19.80
CA LEU A 541 4.74 -1.32 19.29
C LEU A 541 4.46 -1.63 17.82
N GLY A 542 3.19 -1.89 17.52
CA GLY A 542 2.69 -2.02 16.15
C GLY A 542 2.56 -0.68 15.40
N GLU A 543 2.12 -0.76 14.15
CA GLU A 543 1.96 0.41 13.27
C GLU A 543 1.11 1.53 13.92
N GLY A 544 1.71 2.71 14.06
CA GLY A 544 1.06 3.90 14.64
C GLY A 544 0.85 3.88 16.16
N GLY A 545 1.24 2.81 16.87
CA GLY A 545 1.12 2.73 18.33
C GLY A 545 -0.32 2.76 18.84
N ILE A 546 -1.22 1.95 18.24
CA ILE A 546 -2.64 1.87 18.65
C ILE A 546 -2.83 1.36 20.08
N THR A 547 -1.90 0.56 20.61
CA THR A 547 -1.86 0.06 22.00
C THR A 547 -1.66 1.18 23.03
N LEU A 548 -1.16 2.35 22.59
CA LEU A 548 -0.87 3.49 23.46
C LEU A 548 -2.02 4.51 23.42
N SER A 549 -2.21 5.22 24.52
CA SER A 549 -3.11 6.40 24.57
C SER A 549 -2.52 7.60 23.80
N GLY A 550 -3.37 8.56 23.42
CA GLY A 550 -2.94 9.79 22.74
C GLY A 550 -1.88 10.57 23.52
N GLY A 551 -2.07 10.74 24.83
CA GLY A 551 -1.11 11.41 25.72
C GLY A 551 0.22 10.65 25.89
N GLN A 552 0.23 9.31 25.80
CA GLN A 552 1.47 8.53 25.78
C GLN A 552 2.22 8.71 24.46
N ARG A 553 1.53 8.65 23.30
CA ARG A 553 2.17 8.88 21.99
C ARG A 553 2.76 10.29 21.86
N ALA A 554 2.06 11.30 22.38
CA ALA A 554 2.56 12.67 22.46
C ALA A 554 3.84 12.77 23.30
N ARG A 555 3.86 12.19 24.51
CA ARG A 555 5.03 12.18 25.40
C ARG A 555 6.22 11.38 24.82
N ILE A 556 6.00 10.26 24.12
CA ILE A 556 7.08 9.54 23.42
C ILE A 556 7.65 10.38 22.26
N SER A 557 6.80 11.09 21.51
CA SER A 557 7.23 11.97 20.42
C SER A 557 8.05 13.16 20.94
N LEU A 558 7.64 13.73 22.07
CA LEU A 558 8.41 14.75 22.79
C LEU A 558 9.75 14.20 23.29
N ALA A 559 9.75 13.02 23.94
CA ALA A 559 10.96 12.37 24.43
C ALA A 559 11.99 12.13 23.30
N ARG A 560 11.53 11.70 22.11
CA ARG A 560 12.39 11.58 20.91
C ARG A 560 13.03 12.92 20.51
N ALA A 561 12.23 13.98 20.45
CA ALA A 561 12.70 15.31 20.08
C ALA A 561 13.71 15.88 21.09
N VAL A 562 13.52 15.62 22.38
CA VAL A 562 14.39 16.09 23.49
C VAL A 562 15.66 15.23 23.60
N TYR A 563 15.55 13.91 23.37
CA TYR A 563 16.71 13.01 23.39
C TYR A 563 17.71 13.33 22.28
N LYS A 564 17.24 13.73 21.09
CA LYS A 564 18.11 14.22 20.01
C LYS A 564 18.80 15.53 20.38
N ASP A 565 20.14 15.56 20.41
CA ASP A 565 20.88 16.84 20.51
C ASP A 565 20.72 17.65 19.21
N ALA A 566 20.09 18.81 19.34
CA ALA A 566 19.87 19.80 18.30
C ALA A 566 20.20 21.21 18.82
N ASP A 567 20.28 22.16 17.90
CA ASP A 567 20.59 23.56 18.18
C ASP A 567 19.30 24.40 18.24
N LEU A 568 18.33 24.05 17.38
CA LEU A 568 16.96 24.57 17.34
C LEU A 568 15.94 23.44 17.59
N TYR A 569 15.01 23.64 18.52
CA TYR A 569 13.92 22.71 18.81
C TYR A 569 12.57 23.33 18.44
N LEU A 570 11.83 22.67 17.55
CA LEU A 570 10.50 23.06 17.09
C LEU A 570 9.46 22.15 17.74
N LEU A 571 8.57 22.72 18.56
CA LEU A 571 7.57 21.99 19.33
C LEU A 571 6.16 22.42 18.91
N ASP A 572 5.51 21.63 18.04
CA ASP A 572 4.18 21.97 17.53
C ASP A 572 3.06 21.43 18.45
N SER A 573 2.63 22.27 19.40
CA SER A 573 1.54 22.00 20.33
C SER A 573 1.61 20.62 21.07
N PRO A 574 2.77 20.25 21.65
CA PRO A 574 2.99 18.91 22.24
C PRO A 574 2.05 18.58 23.43
N PHE A 575 1.43 19.59 24.03
CA PHE A 575 0.62 19.45 25.25
C PHE A 575 -0.87 19.16 25.00
N GLY A 576 -1.33 19.08 23.74
CA GLY A 576 -2.76 19.01 23.40
C GLY A 576 -3.54 17.83 24.00
N TYR A 577 -2.88 16.70 24.26
CA TYR A 577 -3.48 15.47 24.83
C TYR A 577 -3.16 15.25 26.31
N LEU A 578 -2.60 16.24 27.00
CA LEU A 578 -2.12 16.10 28.38
C LEU A 578 -3.08 16.76 29.36
N ASP A 579 -3.22 16.18 30.55
CA ASP A 579 -3.89 16.82 31.67
C ASP A 579 -3.04 17.99 32.21
N VAL A 580 -3.72 18.94 32.86
CA VAL A 580 -3.12 20.21 33.30
C VAL A 580 -1.94 20.01 34.26
N LEU A 581 -1.96 18.95 35.07
CA LEU A 581 -0.87 18.61 36.00
C LEU A 581 0.36 18.11 35.21
N THR A 582 0.19 17.06 34.40
CA THR A 582 1.26 16.50 33.57
C THR A 582 1.87 17.54 32.63
N GLU A 583 1.05 18.42 32.03
CA GLU A 583 1.54 19.52 31.20
C GLU A 583 2.45 20.48 31.98
N LYS A 584 2.02 20.93 33.17
CA LYS A 584 2.80 21.88 33.96
C LYS A 584 4.16 21.28 34.36
N GLU A 585 4.15 20.04 34.83
CA GLU A 585 5.37 19.33 35.23
C GLU A 585 6.34 19.16 34.05
N ILE A 586 5.85 18.79 32.87
CA ILE A 586 6.68 18.66 31.67
C ILE A 586 7.21 20.02 31.20
N PHE A 587 6.41 21.08 31.25
CA PHE A 587 6.88 22.42 30.88
C PHE A 587 8.01 22.90 31.80
N GLU A 588 7.86 22.76 33.12
CA GLU A 588 8.86 23.19 34.10
C GLU A 588 10.10 22.27 34.12
N SER A 589 9.92 20.95 34.02
CA SER A 589 11.00 19.95 34.11
C SER A 589 11.77 19.77 32.79
N CYS A 590 11.07 19.79 31.65
CA CYS A 590 11.67 19.57 30.34
C CYS A 590 12.03 20.89 29.63
N VAL A 591 11.03 21.72 29.32
CA VAL A 591 11.24 22.91 28.47
C VAL A 591 12.06 23.98 29.19
N CYS A 592 11.72 24.31 30.44
CA CYS A 592 12.41 25.34 31.20
C CYS A 592 13.76 24.90 31.80
N LYS A 593 13.91 23.62 32.15
CA LYS A 593 15.08 23.12 32.91
C LYS A 593 16.05 22.29 32.09
N LEU A 594 15.57 21.26 31.37
CA LEU A 594 16.45 20.37 30.59
C LEU A 594 16.94 21.01 29.29
N MET A 595 16.13 21.88 28.66
CA MET A 595 16.41 22.49 27.36
C MET A 595 16.88 23.96 27.43
N ALA A 596 17.16 24.48 28.64
CA ALA A 596 17.33 25.91 28.93
C ALA A 596 18.38 26.65 28.07
N ASN A 597 19.44 25.96 27.64
CA ASN A 597 20.58 26.52 26.90
C ASN A 597 20.48 26.39 25.36
N LYS A 598 19.34 25.93 24.83
CA LYS A 598 19.09 25.70 23.39
C LYS A 598 18.01 26.65 22.87
N THR A 599 17.97 26.92 21.56
CA THR A 599 16.93 27.78 20.98
C THR A 599 15.64 26.96 20.81
N ARG A 600 14.51 27.49 21.28
CA ARG A 600 13.23 26.77 21.36
C ARG A 600 12.12 27.58 20.72
N ILE A 601 11.37 26.98 19.78
CA ILE A 601 10.14 27.56 19.24
C ILE A 601 8.99 26.64 19.66
N LEU A 602 8.10 27.15 20.50
CA LEU A 602 6.96 26.42 21.06
C LEU A 602 5.66 27.01 20.54
N VAL A 603 4.88 26.21 19.82
CA VAL A 603 3.48 26.57 19.49
C VAL A 603 2.64 26.30 20.74
N THR A 604 2.09 27.37 21.31
CA THR A 604 1.27 27.30 22.54
C THR A 604 0.32 28.48 22.63
N SER A 605 -0.81 28.24 23.31
CA SER A 605 -1.82 29.25 23.60
C SER A 605 -2.00 29.45 25.11
N LYS A 606 -1.10 28.94 25.95
CA LYS A 606 -1.08 29.16 27.41
C LYS A 606 -0.46 30.51 27.74
N MET A 607 -1.16 31.34 28.52
CA MET A 607 -0.60 32.57 29.08
C MET A 607 0.51 32.29 30.11
N GLU A 608 0.51 31.15 30.81
CA GLU A 608 1.62 30.72 31.67
C GLU A 608 2.91 30.53 30.85
N HIS A 609 2.79 29.89 29.68
CA HIS A 609 3.92 29.63 28.79
C HIS A 609 4.35 30.91 28.06
N LEU A 610 3.42 31.80 27.69
CA LEU A 610 3.72 33.13 27.14
C LEU A 610 4.41 34.04 28.18
N LYS A 611 3.96 34.05 29.44
CA LYS A 611 4.58 34.80 30.54
C LYS A 611 6.00 34.33 30.86
N LYS A 612 6.31 33.03 30.64
CA LYS A 612 7.63 32.42 30.83
C LYS A 612 8.48 32.41 29.54
N ALA A 613 8.00 32.96 28.42
CA ALA A 613 8.74 33.02 27.15
C ALA A 613 9.52 34.32 26.99
N ASP A 614 10.70 34.25 26.40
CA ASP A 614 11.58 35.41 26.16
C ASP A 614 11.01 36.32 25.05
N LYS A 615 10.37 35.71 24.04
CA LYS A 615 9.67 36.41 22.96
C LYS A 615 8.35 35.73 22.61
N ILE A 616 7.42 36.50 22.07
CA ILE A 616 6.09 36.06 21.64
C ILE A 616 5.88 36.49 20.19
N LEU A 617 5.31 35.61 19.38
CA LEU A 617 4.81 35.89 18.03
C LEU A 617 3.34 35.50 17.97
N ILE A 618 2.46 36.45 17.64
CA ILE A 618 1.02 36.22 17.49
C ILE A 618 0.67 36.30 16.00
N LEU A 619 0.19 35.19 15.44
CA LEU A 619 -0.26 35.10 14.05
C LEU A 619 -1.79 35.25 13.94
N HIS A 620 -2.23 35.95 12.89
CA HIS A 620 -3.64 36.15 12.54
C HIS A 620 -3.79 36.22 11.02
N GLU A 621 -4.63 35.35 10.42
CA GLU A 621 -4.85 35.28 8.96
C GLU A 621 -3.54 35.30 8.13
N GLY A 622 -2.52 34.57 8.58
CA GLY A 622 -1.20 34.49 7.95
C GLY A 622 -0.25 35.68 8.17
N SER A 623 -0.71 36.79 8.76
CA SER A 623 0.14 37.93 9.17
C SER A 623 0.62 37.80 10.62
N SER A 624 1.76 38.42 10.92
CA SER A 624 2.16 38.72 12.31
C SER A 624 1.35 39.91 12.84
N TYR A 625 0.44 39.66 13.79
CA TYR A 625 -0.29 40.71 14.52
C TYR A 625 0.61 41.42 15.54
N PHE A 626 1.41 40.64 16.27
CA PHE A 626 2.35 41.16 17.27
C PHE A 626 3.61 40.30 17.32
N TYR A 627 4.74 40.96 17.56
CA TYR A 627 6.02 40.35 17.84
C TYR A 627 6.80 41.19 18.86
N GLY A 628 7.23 40.57 19.97
CA GLY A 628 7.91 41.28 21.06
C GLY A 628 7.93 40.49 22.37
N THR A 629 8.22 41.15 23.50
CA THR A 629 8.13 40.57 24.85
C THR A 629 6.71 40.62 25.42
N PHE A 630 6.44 39.87 26.50
CA PHE A 630 5.14 39.95 27.20
C PHE A 630 4.89 41.36 27.79
N SER A 631 5.94 42.02 28.28
CA SER A 631 5.90 43.41 28.76
C SER A 631 5.63 44.43 27.65
N GLU A 632 6.20 44.22 26.45
CA GLU A 632 5.87 45.04 25.28
C GLU A 632 4.41 44.85 24.85
N LEU A 633 3.89 43.62 24.87
CA LEU A 633 2.48 43.33 24.57
C LEU A 633 1.54 44.02 25.56
N GLN A 634 1.92 44.08 26.84
CA GLN A 634 1.18 44.81 27.87
C GLN A 634 1.14 46.32 27.59
N ASN A 635 2.27 46.90 27.16
CA ASN A 635 2.44 48.33 26.95
C ASN A 635 1.89 48.84 25.61
N LEU A 636 2.04 48.08 24.52
CA LEU A 636 1.65 48.48 23.17
C LEU A 636 0.13 48.61 23.03
N GLN A 637 -0.62 47.73 23.68
CA GLN A 637 -2.07 47.69 23.59
C GLN A 637 -2.66 47.30 24.96
N PRO A 638 -2.78 48.25 25.90
CA PRO A 638 -3.32 47.99 27.24
C PRO A 638 -4.75 47.43 27.20
N ASP A 639 -5.52 47.69 26.14
CA ASP A 639 -6.85 47.11 25.96
C ASP A 639 -6.81 45.64 25.51
N PHE A 640 -5.89 45.25 24.62
CA PHE A 640 -5.71 43.83 24.26
C PHE A 640 -5.17 43.06 25.47
N SER A 641 -4.17 43.62 26.15
CA SER A 641 -3.55 43.00 27.31
C SER A 641 -4.48 42.97 28.53
N SER A 642 -5.28 44.00 28.82
CA SER A 642 -6.29 43.97 29.89
C SER A 642 -7.49 43.08 29.57
N LYS A 643 -7.83 42.87 28.30
CA LYS A 643 -8.90 41.92 27.91
C LYS A 643 -8.41 40.46 27.94
N LEU A 644 -7.11 40.23 27.68
CA LEU A 644 -6.43 38.94 27.90
C LEU A 644 -6.10 38.65 29.37
N MET A 645 -5.68 39.66 30.16
CA MET A 645 -5.31 39.52 31.58
C MET A 645 -6.50 39.65 32.53
N GLY A 646 -7.51 40.46 32.20
CA GLY A 646 -8.80 40.47 32.90
C GLY A 646 -9.52 39.11 32.80
N CYS A 647 -9.11 38.28 31.85
CA CYS A 647 -9.23 36.83 31.96
C CYS A 647 -8.06 36.25 32.79
N ASP A 648 -8.02 36.44 34.12
CA ASP A 648 -7.10 35.66 34.99
C ASP A 648 -7.41 34.15 34.93
N SER A 649 -8.58 33.79 34.39
CA SER A 649 -8.96 32.45 33.98
C SER A 649 -8.37 31.98 32.64
N PHE A 650 -7.56 32.79 31.94
CA PHE A 650 -7.13 32.49 30.58
C PHE A 650 -6.29 31.22 30.49
N ASP A 651 -5.46 30.87 31.47
CA ASP A 651 -4.72 29.60 31.45
C ASP A 651 -5.58 28.35 31.69
N GLN A 652 -6.79 28.55 32.21
CA GLN A 652 -7.74 27.54 32.68
C GLN A 652 -8.75 27.21 31.58
N PHE A 653 -9.06 28.23 30.77
CA PHE A 653 -9.63 28.09 29.44
C PHE A 653 -8.82 27.09 28.60
N SER A 654 -9.53 26.21 27.89
CA SER A 654 -8.91 25.17 27.06
C SER A 654 -7.98 25.74 25.99
N ALA A 655 -7.07 24.95 25.43
CA ALA A 655 -6.18 25.39 24.35
C ALA A 655 -6.96 26.08 23.21
N GLU A 656 -8.12 25.54 22.92
CA GLU A 656 -9.14 26.10 22.06
C GLU A 656 -9.86 27.33 22.60
N ARG A 657 -10.30 27.41 23.87
CA ARG A 657 -10.93 28.65 24.37
C ARG A 657 -9.96 29.81 24.31
N ARG A 658 -8.68 29.53 24.52
CA ARG A 658 -7.59 30.49 24.36
C ARG A 658 -7.42 30.87 22.90
N ASN A 659 -7.37 29.91 21.98
CA ASN A 659 -7.36 30.20 20.54
C ASN A 659 -8.59 31.01 20.10
N SER A 660 -9.78 30.68 20.62
CA SER A 660 -11.07 31.30 20.32
C SER A 660 -11.17 32.70 20.87
N ILE A 661 -10.81 32.93 22.14
CA ILE A 661 -10.69 34.27 22.73
C ILE A 661 -9.64 35.08 21.98
N LEU A 662 -8.47 34.49 21.65
CA LEU A 662 -7.49 35.14 20.78
C LEU A 662 -8.09 35.48 19.41
N THR A 663 -8.88 34.60 18.81
CA THR A 663 -9.53 34.85 17.51
C THR A 663 -10.57 35.98 17.62
N GLU A 664 -11.44 35.94 18.64
CA GLU A 664 -12.42 36.99 18.95
C GLU A 664 -11.75 38.34 19.26
N THR A 665 -10.67 38.37 20.06
CA THR A 665 -9.96 39.62 20.36
C THR A 665 -9.19 40.12 19.15
N LEU A 666 -8.42 39.27 18.47
CA LEU A 666 -7.67 39.65 17.27
C LEU A 666 -8.60 40.16 16.16
N HIS A 667 -9.75 39.54 15.91
CA HIS A 667 -10.73 40.08 14.95
C HIS A 667 -11.33 41.42 15.41
N ARG A 668 -11.73 41.55 16.68
CA ARG A 668 -12.30 42.81 17.21
C ARG A 668 -11.32 43.96 17.06
N PHE A 669 -10.07 43.77 17.47
CA PHE A 669 -9.05 44.83 17.38
C PHE A 669 -8.52 45.03 15.95
N SER A 670 -8.56 44.02 15.07
CA SER A 670 -8.22 44.21 13.64
C SER A 670 -9.24 45.10 12.93
N LEU A 671 -10.53 45.00 13.28
CA LEU A 671 -11.60 45.83 12.70
C LEU A 671 -11.59 47.29 13.20
N GLU A 672 -11.00 47.56 14.36
CA GLU A 672 -10.86 48.90 14.93
C GLU A 672 -9.57 49.62 14.45
N GLY A 673 -8.65 48.90 13.79
CA GLY A 673 -7.32 49.41 13.40
C GLY A 673 -7.26 50.22 12.09
N ASP A 674 -8.25 50.11 11.20
CA ASP A 674 -8.23 50.75 9.86
C ASP A 674 -8.72 52.22 9.84
N ALA A 675 -8.78 52.89 11.00
CA ALA A 675 -9.04 54.33 11.07
C ALA A 675 -7.76 55.13 10.73
N PRO A 676 -7.77 56.00 9.70
CA PRO A 676 -6.54 56.64 9.22
C PRO A 676 -6.01 57.68 10.22
N VAL A 677 -4.86 57.39 10.83
CA VAL A 677 -4.10 58.35 11.64
C VAL A 677 -3.67 59.51 10.74
N SER A 678 -4.07 60.72 11.12
CA SER A 678 -4.08 61.89 10.24
C SER A 678 -3.15 63.01 10.71
N TRP A 679 -2.77 63.86 9.75
CA TRP A 679 -2.17 65.21 9.88
C TRP A 679 -0.64 65.35 9.95
N THR A 680 -0.04 65.59 8.80
CA THR A 680 0.60 66.86 8.35
C THR A 680 0.98 66.65 6.87
N GLU A 681 0.82 67.56 5.89
CA GLU A 681 0.85 69.02 5.93
C GLU A 681 0.07 69.65 4.73
N THR A 682 -0.55 70.83 4.96
CA THR A 682 -0.89 71.90 4.00
C THR A 682 -1.52 71.68 2.59
N LYS A 683 -2.69 72.35 2.44
CA LYS A 683 -3.13 73.29 1.37
C LYS A 683 -4.01 72.83 0.19
N LYS A 684 -5.20 73.46 0.18
CA LYS A 684 -6.03 73.94 -0.95
C LYS A 684 -6.88 72.89 -1.69
N GLN A 685 -8.20 72.90 -1.48
CA GLN A 685 -9.24 73.67 -2.24
C GLN A 685 -9.54 73.03 -3.61
N SER A 686 -10.77 72.78 -4.07
CA SER A 686 -12.14 72.74 -3.51
C SER A 686 -13.12 72.73 -4.70
N PHE A 687 -13.96 71.69 -4.87
CA PHE A 687 -15.33 71.74 -5.46
C PHE A 687 -15.87 70.28 -5.47
N LYS A 688 -16.88 69.88 -4.69
CA LYS A 688 -18.33 70.14 -4.74
C LYS A 688 -19.08 69.61 -5.99
N GLN A 689 -20.06 68.74 -5.68
CA GLN A 689 -21.44 68.67 -6.20
C GLN A 689 -21.86 67.67 -7.32
N THR A 690 -22.57 66.61 -6.85
CA THR A 690 -23.95 66.18 -7.23
C THR A 690 -24.31 65.54 -8.58
N GLY A 691 -25.31 64.63 -8.51
CA GLY A 691 -26.15 64.16 -9.62
C GLY A 691 -25.86 62.70 -9.99
N GLU A 692 -26.59 61.70 -9.52
CA GLU A 692 -27.98 61.28 -9.86
C GLU A 692 -28.14 60.59 -11.22
N PHE A 693 -29.12 59.68 -11.28
CA PHE A 693 -29.55 58.84 -12.42
C PHE A 693 -28.55 57.76 -12.89
N GLY A 694 -28.99 56.58 -13.34
CA GLY A 694 -30.35 56.08 -13.45
C GLY A 694 -30.56 55.23 -14.71
N GLU A 695 -30.74 53.92 -14.51
CA GLU A 695 -31.41 52.97 -15.43
C GLU A 695 -30.86 52.63 -16.85
N LYS A 696 -30.88 51.31 -17.12
CA LYS A 696 -31.26 50.65 -18.40
C LYS A 696 -30.47 50.97 -19.70
N ARG A 697 -29.70 49.95 -20.14
CA ARG A 697 -29.89 49.18 -21.41
C ARG A 697 -28.81 48.08 -21.48
N LYS A 698 -29.17 46.79 -21.53
CA LYS A 698 -29.75 45.99 -22.63
C LYS A 698 -28.77 45.70 -23.78
N ASN A 699 -28.67 44.40 -24.08
CA ASN A 699 -28.11 43.79 -25.30
C ASN A 699 -26.56 43.84 -25.37
N SER A 700 -25.83 42.81 -25.81
CA SER A 700 -26.17 41.43 -26.22
C SER A 700 -24.88 40.65 -26.52
N ILE A 701 -25.00 39.37 -26.89
CA ILE A 701 -24.00 38.54 -27.62
C ILE A 701 -23.08 37.64 -26.75
N LEU A 702 -23.36 36.34 -26.91
CA LEU A 702 -22.56 35.11 -26.64
C LEU A 702 -22.13 34.72 -25.21
N ASN A 703 -22.83 33.69 -24.71
CA ASN A 703 -22.24 32.58 -23.96
C ASN A 703 -21.00 32.01 -24.69
N PRO A 704 -20.03 31.48 -23.93
CA PRO A 704 -19.84 30.03 -24.02
C PRO A 704 -19.96 29.33 -22.66
N ILE A 705 -21.13 28.74 -22.46
CA ILE A 705 -21.31 27.61 -21.52
C ILE A 705 -20.47 26.45 -22.06
N ASN A 706 -19.41 26.04 -21.35
CA ASN A 706 -18.83 24.69 -21.24
C ASN A 706 -17.29 24.69 -21.08
N SER A 707 -16.80 24.52 -19.84
CA SER A 707 -15.43 23.99 -19.60
C SER A 707 -15.30 23.22 -18.27
N ILE A 708 -16.10 23.55 -17.25
CA ILE A 708 -16.10 22.86 -15.94
C ILE A 708 -17.02 21.62 -15.98
N ARG A 709 -16.66 20.62 -16.79
CA ARG A 709 -17.20 19.23 -16.74
C ARG A 709 -16.43 18.29 -17.70
N LYS A 710 -15.19 17.93 -17.34
CA LYS A 710 -14.46 16.74 -17.87
C LYS A 710 -13.11 16.56 -17.16
N PHE A 711 -13.06 15.66 -16.16
CA PHE A 711 -11.86 14.84 -15.94
C PHE A 711 -12.25 13.37 -15.93
N SER A 712 -12.42 12.86 -17.13
CA SER A 712 -12.49 11.44 -17.45
C SER A 712 -11.80 11.25 -18.79
N ILE A 713 -10.94 10.22 -18.90
CA ILE A 713 -10.32 9.70 -20.14
C ILE A 713 -9.05 10.44 -20.63
N VAL A 714 -7.91 9.74 -20.46
CA VAL A 714 -6.81 9.53 -21.43
C VAL A 714 -6.67 10.51 -22.61
N GLN A 715 -5.61 11.33 -22.61
CA GLN A 715 -4.81 11.77 -23.79
C GLN A 715 -3.44 12.28 -23.27
N LYS A 716 -2.31 11.70 -23.68
CA LYS A 716 -1.52 11.95 -24.90
C LYS A 716 -0.81 13.32 -24.95
N THR A 717 0.52 13.27 -24.93
CA THR A 717 1.42 14.26 -25.57
C THR A 717 2.67 13.53 -26.10
N PRO A 718 3.34 14.04 -27.15
CA PRO A 718 2.88 14.98 -28.19
C PRO A 718 2.90 14.35 -29.60
N LEU A 719 2.14 14.93 -30.51
CA LEU A 719 2.29 14.74 -31.96
C LEU A 719 3.36 15.70 -32.50
N GLN A 720 4.09 15.27 -33.53
CA GLN A 720 4.93 16.13 -34.38
C GLN A 720 4.42 16.07 -35.83
N MET A 721 4.75 17.12 -36.58
CA MET A 721 4.68 17.30 -38.04
C MET A 721 3.38 17.78 -38.71
N ASN A 722 3.42 19.08 -39.05
CA ASN A 722 3.21 19.68 -40.39
C ASN A 722 1.81 20.17 -40.83
N GLY A 723 1.80 21.35 -41.46
CA GLY A 723 0.65 22.01 -42.13
C GLY A 723 0.09 23.18 -41.31
N ILE A 724 0.68 24.39 -41.31
CA ILE A 724 0.72 25.45 -42.35
C ILE A 724 -0.42 26.47 -42.16
N GLU A 725 -0.10 27.76 -42.33
CA GLU A 725 -0.96 28.97 -42.34
C GLU A 725 -1.67 29.34 -41.02
N GLU A 726 -1.80 30.62 -40.63
CA GLU A 726 -0.93 31.81 -40.80
C GLU A 726 -1.36 32.86 -39.73
N ASP A 727 -1.01 34.14 -39.87
CA ASP A 727 -1.31 35.27 -38.96
C ASP A 727 -0.67 35.18 -37.55
N SER A 728 0.58 35.65 -37.36
CA SER A 728 1.02 37.06 -37.28
C SER A 728 0.68 37.76 -35.96
N ASP A 729 1.63 37.77 -35.03
CA ASP A 729 2.18 39.04 -34.51
C ASP A 729 3.53 38.83 -33.80
N GLU A 730 4.37 39.84 -33.96
CA GLU A 730 5.83 39.87 -34.07
C GLU A 730 6.74 39.52 -32.86
N PRO A 731 8.08 39.41 -33.07
CA PRO A 731 9.06 38.96 -32.08
C PRO A 731 10.03 40.06 -31.58
N LEU A 732 10.48 39.96 -30.32
CA LEU A 732 11.77 40.51 -29.84
C LEU A 732 12.36 39.53 -28.80
N GLU A 733 13.58 39.01 -28.91
CA GLU A 733 14.90 39.66 -29.01
C GLU A 733 15.32 40.38 -27.70
N ARG A 734 16.62 40.24 -27.36
CA ARG A 734 17.40 40.99 -26.34
C ARG A 734 17.33 40.49 -24.89
N ARG A 735 18.41 40.56 -24.09
CA ARG A 735 19.89 40.71 -24.22
C ARG A 735 20.31 41.33 -22.87
N LEU A 736 21.38 40.83 -22.23
CA LEU A 736 22.24 41.60 -21.30
C LEU A 736 21.51 42.16 -20.02
N SER A 737 22.14 42.56 -18.91
CA SER A 737 23.54 42.55 -18.44
C SER A 737 23.64 43.07 -16.99
N LEU A 738 24.86 43.04 -16.45
CA LEU A 738 25.42 43.97 -15.45
C LEU A 738 25.18 43.70 -13.96
N VAL A 739 26.24 43.11 -13.39
CA VAL A 739 26.95 43.44 -12.12
C VAL A 739 26.93 44.95 -11.77
N PRO A 740 27.22 45.36 -10.51
CA PRO A 740 28.64 45.65 -10.18
C PRO A 740 29.08 45.37 -8.72
N ASP A 741 30.41 45.39 -8.51
CA ASP A 741 31.16 45.74 -7.27
C ASP A 741 31.00 44.86 -5.99
N SER A 742 32.01 44.69 -5.12
CA SER A 742 33.47 45.00 -5.15
C SER A 742 34.18 44.31 -3.97
N GLU A 743 35.41 43.82 -4.13
CA GLU A 743 36.55 44.09 -3.22
C GLU A 743 37.88 43.54 -3.78
N GLN A 744 38.99 44.19 -3.42
CA GLN A 744 40.31 44.04 -4.07
C GLN A 744 41.29 43.25 -3.20
N GLY A 745 42.27 42.58 -3.83
CA GLY A 745 43.38 41.91 -3.12
C GLY A 745 44.40 41.30 -4.09
N GLU A 746 45.59 41.90 -4.14
CA GLU A 746 46.75 41.51 -4.99
C GLU A 746 47.38 40.19 -4.45
N ALA A 747 48.28 39.43 -5.13
CA ALA A 747 49.27 39.83 -6.11
C ALA A 747 49.91 38.64 -6.90
N ILE A 748 50.32 38.92 -8.16
CA ILE A 748 51.55 38.45 -8.85
C ILE A 748 51.72 36.95 -9.31
N LEU A 749 51.85 36.83 -10.64
CA LEU A 749 52.31 35.75 -11.55
C LEU A 749 53.84 35.41 -11.41
N PRO A 750 54.58 34.66 -12.29
CA PRO A 750 54.22 33.94 -13.56
C PRO A 750 54.88 32.55 -13.85
N ARG A 751 54.41 31.87 -14.93
CA ARG A 751 55.16 31.01 -15.92
C ARG A 751 55.78 29.68 -15.40
N ILE A 752 56.07 28.63 -16.20
CA ILE A 752 56.27 28.43 -17.67
C ILE A 752 55.93 26.95 -18.03
N SER A 753 55.19 26.64 -19.12
CA SER A 753 55.60 25.90 -20.36
C SER A 753 56.21 24.47 -20.18
N VAL A 754 56.03 23.42 -21.01
CA VAL A 754 55.48 23.27 -22.39
C VAL A 754 55.43 21.75 -22.81
N ILE A 755 54.45 21.31 -23.65
CA ILE A 755 54.52 20.27 -24.76
C ILE A 755 55.02 18.81 -24.43
N SER A 756 54.57 17.68 -25.00
CA SER A 756 53.47 17.28 -25.93
C SER A 756 53.28 15.73 -26.02
N THR A 757 52.20 15.27 -26.69
CA THR A 757 52.06 14.00 -27.48
C THR A 757 52.61 12.67 -26.90
N GLY A 758 51.81 11.63 -26.69
CA GLY A 758 51.21 10.81 -27.76
C GLY A 758 50.97 9.35 -27.29
N PRO A 759 50.32 8.46 -28.06
CA PRO A 759 49.47 7.41 -27.46
C PRO A 759 49.85 5.94 -27.70
N THR A 760 49.10 5.05 -27.00
CA THR A 760 48.76 3.64 -27.30
C THR A 760 49.45 2.46 -26.57
N LEU A 761 48.60 1.43 -26.31
CA LEU A 761 48.85 -0.02 -26.23
C LEU A 761 49.39 -0.72 -24.94
N GLN A 762 48.65 -1.80 -24.61
CA GLN A 762 49.06 -3.11 -24.06
C GLN A 762 49.48 -3.31 -22.57
N ALA A 763 48.46 -3.70 -21.79
CA ALA A 763 48.32 -5.02 -21.12
C ALA A 763 49.52 -5.73 -20.41
N ARG A 764 49.25 -6.13 -19.15
CA ARG A 764 50.10 -6.95 -18.22
C ARG A 764 51.33 -6.16 -17.73
N ARG A 765 51.87 -6.37 -16.52
CA ARG A 765 51.82 -7.51 -15.58
C ARG A 765 51.92 -7.01 -14.12
N ARG A 766 51.78 -7.91 -13.14
CA ARG A 766 51.79 -7.61 -11.70
C ARG A 766 53.19 -7.26 -11.14
N GLN A 767 53.13 -6.68 -9.92
CA GLN A 767 53.96 -6.94 -8.72
C GLN A 767 55.12 -6.01 -8.34
N SER A 768 55.21 -5.83 -7.01
CA SER A 768 56.39 -5.48 -6.20
C SER A 768 56.88 -4.03 -6.15
N VAL A 769 56.37 -3.24 -5.17
CA VAL A 769 57.18 -2.31 -4.35
C VAL A 769 56.68 -2.33 -2.90
N LEU A 770 57.14 -3.29 -2.10
CA LEU A 770 56.85 -3.38 -0.65
C LEU A 770 58.16 -3.68 0.08
N ASN A 771 59.16 -2.81 -0.08
CA ASN A 771 60.54 -3.15 0.28
C ASN A 771 61.48 -1.95 0.59
N LEU A 772 60.97 -0.77 0.97
CA LEU A 772 61.85 0.42 1.08
C LEU A 772 61.84 1.23 2.39
N MET A 773 60.76 1.29 3.16
CA MET A 773 60.67 2.28 4.27
C MET A 773 60.06 1.73 5.57
N THR A 774 60.74 0.72 6.13
CA THR A 774 60.76 0.51 7.59
C THR A 774 61.89 1.36 8.19
N HIS A 775 61.59 2.36 9.02
CA HIS A 775 62.46 2.78 10.12
C HIS A 775 61.66 3.56 11.17
N SER A 776 61.91 3.23 12.44
CA SER A 776 61.13 3.65 13.61
C SER A 776 62.04 4.29 14.66
N VAL A 777 61.61 5.39 15.29
CA VAL A 777 62.12 5.81 16.60
C VAL A 777 61.01 6.49 17.41
N ASN A 778 60.53 5.84 18.47
CA ASN A 778 60.61 6.41 19.83
C ASN A 778 60.22 5.38 20.91
N GLN A 779 60.80 5.56 22.09
CA GLN A 779 60.85 4.57 23.18
C GLN A 779 59.77 4.84 24.25
N GLY A 780 59.35 3.78 24.95
CA GLY A 780 58.46 3.84 26.12
C GLY A 780 58.07 2.43 26.57
N GLN A 781 58.42 2.03 27.78
CA GLN A 781 58.52 0.61 28.19
C GLN A 781 57.33 0.06 28.99
N ASN A 782 57.29 -1.29 29.04
CA ASN A 782 56.61 -2.19 29.99
C ASN A 782 55.12 -2.56 29.69
N ILE A 783 54.76 -3.79 29.24
CA ILE A 783 54.80 -5.13 29.91
C ILE A 783 53.60 -5.28 30.89
N HIS A 784 52.63 -6.22 30.81
CA HIS A 784 52.59 -7.57 30.20
C HIS A 784 51.18 -8.07 29.72
N ARG A 785 51.13 -8.62 28.48
CA ARG A 785 50.50 -9.90 28.01
C ARG A 785 49.13 -10.45 28.51
N LYS A 786 48.19 -10.64 27.55
CA LYS A 786 47.36 -11.86 27.19
C LYS A 786 45.90 -11.47 26.82
N THR A 787 45.23 -11.90 25.73
CA THR A 787 45.61 -12.57 24.47
C THR A 787 44.49 -12.30 23.43
N THR A 788 44.80 -12.01 22.16
CA THR A 788 43.80 -11.76 21.09
C THR A 788 44.13 -12.51 19.80
N ALA A 789 43.11 -12.83 18.99
CA ALA A 789 43.24 -13.55 17.72
C ALA A 789 42.82 -12.66 16.52
N SER A 790 43.79 -11.89 16.03
CA SER A 790 43.93 -11.30 14.67
C SER A 790 42.70 -10.84 13.87
N THR A 791 42.56 -9.53 13.71
CA THR A 791 42.05 -8.89 12.48
C THR A 791 43.19 -8.58 11.51
N ARG A 792 42.92 -8.41 10.20
CA ARG A 792 43.86 -7.81 9.23
C ARG A 792 43.13 -6.80 8.34
N LYS A 793 43.64 -5.56 8.27
CA LYS A 793 43.11 -4.41 7.50
C LYS A 793 44.04 -4.04 6.32
N VAL A 794 43.66 -2.97 5.59
CA VAL A 794 44.49 -2.08 4.72
C VAL A 794 44.63 -2.61 3.27
N SER A 795 44.49 -1.84 2.17
CA SER A 795 45.05 -0.49 1.89
C SER A 795 44.27 0.42 0.91
N LEU A 796 44.61 1.72 0.95
CA LEU A 796 44.21 2.83 0.07
C LEU A 796 45.12 2.98 -1.18
N ALA A 797 44.63 3.68 -2.23
CA ALA A 797 45.37 4.63 -3.10
C ALA A 797 44.42 5.22 -4.19
N PRO A 798 44.74 6.36 -4.86
CA PRO A 798 45.50 7.55 -4.45
C PRO A 798 44.69 8.87 -4.63
N GLN A 799 45.28 10.03 -4.31
CA GLN A 799 44.65 11.36 -4.40
C GLN A 799 44.75 11.97 -5.81
N ALA A 800 43.71 12.70 -6.23
CA ALA A 800 43.77 13.73 -7.27
C ALA A 800 42.68 14.80 -7.00
N ASN A 801 43.10 16.06 -6.94
CA ASN A 801 42.32 17.32 -6.89
C ASN A 801 40.85 17.21 -6.43
N LEU A 802 40.61 17.38 -5.13
CA LEU A 802 39.27 17.34 -4.53
C LEU A 802 38.97 18.63 -3.76
N THR A 803 37.89 19.29 -4.16
CA THR A 803 37.27 20.46 -3.54
C THR A 803 36.83 20.18 -2.10
N GLU A 804 36.90 21.19 -1.24
CA GLU A 804 36.75 21.09 0.22
C GLU A 804 35.47 20.41 0.72
N LEU A 805 34.42 20.40 -0.10
CA LEU A 805 33.15 19.71 0.17
C LEU A 805 33.33 18.21 0.48
N ASP A 806 34.30 17.54 -0.17
CA ASP A 806 34.49 16.09 -0.03
C ASP A 806 35.39 15.71 1.17
N ILE A 807 35.84 16.70 1.94
CA ILE A 807 36.49 16.50 3.24
C ILE A 807 35.44 16.31 4.34
N TYR A 808 34.28 16.98 4.23
CA TYR A 808 33.16 16.83 5.16
C TYR A 808 32.42 15.51 4.99
N SER A 809 32.18 15.08 3.74
CA SER A 809 31.59 13.76 3.44
C SER A 809 32.43 12.61 4.03
N ARG A 810 33.77 12.70 3.90
CA ARG A 810 34.69 11.70 4.46
C ARG A 810 34.81 11.73 5.98
N ARG A 811 34.82 12.89 6.64
CA ARG A 811 34.87 12.94 8.11
C ARG A 811 33.62 12.32 8.75
N LEU A 812 32.43 12.61 8.20
CA LEU A 812 31.18 11.96 8.60
C LEU A 812 31.23 10.43 8.43
N SER A 813 31.92 9.91 7.41
CA SER A 813 32.09 8.47 7.19
C SER A 813 33.07 7.76 8.13
N GLN A 814 33.95 8.50 8.82
CA GLN A 814 34.98 7.92 9.70
C GLN A 814 34.55 7.81 11.17
N GLU A 815 33.60 8.62 11.63
CA GLU A 815 32.99 8.45 12.97
C GLU A 815 31.84 7.43 12.97
N THR A 816 31.25 7.10 11.82
CA THR A 816 30.28 5.99 11.66
C THR A 816 30.93 4.60 11.59
N GLY A 817 32.07 4.43 12.25
CA GLY A 817 32.73 3.14 12.49
C GLY A 817 32.16 2.37 13.67
N LEU A 818 30.87 2.56 13.98
CA LEU A 818 30.16 1.78 14.99
C LEU A 818 29.98 0.34 14.48
N GLU A 819 30.37 -0.61 15.33
CA GLU A 819 30.01 -2.01 15.15
C GLU A 819 28.48 -2.10 15.18
N ILE A 820 27.86 -2.31 14.01
CA ILE A 820 26.47 -2.77 13.93
C ILE A 820 26.46 -4.27 14.25
N SER A 821 26.91 -4.59 15.45
CA SER A 821 26.90 -5.92 16.03
C SER A 821 25.46 -6.25 16.43
N GLU A 822 24.84 -7.11 15.62
CA GLU A 822 24.11 -8.29 16.11
C GLU A 822 23.06 -8.09 17.23
N GLU A 823 22.22 -7.04 17.21
CA GLU A 823 21.14 -6.94 18.21
C GLU A 823 19.81 -6.27 17.76
N ILE A 824 19.57 -6.09 16.45
CA ILE A 824 18.17 -6.05 15.97
C ILE A 824 17.78 -7.50 15.75
N ASN A 825 17.12 -8.11 16.74
CA ASN A 825 16.64 -9.47 16.66
C ASN A 825 15.75 -9.65 15.41
N GLU A 826 16.05 -10.68 14.62
CA GLU A 826 15.16 -11.09 13.53
C GLU A 826 13.79 -11.56 14.08
N GLU A 827 13.73 -11.89 15.38
CA GLU A 827 12.52 -12.19 16.15
C GLU A 827 11.68 -10.93 16.42
N ASP A 828 12.26 -9.82 16.85
CA ASP A 828 11.55 -8.54 17.03
C ASP A 828 10.98 -8.04 15.68
N LEU A 829 11.72 -8.20 14.58
CA LEU A 829 11.20 -7.97 13.23
C LEU A 829 10.09 -8.95 12.85
N LYS A 830 10.11 -10.18 13.37
CA LYS A 830 9.05 -11.18 13.16
C LYS A 830 7.76 -10.73 13.85
N GLU A 831 7.83 -10.36 15.13
CA GLU A 831 6.68 -9.86 15.90
C GLU A 831 6.17 -8.51 15.35
N CYS A 832 7.08 -7.60 14.94
CA CYS A 832 6.70 -6.32 14.34
C CYS A 832 5.92 -6.49 13.02
N PHE A 833 6.31 -7.40 12.13
CA PHE A 833 5.81 -7.42 10.74
C PHE A 833 4.95 -8.63 10.34
N PHE A 834 4.96 -9.73 11.09
CA PHE A 834 4.16 -10.92 10.78
C PHE A 834 2.88 -10.91 11.65
N ASP A 835 1.78 -11.51 11.17
CA ASP A 835 0.60 -11.76 12.01
C ASP A 835 0.87 -13.06 12.79
N ASP A 836 0.65 -13.10 14.12
CA ASP A 836 0.78 -14.32 14.97
C ASP A 836 -0.37 -15.33 14.75
N MET A 837 -0.69 -15.59 13.48
CA MET A 837 -1.79 -16.44 13.07
C MET A 837 -1.37 -17.92 13.12
N GLU A 838 -1.78 -18.56 14.21
CA GLU A 838 -1.64 -19.99 14.46
C GLU A 838 -1.87 -20.87 13.22
N SER A 839 -1.01 -21.88 13.10
CA SER A 839 -1.15 -23.06 12.24
C SER A 839 -1.93 -22.86 10.92
N ILE A 840 -1.39 -22.09 9.98
CA ILE A 840 -1.77 -22.32 8.57
C ILE A 840 -1.22 -23.70 8.18
N PRO A 841 -2.06 -24.72 7.86
CA PRO A 841 -1.56 -26.05 7.54
C PRO A 841 -0.56 -25.95 6.39
N ALA A 842 0.60 -26.60 6.52
CA ALA A 842 1.75 -26.37 5.64
C ALA A 842 1.47 -26.64 4.15
N VAL A 843 0.40 -27.39 3.87
CA VAL A 843 0.01 -27.86 2.53
C VAL A 843 -1.43 -27.44 2.19
N THR A 844 -1.73 -27.21 0.91
CA THR A 844 -3.08 -27.18 0.35
C THR A 844 -3.73 -28.55 0.55
N THR A 845 -4.78 -28.60 1.38
CA THR A 845 -5.54 -29.84 1.62
C THR A 845 -6.62 -30.02 0.55
N TRP A 846 -6.99 -31.27 0.27
CA TRP A 846 -8.14 -31.62 -0.60
C TRP A 846 -9.44 -30.91 -0.18
N ASN A 847 -9.62 -30.63 1.11
CA ASN A 847 -10.72 -29.83 1.65
C ASN A 847 -10.80 -28.43 1.00
N THR A 848 -9.68 -27.80 0.66
CA THR A 848 -9.66 -26.47 0.01
C THR A 848 -10.31 -26.52 -1.37
N TYR A 849 -9.95 -27.52 -2.19
CA TYR A 849 -10.54 -27.73 -3.51
C TYR A 849 -12.03 -28.11 -3.44
N LEU A 850 -12.39 -29.01 -2.52
CA LEU A 850 -13.78 -29.43 -2.32
C LEU A 850 -14.66 -28.26 -1.86
N ARG A 851 -14.21 -27.47 -0.88
CA ARG A 851 -14.91 -26.26 -0.43
C ARG A 851 -15.06 -25.24 -1.55
N TYR A 852 -14.02 -25.02 -2.36
CA TYR A 852 -14.08 -24.09 -3.50
C TYR A 852 -15.14 -24.50 -4.54
N ILE A 853 -15.17 -25.78 -4.93
CA ILE A 853 -16.13 -26.30 -5.91
C ILE A 853 -17.57 -26.28 -5.35
N THR A 854 -17.74 -26.52 -4.05
CA THR A 854 -19.07 -26.56 -3.39
C THR A 854 -19.65 -25.20 -3.03
N VAL A 855 -18.92 -24.08 -3.16
CA VAL A 855 -19.46 -22.72 -2.93
C VAL A 855 -20.67 -22.42 -3.83
N HIS A 856 -20.67 -22.90 -5.08
CA HIS A 856 -21.69 -22.57 -6.07
C HIS A 856 -22.10 -23.79 -6.89
N LYS A 857 -23.35 -24.25 -6.72
CA LYS A 857 -23.87 -25.48 -7.35
C LYS A 857 -23.79 -25.49 -8.89
N SER A 858 -23.83 -24.34 -9.56
CA SER A 858 -23.68 -24.33 -11.03
C SER A 858 -22.28 -24.73 -11.50
N LEU A 859 -21.23 -24.60 -10.67
CA LEU A 859 -19.88 -25.04 -11.06
C LEU A 859 -19.80 -26.57 -11.16
N ILE A 860 -20.39 -27.30 -10.21
CA ILE A 860 -20.44 -28.78 -10.30
C ILE A 860 -21.31 -29.25 -11.47
N PHE A 861 -22.45 -28.59 -11.76
CA PHE A 861 -23.25 -28.90 -12.95
C PHE A 861 -22.48 -28.66 -14.26
N VAL A 862 -21.75 -27.55 -14.37
CA VAL A 862 -20.90 -27.27 -15.54
C VAL A 862 -19.76 -28.29 -15.67
N LEU A 863 -19.12 -28.69 -14.57
CA LEU A 863 -18.05 -29.71 -14.60
C LEU A 863 -18.58 -31.08 -15.04
N ILE A 864 -19.75 -31.51 -14.54
CA ILE A 864 -20.41 -32.75 -14.97
C ILE A 864 -20.75 -32.69 -16.46
N TRP A 865 -21.33 -31.58 -16.92
CA TRP A 865 -21.71 -31.44 -18.32
C TRP A 865 -20.49 -31.37 -19.26
N CYS A 866 -19.40 -30.69 -18.86
CA CYS A 866 -18.12 -30.74 -19.57
C CYS A 866 -17.56 -32.16 -19.67
N LEU A 867 -17.68 -32.97 -18.60
CA LEU A 867 -17.25 -34.36 -18.57
C LEU A 867 -18.09 -35.25 -19.52
N VAL A 868 -19.41 -35.09 -19.53
CA VAL A 868 -20.30 -35.87 -20.40
C VAL A 868 -20.03 -35.60 -21.88
N ILE A 869 -19.87 -34.32 -22.27
CA ILE A 869 -19.52 -33.95 -23.65
C ILE A 869 -18.11 -34.44 -24.02
N PHE A 870 -17.15 -34.37 -23.10
CA PHE A 870 -15.82 -34.95 -23.30
C PHE A 870 -15.85 -36.47 -23.51
N LEU A 871 -16.65 -37.22 -22.74
CA LEU A 871 -16.83 -38.66 -22.94
C LEU A 871 -17.48 -38.98 -24.29
N ALA A 872 -18.42 -38.15 -24.74
CA ALA A 872 -19.02 -38.28 -26.07
C ALA A 872 -18.00 -38.01 -27.20
N GLU A 873 -17.11 -37.03 -27.06
CA GLU A 873 -16.01 -36.75 -28.00
C GLU A 873 -14.96 -37.88 -28.02
N VAL A 874 -14.63 -38.44 -26.87
CA VAL A 874 -13.76 -39.62 -26.73
C VAL A 874 -14.40 -40.85 -27.39
N ALA A 875 -15.69 -41.08 -27.21
CA ALA A 875 -16.41 -42.16 -27.87
C ALA A 875 -16.48 -41.95 -29.40
N ALA A 876 -16.77 -40.73 -29.87
CA ALA A 876 -16.83 -40.41 -31.28
C ALA A 876 -15.47 -40.59 -31.98
N SER A 877 -14.39 -40.08 -31.38
CA SER A 877 -13.03 -40.28 -31.91
C SER A 877 -12.60 -41.74 -31.90
N LEU A 878 -12.99 -42.53 -30.90
CA LEU A 878 -12.77 -43.98 -30.87
C LEU A 878 -13.50 -44.69 -32.02
N VAL A 879 -14.77 -44.39 -32.27
CA VAL A 879 -15.53 -44.96 -33.41
C VAL A 879 -14.91 -44.55 -34.74
N VAL A 880 -14.49 -43.29 -34.90
CA VAL A 880 -13.81 -42.80 -36.12
C VAL A 880 -12.48 -43.53 -36.33
N LEU A 881 -11.66 -43.73 -35.30
CA LEU A 881 -10.40 -44.46 -35.41
C LEU A 881 -10.61 -45.95 -35.66
N TRP A 882 -11.65 -46.56 -35.07
CA TRP A 882 -12.01 -47.95 -35.33
C TRP A 882 -12.47 -48.14 -36.78
N LEU A 883 -13.30 -47.23 -37.30
CA LEU A 883 -13.73 -47.24 -38.70
C LEU A 883 -12.55 -47.06 -39.66
N LEU A 884 -11.67 -46.08 -39.41
CA LEU A 884 -10.46 -45.83 -40.21
C LEU A 884 -9.43 -46.97 -40.12
N GLY A 885 -9.36 -47.67 -38.99
CA GLY A 885 -8.50 -48.84 -38.82
C GLY A 885 -9.03 -50.09 -39.52
N ASN A 886 -10.34 -50.15 -39.81
CA ASN A 886 -11.03 -51.31 -40.35
C ASN A 886 -11.53 -51.10 -41.81
N THR A 887 -11.08 -50.06 -42.51
CA THR A 887 -11.44 -49.84 -43.92
C THR A 887 -10.83 -50.93 -44.82
N PRO A 888 -11.63 -51.74 -45.53
CA PRO A 888 -11.11 -52.73 -46.47
C PRO A 888 -10.57 -52.03 -47.70
N LEU A 889 -9.27 -52.18 -47.95
CA LEU A 889 -8.56 -51.51 -49.05
C LEU A 889 -8.26 -52.54 -50.14
N GLN A 890 -8.71 -52.25 -51.36
CA GLN A 890 -8.77 -53.21 -52.46
C GLN A 890 -7.45 -53.96 -52.67
N ASP A 891 -7.48 -55.27 -52.47
CA ASP A 891 -6.39 -56.17 -52.82
C ASP A 891 -6.04 -56.04 -54.30
N LYS A 892 -4.74 -56.04 -54.59
CA LYS A 892 -4.20 -56.06 -55.96
C LYS A 892 -4.49 -57.42 -56.61
N GLY A 893 -5.67 -57.56 -57.21
CA GLY A 893 -6.14 -58.85 -57.70
C GLY A 893 -7.24 -58.80 -58.76
N ASN A 894 -7.18 -57.87 -59.74
CA ASN A 894 -7.48 -58.15 -61.16
C ASN A 894 -7.35 -56.91 -62.06
N SER A 895 -7.26 -57.17 -63.36
CA SER A 895 -6.94 -56.21 -64.42
C SER A 895 -8.05 -55.22 -64.78
N THR A 896 -7.62 -54.08 -65.31
CA THR A 896 -8.36 -53.16 -66.21
C THR A 896 -9.58 -52.38 -65.68
N HIS A 897 -9.50 -51.04 -65.86
CA HIS A 897 -10.60 -50.06 -65.82
C HIS A 897 -11.39 -49.86 -64.51
N SER A 898 -10.81 -49.12 -63.56
CA SER A 898 -11.60 -48.31 -62.60
C SER A 898 -11.04 -46.88 -62.47
N ARG A 899 -11.56 -46.01 -63.34
CA ARG A 899 -11.40 -44.55 -63.25
C ARG A 899 -12.33 -44.06 -62.15
N ASN A 900 -11.84 -43.91 -60.91
CA ASN A 900 -12.34 -42.99 -59.86
C ASN A 900 -11.67 -43.27 -58.49
N ASN A 901 -10.66 -42.47 -58.14
CA ASN A 901 -10.34 -42.08 -56.76
C ASN A 901 -9.29 -40.94 -56.78
N SER A 902 -9.67 -39.80 -57.38
CA SER A 902 -8.77 -38.64 -57.55
C SER A 902 -8.33 -37.98 -56.24
N TYR A 903 -8.97 -38.31 -55.12
CA TYR A 903 -8.44 -38.08 -53.77
C TYR A 903 -7.40 -39.16 -53.42
N ALA A 904 -6.25 -39.11 -54.09
CA ALA A 904 -5.17 -40.08 -53.94
C ALA A 904 -4.37 -39.90 -52.62
N VAL A 905 -4.99 -40.27 -51.50
CA VAL A 905 -4.25 -40.65 -50.28
C VAL A 905 -3.75 -42.07 -50.50
N ILE A 906 -2.47 -42.21 -50.83
CA ILE A 906 -1.86 -43.53 -51.06
C ILE A 906 -1.73 -44.20 -49.69
N ILE A 907 -2.46 -45.29 -49.52
CA ILE A 907 -2.67 -45.94 -48.25
C ILE A 907 -2.13 -47.37 -48.35
N THR A 908 -1.01 -47.61 -47.69
CA THR A 908 -0.23 -48.85 -47.71
C THR A 908 -0.56 -49.74 -46.50
N SER A 909 -0.01 -50.95 -46.40
CA SER A 909 -0.04 -51.73 -45.14
C SER A 909 0.55 -50.92 -43.96
N THR A 910 1.58 -50.13 -44.26
CA THR A 910 2.20 -49.14 -43.37
C THR A 910 1.33 -47.89 -43.09
N SER A 911 0.08 -47.82 -43.59
CA SER A 911 -0.86 -46.75 -43.22
C SER A 911 -1.27 -46.80 -41.75
N SER A 912 -1.50 -48.02 -41.24
CA SER A 912 -2.25 -48.25 -40.00
C SER A 912 -1.72 -47.46 -38.81
N TYR A 913 -0.40 -47.30 -38.70
CA TYR A 913 0.21 -46.57 -37.59
C TYR A 913 0.20 -45.04 -37.76
N TYR A 914 0.39 -44.50 -38.98
CA TYR A 914 0.41 -43.04 -39.19
C TYR A 914 -0.94 -42.41 -38.79
N VAL A 915 -2.05 -43.14 -38.98
CA VAL A 915 -3.40 -42.73 -38.55
C VAL A 915 -3.42 -42.38 -37.05
N PHE A 916 -2.76 -43.17 -36.19
CA PHE A 916 -2.69 -42.89 -34.75
C PHE A 916 -1.89 -41.63 -34.41
N TYR A 917 -0.76 -41.37 -35.08
CA TYR A 917 -0.01 -40.13 -34.86
C TYR A 917 -0.75 -38.90 -35.37
N ILE A 918 -1.44 -39.03 -36.50
CA ILE A 918 -2.29 -37.96 -37.03
C ILE A 918 -3.37 -37.63 -35.99
N TYR A 919 -4.05 -38.65 -35.45
CA TYR A 919 -5.01 -38.48 -34.35
C TYR A 919 -4.39 -37.78 -33.14
N VAL A 920 -3.29 -38.29 -32.57
CA VAL A 920 -2.64 -37.67 -31.39
C VAL A 920 -2.18 -36.23 -31.67
N GLY A 921 -1.80 -35.91 -32.91
CA GLY A 921 -1.42 -34.56 -33.33
C GLY A 921 -2.57 -33.58 -33.52
N VAL A 922 -3.80 -34.06 -33.74
CA VAL A 922 -5.03 -33.22 -33.83
C VAL A 922 -5.97 -33.36 -32.63
N ALA A 923 -5.65 -34.25 -31.68
CA ALA A 923 -6.39 -34.47 -30.44
C ALA A 923 -6.50 -33.19 -29.57
N ASP A 924 -5.55 -32.26 -29.71
CA ASP A 924 -5.62 -30.95 -29.06
C ASP A 924 -6.83 -30.12 -29.49
N THR A 925 -7.30 -30.33 -30.71
CA THR A 925 -8.43 -29.64 -31.34
C THR A 925 -9.71 -30.45 -31.18
N LEU A 926 -9.65 -31.77 -31.39
CA LEU A 926 -10.82 -32.67 -31.26
C LEU A 926 -11.38 -32.71 -29.84
N LEU A 927 -10.53 -32.55 -28.81
CA LEU A 927 -10.92 -32.51 -27.40
C LEU A 927 -10.83 -31.09 -26.81
N ALA A 928 -10.82 -30.05 -27.65
CA ALA A 928 -10.83 -28.65 -27.23
C ALA A 928 -12.21 -28.25 -26.67
N MET A 929 -12.25 -27.50 -25.57
CA MET A 929 -13.47 -26.91 -25.02
C MET A 929 -13.97 -25.75 -25.89
N GLY A 930 -14.97 -26.04 -26.72
CA GLY A 930 -15.73 -25.03 -27.46
C GLY A 930 -16.44 -24.03 -26.54
N PHE A 931 -16.96 -22.96 -27.14
CA PHE A 931 -17.53 -21.81 -26.41
C PHE A 931 -18.66 -22.20 -25.45
N PHE A 932 -19.48 -23.20 -25.81
CA PHE A 932 -20.49 -23.75 -24.91
C PHE A 932 -19.88 -24.33 -23.63
N ARG A 933 -18.69 -24.97 -23.66
CA ARG A 933 -18.00 -25.55 -22.49
C ARG A 933 -17.18 -24.53 -21.72
N GLY A 934 -16.36 -23.75 -22.42
CA GLY A 934 -15.42 -22.82 -21.80
C GLY A 934 -16.10 -21.61 -21.13
N LEU A 935 -17.13 -21.01 -21.76
CA LEU A 935 -17.75 -19.78 -21.24
C LEU A 935 -18.53 -19.98 -19.93
N PRO A 936 -19.35 -21.03 -19.74
CA PRO A 936 -20.00 -21.29 -18.45
C PRO A 936 -19.01 -21.63 -17.35
N LEU A 937 -17.90 -22.33 -17.66
CA LEU A 937 -16.85 -22.63 -16.69
C LEU A 937 -16.22 -21.33 -16.16
N VAL A 938 -15.76 -20.45 -17.06
CA VAL A 938 -15.19 -19.15 -16.69
C VAL A 938 -16.21 -18.25 -15.97
N HIS A 939 -17.48 -18.24 -16.41
CA HIS A 939 -18.53 -17.45 -15.77
C HIS A 939 -18.86 -17.93 -14.34
N THR A 940 -18.94 -19.24 -14.12
CA THR A 940 -19.24 -19.79 -12.79
C THR A 940 -18.09 -19.60 -11.82
N LEU A 941 -16.83 -19.69 -12.27
CA LEU A 941 -15.64 -19.40 -11.45
C LEU A 941 -15.60 -17.93 -10.97
N ILE A 942 -15.96 -16.97 -11.83
CA ILE A 942 -16.09 -15.54 -11.44
C ILE A 942 -17.29 -15.31 -10.50
N THR A 943 -18.34 -16.14 -10.59
CA THR A 943 -19.46 -16.07 -9.66
C THR A 943 -19.09 -16.64 -8.28
N VAL A 944 -18.23 -17.66 -8.22
CA VAL A 944 -17.62 -18.14 -6.96
C VAL A 944 -16.78 -17.03 -6.31
N SER A 945 -15.97 -16.28 -7.06
CA SER A 945 -15.17 -15.18 -6.48
C SER A 945 -16.05 -14.03 -5.93
N LYS A 946 -17.20 -13.73 -6.56
CA LYS A 946 -18.20 -12.80 -5.98
C LYS A 946 -18.67 -13.29 -4.61
N ILE A 947 -19.09 -14.55 -4.51
CA ILE A 947 -19.68 -15.11 -3.28
C ILE A 947 -18.63 -15.19 -2.17
N LEU A 948 -17.40 -15.60 -2.48
CA LEU A 948 -16.28 -15.64 -1.54
C LEU A 948 -15.95 -14.25 -0.99
N HIS A 949 -15.88 -13.22 -1.85
CA HIS A 949 -15.63 -11.85 -1.42
C HIS A 949 -16.71 -11.35 -0.45
N HIS A 950 -18.00 -11.56 -0.75
CA HIS A 950 -19.09 -11.11 0.12
C HIS A 950 -19.08 -11.84 1.47
N LYS A 951 -18.91 -13.18 1.48
CA LYS A 951 -18.78 -13.95 2.74
C LYS A 951 -17.58 -13.52 3.58
N MET A 952 -16.45 -13.21 2.94
CA MET A 952 -15.25 -12.73 3.62
C MET A 952 -15.47 -11.34 4.23
N LEU A 953 -16.07 -10.41 3.49
CA LEU A 953 -16.41 -9.07 3.98
C LEU A 953 -17.33 -9.14 5.20
N HIS A 954 -18.42 -9.89 5.09
CA HIS A 954 -19.41 -10.09 6.15
C HIS A 954 -18.78 -10.68 7.42
N SER A 955 -17.96 -11.74 7.26
CA SER A 955 -17.30 -12.39 8.39
C SER A 955 -16.28 -11.48 9.09
N VAL A 956 -15.54 -10.65 8.35
CA VAL A 956 -14.59 -9.68 8.93
C VAL A 956 -15.34 -8.57 9.67
N LEU A 957 -16.43 -8.03 9.12
CA LEU A 957 -17.23 -7.00 9.79
C LEU A 957 -17.85 -7.50 11.10
N GLN A 958 -18.26 -8.77 11.16
CA GLN A 958 -18.87 -9.38 12.36
C GLN A 958 -17.87 -10.08 13.30
N ALA A 959 -16.56 -10.04 13.04
CA ALA A 959 -15.56 -10.65 13.92
C ALA A 959 -15.37 -9.82 15.22
N PRO A 960 -15.14 -10.44 16.39
CA PRO A 960 -14.95 -9.70 17.65
C PRO A 960 -13.69 -8.82 17.61
N MET A 961 -13.70 -7.72 18.38
CA MET A 961 -12.62 -6.73 18.34
C MET A 961 -11.26 -7.28 18.78
N SER A 962 -11.25 -8.26 19.69
CA SER A 962 -10.02 -8.96 20.11
C SER A 962 -9.30 -9.59 18.92
N THR A 963 -10.01 -10.38 18.10
CA THR A 963 -9.45 -10.99 16.87
C THR A 963 -9.06 -9.93 15.83
N LEU A 964 -9.83 -8.85 15.70
CA LEU A 964 -9.52 -7.77 14.76
C LEU A 964 -8.26 -6.99 15.16
N ASN A 965 -8.03 -6.76 16.46
CA ASN A 965 -6.85 -6.08 16.98
C ASN A 965 -5.57 -6.91 16.85
N THR A 966 -5.67 -8.25 16.89
CA THR A 966 -4.54 -9.15 16.58
C THR A 966 -4.13 -9.11 15.10
N LEU A 967 -5.08 -8.83 14.20
CA LEU A 967 -4.85 -8.79 12.76
C LEU A 967 -4.38 -7.41 12.31
N LYS A 968 -3.18 -7.31 11.73
CA LYS A 968 -2.67 -6.02 11.23
C LYS A 968 -3.51 -5.54 10.04
N ALA A 969 -3.86 -4.25 10.00
CA ALA A 969 -4.71 -3.67 8.95
C ALA A 969 -4.18 -3.95 7.53
N GLY A 970 -2.85 -3.83 7.34
CA GLY A 970 -2.18 -4.20 6.08
C GLY A 970 -2.33 -5.68 5.72
N GLY A 971 -2.39 -6.58 6.70
CA GLY A 971 -2.68 -8.00 6.52
C GLY A 971 -4.10 -8.24 5.99
N ILE A 972 -5.11 -7.55 6.53
CA ILE A 972 -6.49 -7.66 6.05
C ILE A 972 -6.60 -7.06 4.64
N LEU A 973 -6.03 -5.87 4.41
CA LEU A 973 -6.04 -5.18 3.12
C LEU A 973 -5.33 -5.98 2.01
N ASN A 974 -4.21 -6.66 2.31
CA ASN A 974 -3.49 -7.54 1.38
C ASN A 974 -4.40 -8.67 0.86
N ARG A 975 -5.27 -9.22 1.70
CA ARG A 975 -6.21 -10.28 1.29
C ARG A 975 -7.31 -9.73 0.35
N PHE A 976 -7.91 -8.57 0.65
CA PHE A 976 -8.88 -7.89 -0.23
C PHE A 976 -8.29 -7.32 -1.53
N SER A 977 -6.99 -7.02 -1.54
CA SER A 977 -6.25 -6.48 -2.69
C SER A 977 -5.68 -7.58 -3.58
N LYS A 978 -4.90 -8.51 -3.02
CA LYS A 978 -4.14 -9.52 -3.78
C LYS A 978 -4.85 -10.85 -3.94
N ASP A 979 -5.39 -11.42 -2.85
CA ASP A 979 -5.96 -12.77 -2.89
C ASP A 979 -7.29 -12.81 -3.66
N ILE A 980 -8.14 -11.80 -3.45
CA ILE A 980 -9.35 -11.60 -4.27
C ILE A 980 -9.00 -11.33 -5.74
N ALA A 981 -7.98 -10.52 -6.04
CA ALA A 981 -7.57 -10.28 -7.42
C ALA A 981 -7.03 -11.54 -8.11
N ILE A 982 -6.34 -12.44 -7.39
CA ILE A 982 -5.93 -13.76 -7.90
C ILE A 982 -7.14 -14.62 -8.27
N LEU A 983 -8.14 -14.66 -7.38
CA LEU A 983 -9.43 -15.34 -7.57
C LEU A 983 -10.21 -14.81 -8.79
N ASP A 984 -10.12 -13.51 -9.08
CA ASP A 984 -10.82 -12.85 -10.18
C ASP A 984 -10.09 -12.95 -11.54
N ASP A 985 -8.78 -12.75 -11.56
CA ASP A 985 -8.02 -12.51 -12.81
C ASP A 985 -7.23 -13.72 -13.32
N LEU A 986 -6.59 -14.48 -12.43
CA LEU A 986 -5.67 -15.54 -12.82
C LEU A 986 -6.34 -16.90 -12.72
N LEU A 987 -6.88 -17.21 -11.53
CA LEU A 987 -7.37 -18.54 -11.19
C LEU A 987 -8.41 -19.10 -12.19
N PRO A 988 -9.40 -18.33 -12.69
CA PRO A 988 -10.40 -18.88 -13.62
C PRO A 988 -9.80 -19.40 -14.93
N LEU A 989 -8.73 -18.77 -15.43
CA LEU A 989 -8.07 -19.18 -16.66
C LEU A 989 -6.99 -20.23 -16.44
N THR A 990 -6.26 -20.19 -15.33
CA THR A 990 -5.30 -21.26 -15.00
C THR A 990 -6.02 -22.59 -14.74
N ILE A 991 -7.21 -22.55 -14.12
CA ILE A 991 -8.10 -23.73 -14.00
C ILE A 991 -8.59 -24.20 -15.38
N PHE A 992 -9.00 -23.28 -16.27
CA PHE A 992 -9.40 -23.64 -17.63
C PHE A 992 -8.25 -24.32 -18.42
N ASP A 993 -7.07 -23.71 -18.48
CA ASP A 993 -5.90 -24.27 -19.18
C ASP A 993 -5.50 -25.64 -18.55
N PHE A 994 -5.53 -25.78 -17.22
CA PHE A 994 -5.23 -27.05 -16.55
C PHE A 994 -6.24 -28.16 -16.88
N ILE A 995 -7.55 -27.89 -16.78
CA ILE A 995 -8.59 -28.87 -17.13
C ILE A 995 -8.50 -29.23 -18.61
N GLN A 996 -8.29 -28.24 -19.49
CA GLN A 996 -8.15 -28.45 -20.93
C GLN A 996 -6.98 -29.40 -21.26
N LEU A 997 -5.81 -29.17 -20.68
CA LEU A 997 -4.63 -30.01 -20.87
C LEU A 997 -4.83 -31.41 -20.28
N LEU A 998 -5.46 -31.51 -19.11
CA LEU A 998 -5.76 -32.79 -18.46
C LEU A 998 -6.74 -33.63 -19.29
N LEU A 999 -7.79 -33.02 -19.85
CA LEU A 999 -8.74 -33.71 -20.73
C LEU A 999 -8.06 -34.17 -22.03
N ILE A 1000 -7.25 -33.34 -22.68
CA ILE A 1000 -6.51 -33.74 -23.89
C ILE A 1000 -5.63 -34.96 -23.60
N VAL A 1001 -4.89 -34.97 -22.48
CA VAL A 1001 -4.03 -36.12 -22.12
C VAL A 1001 -4.86 -37.36 -21.79
N ILE A 1002 -5.91 -37.25 -20.98
CA ILE A 1002 -6.77 -38.40 -20.62
C ILE A 1002 -7.44 -38.98 -21.86
N GLY A 1003 -8.01 -38.14 -22.74
CA GLY A 1003 -8.71 -38.60 -23.94
C GLY A 1003 -7.76 -39.16 -25.01
N ALA A 1004 -6.57 -38.58 -25.16
CA ALA A 1004 -5.53 -39.16 -26.02
C ALA A 1004 -5.08 -40.54 -25.51
N ILE A 1005 -4.83 -40.70 -24.20
CA ILE A 1005 -4.49 -42.00 -23.60
C ILE A 1005 -5.65 -42.97 -23.75
N ALA A 1006 -6.90 -42.58 -23.46
CA ALA A 1006 -8.05 -43.47 -23.50
C ALA A 1006 -8.31 -44.06 -24.88
N VAL A 1007 -8.39 -43.22 -25.93
CA VAL A 1007 -8.63 -43.70 -27.30
C VAL A 1007 -7.49 -44.58 -27.78
N VAL A 1008 -6.24 -44.17 -27.54
CA VAL A 1008 -5.06 -44.92 -27.96
C VAL A 1008 -4.91 -46.24 -27.20
N ALA A 1009 -5.21 -46.28 -25.90
CA ALA A 1009 -5.12 -47.48 -25.07
C ALA A 1009 -6.19 -48.53 -25.41
N VAL A 1010 -7.41 -48.13 -25.79
CA VAL A 1010 -8.46 -49.09 -26.18
C VAL A 1010 -8.11 -49.79 -27.49
N LEU A 1011 -7.50 -49.09 -28.45
CA LEU A 1011 -7.04 -49.71 -29.70
C LEU A 1011 -5.70 -50.44 -29.54
N GLN A 1012 -4.80 -50.00 -28.65
CA GLN A 1012 -3.49 -50.62 -28.40
C GLN A 1012 -3.14 -50.63 -26.89
N PRO A 1013 -3.46 -51.72 -26.16
CA PRO A 1013 -3.36 -51.75 -24.69
C PRO A 1013 -1.93 -51.60 -24.15
N TYR A 1014 -0.91 -51.99 -24.92
CA TYR A 1014 0.50 -51.84 -24.53
C TYR A 1014 0.93 -50.38 -24.30
N ILE A 1015 0.26 -49.40 -24.93
CA ILE A 1015 0.57 -47.98 -24.75
C ILE A 1015 0.20 -47.52 -23.34
N PHE A 1016 -0.90 -48.04 -22.78
CA PHE A 1016 -1.26 -47.76 -21.40
C PHE A 1016 -0.15 -48.21 -20.45
N VAL A 1017 0.31 -49.46 -20.58
CA VAL A 1017 1.41 -50.03 -19.77
C VAL A 1017 2.69 -49.21 -19.89
N ALA A 1018 3.03 -48.71 -21.08
CA ALA A 1018 4.21 -47.86 -21.30
C ALA A 1018 4.09 -46.47 -20.61
N THR A 1019 2.90 -45.89 -20.50
CA THR A 1019 2.70 -44.54 -19.93
C THR A 1019 2.59 -44.52 -18.40
N VAL A 1020 2.04 -45.58 -17.77
CA VAL A 1020 1.89 -45.68 -16.31
C VAL A 1020 3.16 -45.34 -15.50
N PRO A 1021 4.37 -45.88 -15.78
CA PRO A 1021 5.55 -45.59 -14.96
C PRO A 1021 5.95 -44.11 -14.98
N VAL A 1022 5.76 -43.41 -16.11
CA VAL A 1022 6.05 -41.98 -16.25
C VAL A 1022 5.04 -41.14 -15.45
N ILE A 1023 3.76 -41.50 -15.54
CA ILE A 1023 2.68 -40.85 -14.78
C ILE A 1023 2.96 -40.97 -13.27
N VAL A 1024 3.32 -42.16 -12.79
CA VAL A 1024 3.69 -42.39 -11.37
C VAL A 1024 4.91 -41.56 -10.98
N ALA A 1025 5.96 -41.52 -11.81
CA ALA A 1025 7.16 -40.73 -11.53
C ALA A 1025 6.87 -39.22 -11.42
N PHE A 1026 6.03 -38.67 -12.31
CA PHE A 1026 5.60 -37.28 -12.26
C PHE A 1026 4.74 -36.98 -11.01
N ILE A 1027 3.81 -37.86 -10.64
CA ILE A 1027 2.98 -37.69 -9.43
C ILE A 1027 3.86 -37.71 -8.17
N MET A 1028 4.80 -38.65 -8.06
CA MET A 1028 5.71 -38.75 -6.92
C MET A 1028 6.59 -37.51 -6.79
N LEU A 1029 7.18 -37.03 -7.89
CA LEU A 1029 8.03 -35.85 -7.88
C LEU A 1029 7.23 -34.57 -7.57
N ARG A 1030 6.00 -34.44 -8.09
CA ARG A 1030 5.06 -33.35 -7.77
C ARG A 1030 4.73 -33.33 -6.27
N ALA A 1031 4.36 -34.46 -5.69
CA ALA A 1031 4.02 -34.56 -4.27
C ALA A 1031 5.22 -34.18 -3.37
N TYR A 1032 6.42 -34.63 -3.71
CA TYR A 1032 7.65 -34.27 -2.99
C TYR A 1032 7.97 -32.76 -3.07
N PHE A 1033 7.84 -32.16 -4.26
CA PHE A 1033 8.11 -30.74 -4.48
C PHE A 1033 7.13 -29.81 -3.77
N LEU A 1034 5.82 -30.10 -3.84
CA LEU A 1034 4.77 -29.21 -3.32
C LEU A 1034 4.91 -28.95 -1.81
N GLN A 1035 5.30 -29.97 -1.03
CA GLN A 1035 5.52 -29.85 0.43
C GLN A 1035 6.46 -28.67 0.77
N THR A 1036 7.57 -28.54 0.05
CA THR A 1036 8.54 -27.45 0.26
C THR A 1036 8.13 -26.18 -0.48
N SER A 1037 7.65 -26.30 -1.72
CA SER A 1037 7.34 -25.16 -2.58
C SER A 1037 6.24 -24.26 -1.99
N GLN A 1038 5.18 -24.84 -1.43
CA GLN A 1038 4.07 -24.07 -0.85
C GLN A 1038 4.49 -23.31 0.42
N GLN A 1039 5.35 -23.90 1.25
CA GLN A 1039 5.90 -23.26 2.45
C GLN A 1039 6.81 -22.08 2.06
N LEU A 1040 7.75 -22.29 1.11
CA LEU A 1040 8.59 -21.21 0.59
C LEU A 1040 7.76 -20.08 -0.05
N LYS A 1041 6.69 -20.42 -0.77
CA LYS A 1041 5.79 -19.43 -1.38
C LYS A 1041 4.96 -18.65 -0.35
N GLN A 1042 4.67 -19.26 0.80
CA GLN A 1042 4.07 -18.55 1.94
C GLN A 1042 5.07 -17.56 2.56
N LEU A 1043 6.30 -18.01 2.87
CA LEU A 1043 7.36 -17.16 3.44
C LEU A 1043 7.74 -16.00 2.50
N GLU A 1044 7.71 -16.19 1.18
CA GLU A 1044 7.84 -15.09 0.20
C GLU A 1044 6.69 -14.08 0.32
N SER A 1045 5.46 -14.57 0.47
CA SER A 1045 4.29 -13.71 0.57
C SER A 1045 4.17 -12.97 1.90
N GLU A 1046 4.71 -13.51 2.97
CA GLU A 1046 4.81 -12.86 4.29
C GLU A 1046 5.99 -11.88 4.30
N GLY A 1047 7.13 -12.25 3.71
CA GLY A 1047 8.28 -11.36 3.51
C GLY A 1047 8.02 -10.14 2.61
N ARG A 1048 6.87 -10.07 1.93
CA ARG A 1048 6.40 -8.85 1.27
C ARG A 1048 5.81 -7.81 2.22
N SER A 1049 5.21 -8.22 3.35
CA SER A 1049 4.54 -7.30 4.28
C SER A 1049 5.49 -6.23 4.87
N PRO A 1050 6.70 -6.56 5.36
CA PRO A 1050 7.64 -5.56 5.90
C PRO A 1050 7.95 -4.42 4.91
N ILE A 1051 8.08 -4.73 3.61
CA ILE A 1051 8.40 -3.75 2.56
C ILE A 1051 7.30 -2.67 2.49
N PHE A 1052 6.03 -3.06 2.58
CA PHE A 1052 4.91 -2.12 2.50
C PHE A 1052 4.66 -1.38 3.82
N THR A 1053 4.72 -2.06 4.96
CA THR A 1053 4.56 -1.40 6.27
C THR A 1053 5.66 -0.36 6.48
N HIS A 1054 6.92 -0.69 6.19
CA HIS A 1054 8.04 0.27 6.28
C HIS A 1054 7.90 1.47 5.33
N LEU A 1055 7.36 1.26 4.13
CA LEU A 1055 7.08 2.34 3.19
C LEU A 1055 5.98 3.29 3.71
N VAL A 1056 4.89 2.74 4.24
CA VAL A 1056 3.76 3.52 4.79
C VAL A 1056 4.19 4.30 6.02
N THR A 1057 4.94 3.69 6.94
CA THR A 1057 5.43 4.36 8.15
C THR A 1057 6.43 5.46 7.82
N SER A 1058 7.34 5.22 6.85
CA SER A 1058 8.30 6.23 6.39
C SER A 1058 7.64 7.43 5.72
N LEU A 1059 6.60 7.21 4.91
CA LEU A 1059 5.81 8.29 4.31
C LEU A 1059 5.07 9.10 5.38
N LYS A 1060 4.37 8.43 6.31
CA LYS A 1060 3.62 9.08 7.38
C LYS A 1060 4.51 9.87 8.35
N GLY A 1061 5.76 9.47 8.52
CA GLY A 1061 6.75 10.14 9.35
C GLY A 1061 7.69 11.10 8.62
N LEU A 1062 7.51 11.33 7.31
CA LEU A 1062 8.57 11.84 6.43
C LEU A 1062 9.16 13.21 6.83
N TRP A 1063 8.35 14.12 7.37
CA TRP A 1063 8.84 15.39 7.95
C TRP A 1063 9.79 15.16 9.13
N THR A 1064 9.47 14.22 10.02
CA THR A 1064 10.34 13.88 11.17
C THR A 1064 11.62 13.16 10.75
N LEU A 1065 11.56 12.27 9.74
CA LEU A 1065 12.75 11.63 9.18
C LEU A 1065 13.74 12.65 8.61
N ARG A 1066 13.22 13.69 7.93
CA ARG A 1066 14.02 14.78 7.35
C ARG A 1066 14.56 15.72 8.42
N ALA A 1067 13.73 16.17 9.37
CA ALA A 1067 14.17 17.01 10.50
C ALA A 1067 15.30 16.36 11.32
N PHE A 1068 15.24 15.05 11.59
CA PHE A 1068 16.28 14.34 12.34
C PHE A 1068 17.51 13.93 11.52
N GLY A 1069 17.46 14.02 10.18
CA GLY A 1069 18.53 13.55 9.29
C GLY A 1069 18.77 12.05 9.42
N ARG A 1070 17.72 11.23 9.29
CA ARG A 1070 17.76 9.76 9.51
C ARG A 1070 17.43 8.92 8.27
N GLN A 1071 17.49 9.52 7.08
CA GLN A 1071 17.28 8.84 5.80
C GLN A 1071 18.21 7.61 5.63
N PRO A 1072 19.54 7.66 5.91
CA PRO A 1072 20.41 6.49 5.71
C PRO A 1072 20.07 5.29 6.61
N TYR A 1073 19.58 5.55 7.83
CA TYR A 1073 19.08 4.50 8.73
C TYR A 1073 17.83 3.84 8.16
N PHE A 1074 16.88 4.65 7.65
CA PHE A 1074 15.67 4.14 7.02
C PHE A 1074 15.89 3.46 5.66
N GLU A 1075 16.93 3.84 4.90
CA GLU A 1075 17.36 3.18 3.66
C GLU A 1075 17.97 1.81 3.95
N THR A 1076 18.91 1.72 4.91
CA THR A 1076 19.52 0.42 5.28
C THR A 1076 18.51 -0.53 5.91
N LEU A 1077 17.56 -0.03 6.70
CA LEU A 1077 16.45 -0.84 7.24
C LEU A 1077 15.52 -1.34 6.13
N PHE A 1078 15.21 -0.50 5.13
CA PHE A 1078 14.46 -0.93 3.94
C PHE A 1078 15.23 -1.99 3.13
N HIS A 1079 16.54 -1.85 2.98
CA HIS A 1079 17.40 -2.82 2.32
C HIS A 1079 17.44 -4.18 3.05
N LYS A 1080 17.39 -4.20 4.39
CA LYS A 1080 17.18 -5.45 5.17
C LYS A 1080 15.86 -6.13 4.78
N ALA A 1081 14.75 -5.39 4.73
CA ALA A 1081 13.44 -5.93 4.31
C ALA A 1081 13.45 -6.47 2.87
N LEU A 1082 14.09 -5.75 1.93
CA LEU A 1082 14.28 -6.22 0.55
C LEU A 1082 15.12 -7.50 0.47
N ASN A 1083 16.19 -7.60 1.26
CA ASN A 1083 17.08 -8.76 1.28
C ASN A 1083 16.36 -10.00 1.83
N LEU A 1084 15.51 -9.86 2.87
CA LEU A 1084 14.67 -10.94 3.41
C LEU A 1084 13.67 -11.47 2.37
N HIS A 1085 12.93 -10.58 1.69
CA HIS A 1085 12.04 -10.98 0.59
C HIS A 1085 12.78 -11.70 -0.54
N THR A 1086 13.96 -11.18 -0.90
CA THR A 1086 14.79 -11.70 -1.98
C THR A 1086 15.34 -13.10 -1.65
N ALA A 1087 15.71 -13.38 -0.40
CA ALA A 1087 16.12 -14.70 0.04
C ALA A 1087 15.01 -15.75 -0.19
N ASN A 1088 13.79 -15.47 0.29
CA ASN A 1088 12.64 -16.36 0.14
C ASN A 1088 12.26 -16.57 -1.33
N TRP A 1089 12.23 -15.49 -2.13
CA TRP A 1089 11.88 -15.55 -3.55
C TRP A 1089 12.92 -16.31 -4.38
N PHE A 1090 14.21 -16.05 -4.16
CA PHE A 1090 15.30 -16.75 -4.85
C PHE A 1090 15.31 -18.24 -4.54
N LEU A 1091 15.04 -18.62 -3.29
CA LEU A 1091 14.98 -20.01 -2.85
C LEU A 1091 13.75 -20.74 -3.42
N TYR A 1092 12.60 -20.08 -3.51
CA TYR A 1092 11.42 -20.58 -4.22
C TYR A 1092 11.69 -20.79 -5.71
N LEU A 1093 12.22 -19.77 -6.40
CA LEU A 1093 12.48 -19.78 -7.85
C LEU A 1093 13.49 -20.86 -8.26
N SER A 1094 14.57 -21.01 -7.50
CA SER A 1094 15.58 -22.06 -7.74
C SER A 1094 15.02 -23.47 -7.49
N THR A 1095 14.16 -23.63 -6.47
CA THR A 1095 13.44 -24.88 -6.19
C THR A 1095 12.45 -25.23 -7.31
N LEU A 1096 11.74 -24.23 -7.87
CA LEU A 1096 10.85 -24.41 -9.02
C LEU A 1096 11.64 -24.84 -10.28
N ARG A 1097 12.80 -24.23 -10.54
CA ARG A 1097 13.67 -24.61 -11.67
C ARG A 1097 14.27 -26.01 -11.50
N TRP A 1098 14.63 -26.41 -10.27
CA TRP A 1098 14.99 -27.80 -9.96
C TRP A 1098 13.87 -28.77 -10.36
N PHE A 1099 12.62 -28.49 -9.99
CA PHE A 1099 11.47 -29.33 -10.33
C PHE A 1099 11.26 -29.44 -11.85
N GLN A 1100 11.23 -28.31 -12.55
CA GLN A 1100 11.02 -28.27 -14.00
C GLN A 1100 12.13 -28.99 -14.77
N MET A 1101 13.39 -28.81 -14.35
CA MET A 1101 14.53 -29.53 -14.92
C MET A 1101 14.44 -31.04 -14.66
N ARG A 1102 13.99 -31.47 -13.46
CA ARG A 1102 13.84 -32.89 -13.12
C ARG A 1102 12.67 -33.57 -13.84
N ILE A 1103 11.55 -32.88 -14.06
CA ILE A 1103 10.45 -33.38 -14.90
C ILE A 1103 10.94 -33.61 -16.34
N GLU A 1104 11.66 -32.65 -16.94
CA GLU A 1104 12.20 -32.85 -18.29
C GLU A 1104 13.29 -33.94 -18.32
N MET A 1105 14.13 -34.07 -17.29
CA MET A 1105 15.09 -35.18 -17.20
C MET A 1105 14.42 -36.56 -17.12
N ILE A 1106 13.32 -36.71 -16.36
CA ILE A 1106 12.56 -37.97 -16.31
C ILE A 1106 11.96 -38.26 -17.69
N PHE A 1107 11.39 -37.25 -18.35
CA PHE A 1107 10.90 -37.37 -19.72
C PHE A 1107 12.02 -37.79 -20.70
N VAL A 1108 13.21 -37.19 -20.61
CA VAL A 1108 14.35 -37.51 -21.49
C VAL A 1108 14.94 -38.89 -21.20
N ILE A 1109 15.05 -39.31 -19.94
CA ILE A 1109 15.48 -40.68 -19.59
C ILE A 1109 14.51 -41.72 -20.16
N PHE A 1110 13.21 -41.47 -20.03
CA PHE A 1110 12.18 -42.31 -20.65
C PHE A 1110 12.31 -42.30 -22.18
N PHE A 1111 12.41 -41.13 -22.80
CA PHE A 1111 12.61 -40.96 -24.25
C PHE A 1111 13.83 -41.76 -24.77
N ILE A 1112 14.95 -41.72 -24.06
CA ILE A 1112 16.17 -42.47 -24.40
C ILE A 1112 15.89 -43.98 -24.37
N ALA A 1113 15.37 -44.51 -23.25
CA ALA A 1113 15.06 -45.93 -23.14
C ALA A 1113 14.07 -46.39 -24.23
N VAL A 1114 13.03 -45.59 -24.45
CA VAL A 1114 11.97 -45.82 -25.42
C VAL A 1114 12.52 -45.86 -26.85
N THR A 1115 13.32 -44.89 -27.27
CA THR A 1115 13.92 -44.87 -28.63
C THR A 1115 14.91 -46.00 -28.88
N PHE A 1116 15.78 -46.34 -27.91
CA PHE A 1116 16.69 -47.48 -28.07
C PHE A 1116 15.95 -48.81 -28.11
N ILE A 1117 14.97 -49.05 -27.23
CA ILE A 1117 14.12 -50.26 -27.29
C ILE A 1117 13.39 -50.32 -28.65
N SER A 1118 12.85 -49.20 -29.11
CA SER A 1118 12.14 -49.11 -30.41
C SER A 1118 13.03 -49.52 -31.58
N ILE A 1119 14.24 -48.97 -31.67
CA ILE A 1119 15.15 -49.21 -32.80
C ILE A 1119 15.74 -50.63 -32.71
N LEU A 1120 16.19 -51.08 -31.54
CA LEU A 1120 16.80 -52.40 -31.36
C LEU A 1120 15.80 -53.56 -31.50
N THR A 1121 14.51 -53.32 -31.24
CA THR A 1121 13.44 -54.32 -31.42
C THR A 1121 12.86 -54.30 -32.84
N THR A 1122 13.30 -53.38 -33.70
CA THR A 1122 12.92 -53.37 -35.12
C THR A 1122 13.74 -54.41 -35.87
N GLY A 1123 13.26 -55.66 -35.86
CA GLY A 1123 13.79 -56.75 -36.68
C GLY A 1123 13.45 -56.59 -38.16
N GLU A 1124 13.50 -57.69 -38.92
CA GLU A 1124 13.18 -57.63 -40.37
C GLU A 1124 11.72 -57.23 -40.66
N GLY A 1125 10.79 -57.52 -39.76
CA GLY A 1125 9.36 -57.18 -39.89
C GLY A 1125 9.00 -55.72 -39.59
N GLU A 1126 7.71 -55.44 -39.39
CA GLU A 1126 7.19 -54.11 -39.04
C GLU A 1126 7.68 -53.64 -37.65
N GLY A 1127 8.14 -52.39 -37.53
CA GLY A 1127 8.61 -51.79 -36.26
C GLY A 1127 7.50 -51.44 -35.25
N ARG A 1128 6.52 -52.34 -35.05
CA ARG A 1128 5.29 -52.11 -34.26
C ARG A 1128 5.54 -51.65 -32.82
N VAL A 1129 6.58 -52.19 -32.18
CA VAL A 1129 6.99 -51.77 -30.83
C VAL A 1129 7.43 -50.31 -30.83
N GLY A 1130 8.21 -49.89 -31.83
CA GLY A 1130 8.68 -48.51 -31.95
C GLY A 1130 7.57 -47.50 -32.21
N ILE A 1131 6.53 -47.91 -32.93
CA ILE A 1131 5.33 -47.11 -33.16
C ILE A 1131 4.60 -46.81 -31.84
N ILE A 1132 4.22 -47.87 -31.11
CA ILE A 1132 3.56 -47.83 -29.79
C ILE A 1132 4.30 -46.88 -28.84
N LEU A 1133 5.62 -47.07 -28.78
CA LEU A 1133 6.53 -46.38 -27.89
C LEU A 1133 6.69 -44.90 -28.24
N THR A 1134 6.90 -44.57 -29.52
CA THR A 1134 7.08 -43.17 -29.93
C THR A 1134 5.78 -42.36 -29.92
N LEU A 1135 4.61 -43.00 -30.10
CA LEU A 1135 3.31 -42.35 -29.93
C LEU A 1135 3.08 -41.91 -28.48
N ALA A 1136 3.46 -42.74 -27.50
CA ALA A 1136 3.41 -42.40 -26.08
C ALA A 1136 4.24 -41.13 -25.75
N MET A 1137 5.38 -40.91 -26.41
CA MET A 1137 6.24 -39.75 -26.16
C MET A 1137 5.55 -38.41 -26.49
N ASN A 1138 4.75 -38.35 -27.55
CA ASN A 1138 4.00 -37.14 -27.91
C ASN A 1138 2.94 -36.80 -26.85
N ILE A 1139 2.25 -37.82 -26.32
CA ILE A 1139 1.29 -37.67 -25.22
C ILE A 1139 2.02 -37.20 -23.94
N MET A 1140 3.17 -37.79 -23.61
CA MET A 1140 3.97 -37.41 -22.43
C MET A 1140 4.49 -35.96 -22.50
N SER A 1141 4.75 -35.41 -23.69
CA SER A 1141 5.11 -33.99 -23.86
C SER A 1141 3.97 -33.04 -23.47
N THR A 1142 2.72 -33.40 -23.80
CA THR A 1142 1.53 -32.65 -23.38
C THR A 1142 1.29 -32.80 -21.87
N LEU A 1143 1.53 -34.00 -21.31
CA LEU A 1143 1.47 -34.25 -19.86
C LEU A 1143 2.49 -33.40 -19.08
N GLN A 1144 3.72 -33.22 -19.58
CA GLN A 1144 4.71 -32.34 -18.96
C GLN A 1144 4.18 -30.90 -18.81
N TRP A 1145 3.45 -30.39 -19.81
CA TRP A 1145 2.81 -29.07 -19.71
C TRP A 1145 1.64 -29.07 -18.72
N ALA A 1146 0.79 -30.12 -18.72
CA ALA A 1146 -0.28 -30.28 -17.73
C ALA A 1146 0.26 -30.31 -16.28
N VAL A 1147 1.40 -30.98 -16.04
CA VAL A 1147 2.07 -31.02 -14.73
C VAL A 1147 2.57 -29.64 -14.29
N ASN A 1148 3.16 -28.86 -15.20
CA ASN A 1148 3.54 -27.47 -14.90
C ASN A 1148 2.31 -26.60 -14.56
N SER A 1149 1.26 -26.67 -15.38
CA SER A 1149 0.01 -25.95 -15.12
C SER A 1149 -0.65 -26.38 -13.79
N SER A 1150 -0.44 -27.61 -13.35
CA SER A 1150 -0.93 -28.12 -12.06
C SER A 1150 -0.20 -27.50 -10.85
N ILE A 1151 1.08 -27.14 -11.00
CA ILE A 1151 1.81 -26.37 -9.97
C ILE A 1151 1.24 -24.95 -9.88
N ASP A 1152 0.95 -24.32 -11.03
CA ASP A 1152 0.42 -22.96 -11.08
C ASP A 1152 -0.98 -22.88 -10.43
N VAL A 1153 -1.90 -23.80 -10.78
CA VAL A 1153 -3.23 -23.87 -10.13
C VAL A 1153 -3.09 -24.02 -8.61
N ASP A 1154 -2.22 -24.91 -8.15
CA ASP A 1154 -2.09 -25.23 -6.72
C ASP A 1154 -1.42 -24.10 -5.93
N SER A 1155 -0.45 -23.40 -6.53
CA SER A 1155 0.13 -22.18 -5.95
C SER A 1155 -0.91 -21.08 -5.78
N LEU A 1156 -1.77 -20.86 -6.77
CA LEU A 1156 -2.87 -19.88 -6.70
C LEU A 1156 -3.99 -20.33 -5.73
N MET A 1157 -4.24 -21.64 -5.60
CA MET A 1157 -5.24 -22.20 -4.68
C MET A 1157 -4.92 -21.90 -3.21
N ARG A 1158 -3.65 -21.63 -2.86
CA ARG A 1158 -3.25 -21.19 -1.51
C ARG A 1158 -3.89 -19.85 -1.10
N SER A 1159 -4.13 -18.95 -2.05
CA SER A 1159 -4.88 -17.69 -1.79
C SER A 1159 -6.32 -17.97 -1.37
N VAL A 1160 -6.96 -18.98 -1.96
CA VAL A 1160 -8.33 -19.41 -1.61
C VAL A 1160 -8.37 -19.98 -0.18
N SER A 1161 -7.33 -20.73 0.22
CA SER A 1161 -7.18 -21.25 1.59
C SER A 1161 -7.09 -20.11 2.63
N ARG A 1162 -6.39 -19.00 2.32
CA ARG A 1162 -6.35 -17.80 3.18
C ARG A 1162 -7.70 -17.10 3.27
N VAL A 1163 -8.44 -16.99 2.17
CA VAL A 1163 -9.81 -16.44 2.16
C VAL A 1163 -10.76 -17.28 3.00
N PHE A 1164 -10.67 -18.61 2.95
CA PHE A 1164 -11.48 -19.48 3.83
C PHE A 1164 -11.17 -19.28 5.31
N LYS A 1165 -9.89 -19.11 5.72
CA LYS A 1165 -9.56 -18.77 7.12
C LYS A 1165 -10.27 -17.49 7.61
N PHE A 1166 -10.52 -16.53 6.72
CA PHE A 1166 -11.23 -15.28 7.06
C PHE A 1166 -12.75 -15.42 7.04
N ILE A 1167 -13.30 -16.37 6.27
CA ILE A 1167 -14.73 -16.74 6.29
C ILE A 1167 -15.08 -17.59 7.52
N ASP A 1168 -14.10 -18.33 8.06
CA ASP A 1168 -14.26 -19.21 9.22
C ASP A 1168 -13.92 -18.51 10.55
N MET A 1169 -13.81 -17.17 10.57
CA MET A 1169 -13.54 -16.39 11.78
C MET A 1169 -14.70 -16.48 12.79
N PRO A 1170 -14.43 -16.37 14.11
CA PRO A 1170 -15.48 -16.33 15.12
C PRO A 1170 -16.39 -15.10 14.91
N THR A 1171 -17.70 -15.29 15.07
CA THR A 1171 -18.71 -14.22 14.98
C THR A 1171 -19.00 -13.68 16.39
N GLU A 1172 -19.13 -12.36 16.55
CA GLU A 1172 -19.64 -11.80 17.80
C GLU A 1172 -21.10 -12.23 18.08
N GLY A 1173 -21.45 -12.41 19.35
CA GLY A 1173 -22.83 -12.69 19.79
C GLY A 1173 -23.28 -14.17 19.80
N LYS A 1174 -22.44 -15.15 19.45
CA LYS A 1174 -22.74 -16.57 19.71
C LYS A 1174 -22.35 -16.94 21.15
N PRO A 1175 -23.24 -17.57 21.96
CA PRO A 1175 -22.89 -17.97 23.32
C PRO A 1175 -21.82 -19.08 23.32
N THR A 1176 -20.67 -18.79 23.90
CA THR A 1176 -19.50 -19.69 24.00
C THR A 1176 -19.62 -20.75 25.10
N LYS A 1177 -20.80 -21.38 25.23
CA LYS A 1177 -21.00 -22.58 26.08
C LYS A 1177 -21.83 -23.64 25.34
N SER A 1178 -21.32 -24.87 25.32
CA SER A 1178 -21.88 -25.97 24.56
C SER A 1178 -23.14 -26.57 25.20
N THR A 1179 -24.32 -26.14 24.75
CA THR A 1179 -25.56 -26.92 24.93
C THR A 1179 -25.80 -27.77 23.68
N LYS A 1180 -25.80 -29.10 23.85
CA LYS A 1180 -26.05 -30.04 22.75
C LYS A 1180 -27.46 -29.78 22.18
N PRO A 1181 -27.66 -29.63 20.85
CA PRO A 1181 -29.00 -29.55 20.30
C PRO A 1181 -29.69 -30.90 20.49
N TYR A 1182 -30.77 -30.92 21.27
CA TYR A 1182 -31.57 -32.12 21.47
C TYR A 1182 -32.16 -32.58 20.14
N LYS A 1183 -31.78 -33.79 19.71
CA LYS A 1183 -32.48 -34.49 18.65
C LYS A 1183 -33.82 -34.97 19.21
N ASN A 1184 -34.93 -34.46 18.69
CA ASN A 1184 -36.11 -35.23 18.27
C ASN A 1184 -37.05 -34.27 17.52
N GLY A 1185 -37.61 -34.73 16.41
CA GLY A 1185 -38.16 -33.84 15.40
C GLY A 1185 -39.68 -33.74 15.41
N GLN A 1186 -40.18 -32.58 14.98
CA GLN A 1186 -41.30 -32.48 14.04
C GLN A 1186 -41.25 -31.13 13.33
N LEU A 1187 -41.62 -31.10 12.04
CA LEU A 1187 -41.73 -29.85 11.28
C LEU A 1187 -42.93 -29.04 11.79
N SER A 1188 -42.71 -27.82 12.26
CA SER A 1188 -43.48 -26.61 11.90
C SER A 1188 -43.14 -25.44 12.83
N LYS A 1189 -43.42 -24.22 12.34
CA LYS A 1189 -43.24 -22.91 12.98
C LYS A 1189 -41.78 -22.47 13.25
N VAL A 1190 -41.51 -21.27 12.73
CA VAL A 1190 -40.41 -20.41 13.16
C VAL A 1190 -40.52 -20.22 14.68
N MET A 1191 -39.45 -20.52 15.43
CA MET A 1191 -39.35 -20.05 16.81
C MET A 1191 -39.09 -18.54 16.81
N ILE A 1192 -40.18 -17.78 16.68
CA ILE A 1192 -40.23 -16.43 17.21
C ILE A 1192 -40.13 -16.61 18.73
N ILE A 1193 -39.01 -16.18 19.32
CA ILE A 1193 -38.95 -15.98 20.76
C ILE A 1193 -39.80 -14.73 21.00
N GLU A 1194 -41.11 -14.92 21.24
CA GLU A 1194 -41.95 -13.86 21.75
C GLU A 1194 -41.37 -13.42 23.10
N ASN A 1195 -40.84 -12.21 23.13
CA ASN A 1195 -40.15 -11.68 24.29
C ASN A 1195 -41.20 -11.40 25.38
N SER A 1196 -41.38 -12.35 26.32
CA SER A 1196 -42.49 -12.37 27.30
C SER A 1196 -42.52 -11.18 28.27
N HIS A 1197 -41.51 -10.31 28.21
CA HIS A 1197 -41.39 -9.08 28.99
C HIS A 1197 -41.64 -7.80 28.18
N VAL A 1198 -41.84 -7.89 26.86
CA VAL A 1198 -42.31 -6.77 26.04
C VAL A 1198 -43.84 -6.80 26.02
N LYS A 1199 -44.46 -5.97 26.88
CA LYS A 1199 -45.87 -5.61 26.69
C LYS A 1199 -46.03 -4.98 25.31
N LYS A 1200 -47.10 -5.33 24.60
CA LYS A 1200 -47.23 -5.16 23.14
C LYS A 1200 -47.24 -3.72 22.60
N ASP A 1201 -47.08 -2.71 23.47
CA ASP A 1201 -47.15 -1.29 23.14
C ASP A 1201 -45.92 -0.46 23.60
N ASP A 1202 -44.93 -1.04 24.29
CA ASP A 1202 -43.79 -0.30 24.85
C ASP A 1202 -42.58 -0.20 23.90
N ILE A 1203 -42.14 1.03 23.60
CA ILE A 1203 -40.93 1.32 22.81
C ILE A 1203 -39.67 1.12 23.68
N TRP A 1204 -38.78 0.18 23.32
CA TRP A 1204 -37.50 -0.03 24.01
C TRP A 1204 -36.33 0.54 23.19
N PRO A 1205 -35.41 1.32 23.79
CA PRO A 1205 -35.42 1.84 25.17
C PRO A 1205 -36.44 2.97 25.37
N SER A 1206 -37.00 3.08 26.58
CA SER A 1206 -38.04 4.05 26.93
C SER A 1206 -37.49 5.22 27.76
N GLY A 1207 -36.87 4.93 28.90
CA GLY A 1207 -36.29 5.90 29.83
C GLY A 1207 -34.76 5.95 29.78
N GLY A 1208 -34.10 4.87 29.33
CA GLY A 1208 -32.65 4.79 29.24
C GLY A 1208 -31.96 4.70 30.61
N GLN A 1209 -32.63 4.18 31.65
CA GLN A 1209 -32.00 3.92 32.94
C GLN A 1209 -30.98 2.77 32.79
N MET A 1210 -29.82 2.89 33.43
CA MET A 1210 -28.75 1.90 33.34
C MET A 1210 -28.34 1.41 34.72
N THR A 1211 -28.32 0.09 34.91
CA THR A 1211 -27.77 -0.53 36.13
C THR A 1211 -26.66 -1.50 35.73
N VAL A 1212 -25.46 -1.26 36.27
CA VAL A 1212 -24.25 -2.04 36.03
C VAL A 1212 -23.88 -2.74 37.33
N LYS A 1213 -23.63 -4.05 37.28
CA LYS A 1213 -23.18 -4.83 38.44
C LYS A 1213 -22.03 -5.76 38.06
N ASP A 1214 -21.02 -5.76 38.93
CA ASP A 1214 -19.84 -6.61 38.88
C ASP A 1214 -19.14 -6.65 37.51
N LEU A 1215 -19.16 -5.52 36.80
CA LEU A 1215 -18.63 -5.41 35.44
C LEU A 1215 -17.10 -5.43 35.48
N THR A 1216 -16.51 -6.41 34.81
CA THR A 1216 -15.06 -6.55 34.63
C THR A 1216 -14.73 -6.52 33.14
N ALA A 1217 -13.73 -5.72 32.74
CA ALA A 1217 -13.42 -5.42 31.34
C ALA A 1217 -11.98 -5.81 30.96
N LYS A 1218 -11.84 -6.67 29.94
CA LYS A 1218 -10.56 -7.20 29.44
C LYS A 1218 -10.49 -7.04 27.91
N TYR A 1219 -9.33 -6.62 27.38
CA TYR A 1219 -9.11 -6.50 25.93
C TYR A 1219 -8.71 -7.83 25.27
N THR A 1220 -7.88 -8.61 25.96
CA THR A 1220 -7.42 -9.94 25.54
C THR A 1220 -7.93 -11.00 26.51
N GLU A 1221 -8.23 -12.18 25.99
CA GLU A 1221 -8.63 -13.33 26.81
C GLU A 1221 -7.46 -13.76 27.70
N GLY A 1222 -7.64 -13.73 29.02
CA GLY A 1222 -6.56 -13.97 29.99
C GLY A 1222 -5.59 -12.79 30.21
N GLY A 1223 -5.85 -11.61 29.62
CA GLY A 1223 -5.07 -10.39 29.88
C GLY A 1223 -5.42 -9.69 31.19
N ASN A 1224 -4.62 -8.67 31.54
CA ASN A 1224 -4.88 -7.81 32.70
C ASN A 1224 -6.26 -7.16 32.59
N ALA A 1225 -7.05 -7.20 33.67
CA ALA A 1225 -8.29 -6.47 33.77
C ALA A 1225 -7.99 -4.96 33.87
N ILE A 1226 -8.64 -4.16 33.03
CA ILE A 1226 -8.49 -2.70 33.02
C ILE A 1226 -9.51 -2.05 33.95
N LEU A 1227 -10.65 -2.72 34.14
CA LEU A 1227 -11.71 -2.36 35.09
C LEU A 1227 -12.15 -3.64 35.81
N GLU A 1228 -12.31 -3.58 37.12
CA GLU A 1228 -12.57 -4.73 38.00
C GLU A 1228 -13.77 -4.46 38.91
N ASN A 1229 -14.77 -5.36 38.87
CA ASN A 1229 -15.94 -5.38 39.76
C ASN A 1229 -16.72 -4.06 39.80
N ILE A 1230 -16.84 -3.39 38.66
CA ILE A 1230 -17.50 -2.09 38.51
C ILE A 1230 -19.00 -2.21 38.74
N SER A 1231 -19.55 -1.43 39.68
CA SER A 1231 -20.99 -1.38 39.97
C SER A 1231 -21.47 0.05 40.21
N PHE A 1232 -22.52 0.48 39.50
CA PHE A 1232 -23.18 1.78 39.65
C PHE A 1232 -24.56 1.78 38.96
N SER A 1233 -25.37 2.81 39.20
CA SER A 1233 -26.68 2.98 38.56
C SER A 1233 -26.91 4.44 38.13
N ILE A 1234 -27.58 4.63 36.99
CA ILE A 1234 -27.88 5.93 36.37
C ILE A 1234 -29.39 6.03 36.16
N SER A 1235 -30.01 7.12 36.62
CA SER A 1235 -31.45 7.35 36.49
C SER A 1235 -31.84 7.83 35.08
N PRO A 1236 -33.10 7.65 34.63
CA PRO A 1236 -33.52 8.09 33.30
C PRO A 1236 -33.43 9.62 33.14
N GLY A 1237 -33.12 10.10 31.94
CA GLY A 1237 -32.89 11.53 31.62
C GLY A 1237 -31.68 12.19 32.31
N GLN A 1238 -30.86 11.44 33.04
CA GLN A 1238 -29.74 11.96 33.81
C GLN A 1238 -28.49 12.25 32.96
N ARG A 1239 -27.80 13.35 33.27
CA ARG A 1239 -26.47 13.69 32.72
C ARG A 1239 -25.37 13.30 33.70
N VAL A 1240 -24.44 12.46 33.26
CA VAL A 1240 -23.36 11.88 34.07
C VAL A 1240 -22.00 12.26 33.48
N GLY A 1241 -21.12 12.86 34.29
CA GLY A 1241 -19.74 13.16 33.93
C GLY A 1241 -18.81 12.01 34.28
N LEU A 1242 -17.92 11.62 33.36
CA LEU A 1242 -16.92 10.56 33.56
C LEU A 1242 -15.51 11.19 33.58
N LEU A 1243 -14.80 11.06 34.71
CA LEU A 1243 -13.50 11.67 34.95
C LEU A 1243 -12.43 10.61 35.30
N GLY A 1244 -11.16 10.96 35.09
CA GLY A 1244 -10.03 10.11 35.47
C GLY A 1244 -8.71 10.58 34.83
N ARG A 1245 -7.58 10.11 35.36
CA ARG A 1245 -6.25 10.40 34.79
C ARG A 1245 -6.17 9.87 33.35
N THR A 1246 -5.32 10.47 32.50
CA THR A 1246 -5.00 9.92 31.18
C THR A 1246 -4.53 8.47 31.33
N GLY A 1247 -5.15 7.54 30.58
CA GLY A 1247 -4.89 6.10 30.72
C GLY A 1247 -5.62 5.36 31.85
N SER A 1248 -6.59 5.96 32.53
CA SER A 1248 -7.37 5.31 33.63
C SER A 1248 -8.44 4.30 33.19
N GLY A 1249 -8.75 4.20 31.88
CA GLY A 1249 -9.79 3.28 31.37
C GLY A 1249 -11.12 3.93 30.97
N LYS A 1250 -11.20 5.26 30.85
CA LYS A 1250 -12.43 6.00 30.48
C LYS A 1250 -13.12 5.45 29.22
N SER A 1251 -12.44 5.45 28.07
CA SER A 1251 -12.94 4.90 26.80
C SER A 1251 -13.17 3.38 26.85
N THR A 1252 -12.49 2.66 27.76
CA THR A 1252 -12.72 1.23 28.00
C THR A 1252 -14.11 1.00 28.60
N LEU A 1253 -14.57 1.84 29.53
CA LEU A 1253 -15.91 1.74 30.11
C LEU A 1253 -17.00 1.99 29.05
N LEU A 1254 -16.82 3.00 28.19
CA LEU A 1254 -17.72 3.26 27.05
C LEU A 1254 -17.75 2.09 26.06
N SER A 1255 -16.59 1.48 25.79
CA SER A 1255 -16.47 0.31 24.93
C SER A 1255 -17.07 -0.97 25.54
N ALA A 1256 -17.13 -1.06 26.87
CA ALA A 1256 -17.80 -2.13 27.59
C ALA A 1256 -19.34 -2.03 27.46
N PHE A 1257 -19.92 -0.82 27.54
CA PHE A 1257 -21.35 -0.61 27.26
C PHE A 1257 -21.75 -1.10 25.86
N LEU A 1258 -20.92 -0.80 24.85
CA LEU A 1258 -21.16 -1.21 23.46
C LEU A 1258 -20.83 -2.69 23.18
N ARG A 1259 -20.36 -3.44 24.19
CA ARG A 1259 -19.88 -4.83 24.09
C ARG A 1259 -18.89 -5.02 22.94
N LEU A 1260 -17.89 -4.14 22.86
CA LEU A 1260 -16.81 -4.22 21.88
C LEU A 1260 -15.62 -5.06 22.36
N LEU A 1261 -15.43 -5.15 23.68
CA LEU A 1261 -14.39 -5.92 24.36
C LEU A 1261 -15.02 -7.07 25.19
N ASN A 1262 -14.19 -7.98 25.71
CA ASN A 1262 -14.68 -9.10 26.51
C ASN A 1262 -15.03 -8.61 27.93
N THR A 1263 -16.30 -8.78 28.30
CA THR A 1263 -16.87 -8.31 29.57
C THR A 1263 -17.47 -9.45 30.39
N GLU A 1264 -17.18 -9.46 31.68
CA GLU A 1264 -17.85 -10.26 32.72
C GLU A 1264 -18.77 -9.34 33.54
N GLY A 1265 -19.81 -9.87 34.19
CA GLY A 1265 -20.82 -9.09 34.95
C GLY A 1265 -22.19 -9.00 34.26
N GLU A 1266 -23.06 -8.09 34.70
CA GLU A 1266 -24.33 -7.78 34.03
C GLU A 1266 -24.55 -6.26 33.82
N ILE A 1267 -25.16 -5.92 32.67
CA ILE A 1267 -25.66 -4.57 32.37
C ILE A 1267 -27.15 -4.68 32.00
N GLN A 1268 -27.97 -3.89 32.69
CA GLN A 1268 -29.42 -3.85 32.53
C GLN A 1268 -29.85 -2.44 32.06
N ILE A 1269 -30.65 -2.36 30.99
CA ILE A 1269 -31.27 -1.12 30.48
C ILE A 1269 -32.78 -1.22 30.60
N ASP A 1270 -33.42 -0.28 31.27
CA ASP A 1270 -34.87 -0.29 31.53
C ASP A 1270 -35.37 -1.63 32.15
N GLY A 1271 -34.52 -2.29 32.94
CA GLY A 1271 -34.78 -3.60 33.55
C GLY A 1271 -34.51 -4.81 32.65
N VAL A 1272 -34.10 -4.61 31.40
CA VAL A 1272 -33.76 -5.68 30.45
C VAL A 1272 -32.25 -5.93 30.45
N SER A 1273 -31.83 -7.14 30.82
CA SER A 1273 -30.44 -7.58 30.75
C SER A 1273 -29.98 -7.81 29.31
N TRP A 1274 -28.69 -7.55 29.04
CA TRP A 1274 -28.06 -7.72 27.73
C TRP A 1274 -28.04 -9.15 27.14
N ASP A 1275 -28.49 -10.16 27.90
CA ASP A 1275 -28.58 -11.56 27.49
C ASP A 1275 -29.94 -11.88 26.85
N SER A 1276 -30.94 -11.04 27.11
CA SER A 1276 -32.31 -11.16 26.55
C SER A 1276 -32.45 -10.53 25.16
N ILE A 1277 -31.39 -9.90 24.64
CA ILE A 1277 -31.44 -9.01 23.47
C ILE A 1277 -30.28 -9.31 22.51
N THR A 1278 -30.48 -9.09 21.21
CA THR A 1278 -29.39 -9.26 20.23
C THR A 1278 -28.41 -8.09 20.28
N LEU A 1279 -27.13 -8.35 19.97
CA LEU A 1279 -26.07 -7.33 20.03
C LEU A 1279 -26.31 -6.13 19.10
N GLN A 1280 -26.90 -6.34 17.93
CA GLN A 1280 -27.26 -5.25 17.01
C GLN A 1280 -28.38 -4.38 17.60
N GLN A 1281 -29.42 -5.00 18.16
CA GLN A 1281 -30.51 -4.27 18.81
C GLN A 1281 -30.05 -3.54 20.07
N TRP A 1282 -29.13 -4.13 20.84
CA TRP A 1282 -28.46 -3.49 21.97
C TRP A 1282 -27.69 -2.22 21.56
N ARG A 1283 -26.81 -2.31 20.54
CA ARG A 1283 -26.01 -1.17 20.10
C ARG A 1283 -26.89 -0.03 19.54
N LYS A 1284 -28.04 -0.32 18.91
CA LYS A 1284 -29.01 0.70 18.44
C LYS A 1284 -29.66 1.52 19.57
N ALA A 1285 -29.58 1.10 20.83
CA ALA A 1285 -30.03 1.91 21.97
C ALA A 1285 -29.12 3.13 22.25
N PHE A 1286 -27.86 3.08 21.78
CA PHE A 1286 -26.85 4.10 22.04
C PHE A 1286 -26.60 5.00 20.82
N GLY A 1287 -26.57 6.31 21.03
CA GLY A 1287 -25.88 7.26 20.17
C GLY A 1287 -24.43 7.41 20.65
N VAL A 1288 -23.46 7.44 19.74
CA VAL A 1288 -22.03 7.44 20.10
C VAL A 1288 -21.29 8.56 19.37
N ILE A 1289 -20.54 9.36 20.10
CA ILE A 1289 -19.51 10.27 19.57
C ILE A 1289 -18.14 9.72 20.02
N PRO A 1290 -17.40 9.01 19.14
CA PRO A 1290 -16.13 8.38 19.49
C PRO A 1290 -14.96 9.37 19.45
N GLN A 1291 -13.93 9.13 20.27
CA GLN A 1291 -12.72 9.96 20.35
C GLN A 1291 -12.01 10.11 18.99
N LYS A 1292 -11.92 9.02 18.19
CA LYS A 1292 -11.42 9.06 16.80
C LYS A 1292 -12.59 9.19 15.84
N VAL A 1293 -12.78 10.38 15.27
CA VAL A 1293 -13.82 10.63 14.26
C VAL A 1293 -13.58 9.80 13.00
N PHE A 1294 -14.57 8.99 12.63
CA PHE A 1294 -14.62 8.32 11.32
C PHE A 1294 -15.39 9.16 10.30
N ILE A 1295 -14.73 9.52 9.20
CA ILE A 1295 -15.32 10.06 7.97
C ILE A 1295 -14.73 9.24 6.83
N PHE A 1296 -15.55 8.77 5.91
CA PHE A 1296 -15.09 7.98 4.76
C PHE A 1296 -15.21 8.79 3.46
N SER A 1297 -14.42 8.41 2.46
CA SER A 1297 -14.40 9.04 1.15
C SER A 1297 -15.78 8.91 0.46
N GLY A 1298 -16.46 10.03 0.22
CA GLY A 1298 -17.86 10.05 -0.19
C GLY A 1298 -18.51 11.41 0.03
N THR A 1299 -19.79 11.55 -0.31
CA THR A 1299 -20.50 12.84 -0.15
C THR A 1299 -20.79 13.17 1.32
N PHE A 1300 -21.04 14.44 1.64
CA PHE A 1300 -21.57 14.83 2.95
C PHE A 1300 -22.89 14.12 3.26
N ARG A 1301 -23.82 14.05 2.29
CA ARG A 1301 -25.09 13.31 2.44
C ARG A 1301 -24.83 11.88 2.92
N LYS A 1302 -23.91 11.16 2.26
CA LYS A 1302 -23.61 9.75 2.60
C LYS A 1302 -22.88 9.58 3.93
N ASN A 1303 -22.09 10.57 4.35
CA ASN A 1303 -21.39 10.56 5.64
C ASN A 1303 -22.28 10.92 6.84
N LEU A 1304 -23.38 11.67 6.62
CA LEU A 1304 -24.38 11.98 7.63
C LEU A 1304 -25.43 10.87 7.74
N ASP A 1305 -25.90 10.36 6.60
CA ASP A 1305 -26.85 9.26 6.52
C ASP A 1305 -26.40 8.19 5.51
N PRO A 1306 -25.72 7.13 5.96
CA PRO A 1306 -25.34 6.01 5.11
C PRO A 1306 -26.52 5.15 4.63
N TYR A 1307 -27.69 5.22 5.28
CA TYR A 1307 -28.87 4.43 4.94
C TYR A 1307 -29.85 5.15 4.02
N GLU A 1308 -29.71 6.47 3.84
CA GLU A 1308 -30.58 7.34 3.02
C GLU A 1308 -32.06 7.28 3.47
N GLN A 1309 -32.27 7.39 4.79
CA GLN A 1309 -33.56 7.42 5.47
C GLN A 1309 -34.10 8.85 5.66
N TRP A 1310 -33.22 9.83 5.81
CA TRP A 1310 -33.59 11.22 6.10
C TRP A 1310 -33.65 12.08 4.83
N SER A 1311 -34.58 13.03 4.81
CA SER A 1311 -34.67 14.00 3.71
C SER A 1311 -33.57 15.06 3.79
N ASP A 1312 -33.20 15.64 2.64
CA ASP A 1312 -32.25 16.77 2.59
C ASP A 1312 -32.69 17.93 3.49
N GLN A 1313 -34.00 18.14 3.69
CA GLN A 1313 -34.53 19.18 4.60
C GLN A 1313 -34.22 18.89 6.07
N GLU A 1314 -34.36 17.63 6.52
CA GLU A 1314 -33.99 17.23 7.89
C GLU A 1314 -32.47 17.30 8.07
N ILE A 1315 -31.69 16.89 7.07
CA ILE A 1315 -30.22 17.00 7.09
C ILE A 1315 -29.77 18.46 7.21
N TRP A 1316 -30.37 19.38 6.44
CA TRP A 1316 -30.08 20.82 6.56
C TRP A 1316 -30.53 21.40 7.91
N LYS A 1317 -31.67 20.97 8.44
CA LYS A 1317 -32.15 21.39 9.77
C LYS A 1317 -31.15 21.01 10.87
N VAL A 1318 -30.65 19.76 10.87
CA VAL A 1318 -29.62 19.32 11.80
C VAL A 1318 -28.30 20.06 11.56
N ALA A 1319 -27.92 20.31 10.29
CA ALA A 1319 -26.71 21.07 9.96
C ALA A 1319 -26.75 22.53 10.43
N ASP A 1320 -27.93 23.15 10.51
CA ASP A 1320 -28.14 24.47 11.13
C ASP A 1320 -27.98 24.37 12.66
N GLU A 1321 -28.66 23.40 13.29
CA GLU A 1321 -28.62 23.17 14.74
C GLU A 1321 -27.21 22.89 15.29
N VAL A 1322 -26.38 22.13 14.55
CA VAL A 1322 -24.96 21.89 14.91
C VAL A 1322 -23.98 22.94 14.38
N GLY A 1323 -24.44 23.96 13.64
CA GLY A 1323 -23.58 25.03 13.11
C GLY A 1323 -22.66 24.63 11.95
N LEU A 1324 -22.95 23.56 11.21
CA LEU A 1324 -22.19 23.12 10.02
C LEU A 1324 -22.59 23.84 8.73
N ARG A 1325 -23.71 24.58 8.72
CA ARG A 1325 -24.32 25.13 7.51
C ARG A 1325 -23.36 25.99 6.66
N SER A 1326 -22.71 26.97 7.27
CA SER A 1326 -21.77 27.88 6.59
C SER A 1326 -20.58 27.14 5.99
N VAL A 1327 -20.05 26.13 6.70
CA VAL A 1327 -18.95 25.28 6.25
C VAL A 1327 -19.34 24.48 5.01
N ILE A 1328 -20.55 23.90 4.98
CA ILE A 1328 -21.02 23.12 3.83
C ILE A 1328 -21.32 24.03 2.63
N GLU A 1329 -21.81 25.26 2.87
CA GLU A 1329 -22.08 26.24 1.80
C GLU A 1329 -20.80 26.79 1.13
N GLN A 1330 -19.63 26.73 1.79
CA GLN A 1330 -18.33 27.10 1.20
C GLN A 1330 -17.88 26.13 0.09
N PHE A 1331 -18.32 24.87 0.09
CA PHE A 1331 -17.86 23.85 -0.85
C PHE A 1331 -18.69 23.77 -2.14
N PRO A 1332 -18.06 23.60 -3.31
CA PRO A 1332 -18.78 23.44 -4.58
C PRO A 1332 -19.62 22.15 -4.56
N GLY A 1333 -20.94 22.29 -4.71
CA GLY A 1333 -21.89 21.17 -4.68
C GLY A 1333 -22.53 20.90 -3.31
N LYS A 1334 -22.24 21.69 -2.27
CA LYS A 1334 -22.86 21.59 -0.93
C LYS A 1334 -22.84 20.14 -0.40
N LEU A 1335 -24.01 19.50 -0.21
CA LEU A 1335 -24.10 18.13 0.31
C LEU A 1335 -23.51 17.05 -0.61
N ASP A 1336 -23.42 17.33 -1.92
CA ASP A 1336 -22.89 16.40 -2.93
C ASP A 1336 -21.37 16.55 -3.14
N PHE A 1337 -20.70 17.44 -2.41
CA PHE A 1337 -19.24 17.53 -2.41
C PHE A 1337 -18.63 16.23 -1.88
N VAL A 1338 -17.68 15.66 -2.64
CA VAL A 1338 -17.02 14.38 -2.32
C VAL A 1338 -15.82 14.66 -1.42
N LEU A 1339 -15.95 14.29 -0.14
CA LEU A 1339 -14.85 14.22 0.81
C LEU A 1339 -13.88 13.12 0.38
N VAL A 1340 -12.58 13.37 0.55
CA VAL A 1340 -11.48 12.47 0.23
C VAL A 1340 -10.53 12.31 1.42
N ASP A 1341 -9.81 11.19 1.48
CA ASP A 1341 -8.72 10.92 2.43
C ASP A 1341 -9.10 11.18 3.89
N GLY A 1342 -10.13 10.46 4.38
CA GLY A 1342 -10.66 10.67 5.73
C GLY A 1342 -11.22 12.08 6.00
N GLY A 1343 -11.57 12.82 4.94
CA GLY A 1343 -12.03 14.21 5.00
C GLY A 1343 -10.93 15.20 5.36
N CYS A 1344 -9.73 15.09 4.77
CA CYS A 1344 -8.59 15.99 5.05
C CYS A 1344 -8.92 17.49 4.86
N VAL A 1345 -9.87 17.81 3.97
CA VAL A 1345 -10.39 19.16 3.68
C VAL A 1345 -11.11 19.80 4.89
N LEU A 1346 -11.60 19.00 5.83
CA LEU A 1346 -12.32 19.50 7.01
C LEU A 1346 -11.38 19.70 8.21
N SER A 1347 -11.52 20.85 8.88
CA SER A 1347 -10.88 21.11 10.18
C SER A 1347 -11.33 20.07 11.20
N HIS A 1348 -10.50 19.76 12.21
CA HIS A 1348 -10.85 18.75 13.21
C HIS A 1348 -12.15 19.11 13.96
N GLY A 1349 -12.39 20.40 14.26
CA GLY A 1349 -13.65 20.87 14.84
C GLY A 1349 -14.86 20.53 13.97
N HIS A 1350 -14.78 20.76 12.65
CA HIS A 1350 -15.85 20.39 11.71
C HIS A 1350 -16.09 18.86 11.66
N LYS A 1351 -15.03 18.05 11.85
CA LYS A 1351 -15.18 16.59 11.95
C LYS A 1351 -15.96 16.16 13.19
N GLN A 1352 -15.72 16.79 14.35
CA GLN A 1352 -16.48 16.51 15.56
C GLN A 1352 -17.95 16.94 15.43
N LEU A 1353 -18.21 18.11 14.84
CA LEU A 1353 -19.58 18.54 14.50
C LEU A 1353 -20.29 17.56 13.55
N MET A 1354 -19.57 16.95 12.61
CA MET A 1354 -20.11 15.90 11.73
C MET A 1354 -20.58 14.67 12.53
N CYS A 1355 -19.84 14.27 13.57
CA CYS A 1355 -20.28 13.21 14.48
C CYS A 1355 -21.48 13.62 15.33
N LEU A 1356 -21.53 14.86 15.81
CA LEU A 1356 -22.69 15.39 16.54
C LEU A 1356 -23.95 15.39 15.66
N ALA A 1357 -23.85 15.80 14.40
CA ALA A 1357 -24.98 15.74 13.46
C ALA A 1357 -25.51 14.30 13.28
N ARG A 1358 -24.62 13.30 13.23
CA ARG A 1358 -25.04 11.88 13.16
C ARG A 1358 -25.74 11.42 14.43
N SER A 1359 -25.29 11.83 15.62
CA SER A 1359 -25.94 11.40 16.87
C SER A 1359 -27.32 12.04 17.03
N VAL A 1360 -27.49 13.30 16.60
CA VAL A 1360 -28.80 13.98 16.50
C VAL A 1360 -29.70 13.26 15.50
N LEU A 1361 -29.22 12.94 14.29
CA LEU A 1361 -29.98 12.15 13.30
C LEU A 1361 -30.33 10.73 13.79
N SER A 1362 -29.54 10.15 14.69
CA SER A 1362 -29.78 8.80 15.22
C SER A 1362 -30.89 8.74 16.29
N LYS A 1363 -31.26 9.87 16.89
CA LYS A 1363 -32.39 10.02 17.85
C LYS A 1363 -32.40 8.98 18.99
N ALA A 1364 -31.23 8.59 19.48
CA ALA A 1364 -31.05 7.58 20.53
C ALA A 1364 -31.37 8.12 21.93
N LYS A 1365 -31.90 7.25 22.82
CA LYS A 1365 -32.25 7.60 24.21
C LYS A 1365 -31.06 7.63 25.17
N ILE A 1366 -29.96 6.96 24.83
CA ILE A 1366 -28.71 6.98 25.61
C ILE A 1366 -27.61 7.54 24.71
N LEU A 1367 -26.91 8.59 25.14
CA LEU A 1367 -25.84 9.23 24.39
C LEU A 1367 -24.50 9.07 25.11
N LEU A 1368 -23.51 8.52 24.41
CA LEU A 1368 -22.14 8.35 24.87
C LEU A 1368 -21.23 9.33 24.14
N LEU A 1369 -20.57 10.24 24.86
CA LEU A 1369 -19.59 11.17 24.29
C LEU A 1369 -18.20 10.90 24.87
N ASP A 1370 -17.23 10.58 24.01
CA ASP A 1370 -15.84 10.34 24.39
C ASP A 1370 -14.92 11.50 23.96
N GLU A 1371 -14.64 12.40 24.90
CA GLU A 1371 -13.78 13.60 24.73
C GLU A 1371 -14.14 14.47 23.50
N PRO A 1372 -15.44 14.80 23.27
CA PRO A 1372 -15.85 15.61 22.12
C PRO A 1372 -15.16 16.97 22.08
N SER A 1373 -14.75 17.52 23.23
CA SER A 1373 -14.13 18.83 23.29
C SER A 1373 -12.69 18.89 22.81
N ALA A 1374 -11.99 17.77 22.59
CA ALA A 1374 -10.52 17.74 22.48
C ALA A 1374 -9.87 18.60 21.38
N HIS A 1375 -10.64 19.09 20.38
CA HIS A 1375 -10.13 19.90 19.26
C HIS A 1375 -11.11 20.96 18.67
N LEU A 1376 -12.18 21.39 19.38
CA LEU A 1376 -13.34 22.10 18.79
C LEU A 1376 -13.18 23.58 18.37
N ASP A 1377 -12.56 24.43 19.21
CA ASP A 1377 -12.96 25.85 19.47
C ASP A 1377 -14.22 25.98 20.38
N PRO A 1378 -14.32 26.96 21.30
CA PRO A 1378 -15.51 27.09 22.15
C PRO A 1378 -16.59 28.04 21.74
N VAL A 1379 -16.46 28.78 20.64
CA VAL A 1379 -17.69 29.19 19.93
C VAL A 1379 -18.42 27.90 19.53
N THR A 1380 -17.70 26.95 18.95
CA THR A 1380 -18.16 25.61 18.61
C THR A 1380 -18.54 24.78 19.84
N TYR A 1381 -17.81 24.83 20.95
CA TYR A 1381 -18.22 24.17 22.20
C TYR A 1381 -19.53 24.74 22.76
N GLN A 1382 -19.77 26.06 22.71
CA GLN A 1382 -21.09 26.59 23.09
C GLN A 1382 -22.19 26.15 22.11
N ILE A 1383 -21.89 25.91 20.83
CA ILE A 1383 -22.83 25.28 19.88
C ILE A 1383 -23.13 23.83 20.30
N ILE A 1384 -22.10 23.00 20.58
CA ILE A 1384 -22.31 21.63 21.08
C ILE A 1384 -23.11 21.64 22.38
N ARG A 1385 -22.78 22.52 23.32
CA ARG A 1385 -23.47 22.69 24.60
C ARG A 1385 -24.94 23.07 24.42
N ARG A 1386 -25.23 23.99 23.50
CA ARG A 1386 -26.59 24.40 23.12
C ARG A 1386 -27.36 23.22 22.52
N THR A 1387 -26.76 22.55 21.53
CA THR A 1387 -27.32 21.33 20.90
C THR A 1387 -27.59 20.25 21.94
N LEU A 1388 -26.68 20.02 22.89
CA LEU A 1388 -26.81 18.98 23.91
C LEU A 1388 -28.00 19.26 24.84
N LYS A 1389 -28.24 20.53 25.18
CA LYS A 1389 -29.42 20.94 25.97
C LYS A 1389 -30.73 20.89 25.18
N GLN A 1390 -30.70 21.19 23.88
CA GLN A 1390 -31.89 21.32 23.04
C GLN A 1390 -32.31 19.98 22.43
N ALA A 1391 -31.41 19.29 21.74
CA ALA A 1391 -31.68 18.04 21.02
C ALA A 1391 -31.81 16.81 21.93
N PHE A 1392 -31.12 16.79 23.08
CA PHE A 1392 -31.01 15.61 23.96
C PHE A 1392 -31.63 15.83 25.35
N ALA A 1393 -32.66 16.69 25.46
CA ALA A 1393 -33.30 17.02 26.73
C ALA A 1393 -33.85 15.80 27.51
N ASP A 1394 -34.42 14.82 26.79
CA ASP A 1394 -35.05 13.62 27.35
C ASP A 1394 -34.11 12.39 27.43
N CYS A 1395 -32.85 12.52 27.00
CA CYS A 1395 -31.92 11.40 26.86
C CYS A 1395 -30.97 11.30 28.06
N THR A 1396 -30.56 10.08 28.44
CA THR A 1396 -29.43 9.93 29.37
C THR A 1396 -28.12 10.23 28.62
N VAL A 1397 -27.24 11.01 29.24
CA VAL A 1397 -26.00 11.47 28.60
C VAL A 1397 -24.80 11.11 29.48
N ILE A 1398 -23.91 10.27 28.98
CA ILE A 1398 -22.61 9.98 29.61
C ILE A 1398 -21.54 10.79 28.87
N LEU A 1399 -20.98 11.78 29.57
CA LEU A 1399 -20.04 12.75 29.02
C LEU A 1399 -18.65 12.51 29.64
N CYS A 1400 -17.75 11.89 28.87
CA CYS A 1400 -16.34 11.70 29.20
C CYS A 1400 -15.54 12.93 28.72
N GLU A 1401 -14.92 13.67 29.64
CA GLU A 1401 -14.20 14.90 29.27
C GLU A 1401 -13.13 15.28 30.30
N HIS A 1402 -12.07 15.94 29.83
CA HIS A 1402 -11.04 16.53 30.70
C HIS A 1402 -11.37 17.97 31.14
N ARG A 1403 -12.33 18.64 30.50
CA ARG A 1403 -12.74 20.03 30.79
C ARG A 1403 -13.72 20.08 31.95
N ILE A 1404 -13.34 20.79 33.02
CA ILE A 1404 -14.22 21.04 34.16
C ILE A 1404 -15.48 21.83 33.73
N GLU A 1405 -15.38 22.73 32.74
CA GLU A 1405 -16.54 23.47 32.19
C GLU A 1405 -17.67 22.54 31.69
N ALA A 1406 -17.33 21.38 31.11
CA ALA A 1406 -18.30 20.36 30.71
C ALA A 1406 -18.94 19.66 31.91
N MET A 1407 -18.16 19.43 32.97
CA MET A 1407 -18.62 18.76 34.19
C MET A 1407 -19.65 19.58 34.95
N LEU A 1408 -19.66 20.92 34.84
CA LEU A 1408 -20.70 21.77 35.46
C LEU A 1408 -22.13 21.47 34.97
N GLU A 1409 -22.30 20.79 33.84
CA GLU A 1409 -23.60 20.48 33.23
C GLU A 1409 -24.21 19.15 33.75
N CYS A 1410 -23.36 18.32 34.37
CA CYS A 1410 -23.69 16.97 34.82
C CYS A 1410 -24.22 16.98 36.26
N GLN A 1411 -25.12 16.03 36.54
CA GLN A 1411 -25.79 15.87 37.84
C GLN A 1411 -25.09 14.82 38.73
N GLN A 1412 -24.37 13.88 38.12
CA GLN A 1412 -23.57 12.86 38.79
C GLN A 1412 -22.19 12.77 38.16
N PHE A 1413 -21.22 12.29 38.94
CA PHE A 1413 -19.83 12.12 38.51
C PHE A 1413 -19.31 10.73 38.83
N LEU A 1414 -18.77 10.05 37.83
CA LEU A 1414 -18.05 8.78 37.97
C LEU A 1414 -16.56 9.04 37.77
N VAL A 1415 -15.73 8.71 38.78
CA VAL A 1415 -14.28 8.86 38.68
C VAL A 1415 -13.62 7.50 38.63
N ILE A 1416 -12.78 7.27 37.61
CA ILE A 1416 -12.03 6.02 37.43
C ILE A 1416 -10.60 6.18 37.96
N GLU A 1417 -10.24 5.36 38.96
CA GLU A 1417 -8.89 5.27 39.52
C GLU A 1417 -8.64 3.84 40.04
N GLU A 1418 -7.39 3.36 39.96
CA GLU A 1418 -7.00 2.02 40.45
C GLU A 1418 -7.93 0.88 39.99
N ASN A 1419 -8.26 0.87 38.68
CA ASN A 1419 -9.16 -0.09 38.01
C ASN A 1419 -10.61 -0.10 38.54
N LYS A 1420 -11.01 0.86 39.39
CA LYS A 1420 -12.32 0.94 40.04
C LYS A 1420 -13.01 2.28 39.75
N VAL A 1421 -14.33 2.34 39.98
CA VAL A 1421 -15.11 3.59 39.91
C VAL A 1421 -15.52 4.07 41.29
N ARG A 1422 -15.52 5.40 41.49
CA ARG A 1422 -16.19 6.07 42.62
C ARG A 1422 -17.27 7.00 42.09
N GLN A 1423 -18.48 6.90 42.67
CA GLN A 1423 -19.64 7.73 42.30
C GLN A 1423 -19.80 8.93 43.24
N TYR A 1424 -20.12 10.09 42.68
CA TYR A 1424 -20.37 11.33 43.41
C TYR A 1424 -21.66 12.00 42.94
N ASP A 1425 -22.40 12.55 43.90
CA ASP A 1425 -23.62 13.34 43.72
C ASP A 1425 -23.34 14.81 43.37
N SER A 1426 -22.12 15.28 43.64
CA SER A 1426 -21.79 16.70 43.59
C SER A 1426 -20.31 16.91 43.35
N ILE A 1427 -19.99 17.94 42.56
CA ILE A 1427 -18.62 18.33 42.26
C ILE A 1427 -17.87 18.76 43.54
N GLN A 1428 -18.58 19.34 44.50
CA GLN A 1428 -18.03 19.75 45.81
C GLN A 1428 -17.53 18.54 46.63
N LYS A 1429 -18.29 17.43 46.67
CA LYS A 1429 -17.85 16.20 47.36
C LYS A 1429 -16.61 15.61 46.70
N LEU A 1430 -16.58 15.56 45.35
CA LEU A 1430 -15.45 15.07 44.56
C LEU A 1430 -14.16 15.88 44.82
N LEU A 1431 -14.25 17.22 44.84
CA LEU A 1431 -13.09 18.09 45.08
C LEU A 1431 -12.60 18.07 46.53
N ASN A 1432 -13.47 17.80 47.50
CA ASN A 1432 -13.10 17.81 48.91
C ASN A 1432 -12.28 16.56 49.29
N GLU A 1433 -12.55 15.42 48.65
CA GLU A 1433 -11.80 14.17 48.88
C GLU A 1433 -10.40 14.19 48.23
N ARG A 1434 -10.29 14.66 46.98
CA ARG A 1434 -9.02 14.60 46.22
C ARG A 1434 -8.22 15.91 46.29
N SER A 1435 -7.36 16.02 47.31
CA SER A 1435 -6.47 17.18 47.51
C SER A 1435 -5.60 17.51 46.29
N LEU A 1436 -5.04 16.49 45.60
CA LEU A 1436 -4.22 16.67 44.40
C LEU A 1436 -5.03 17.23 43.21
N PHE A 1437 -6.25 16.72 43.00
CA PHE A 1437 -7.14 17.25 41.96
C PHE A 1437 -7.57 18.69 42.29
N ARG A 1438 -7.82 19.00 43.57
CA ARG A 1438 -8.11 20.35 44.06
C ARG A 1438 -6.93 21.33 43.86
N GLN A 1439 -5.69 20.84 43.90
CA GLN A 1439 -4.48 21.64 43.59
C GLN A 1439 -4.26 21.82 42.08
N ALA A 1440 -4.55 20.80 41.28
CA ALA A 1440 -4.51 20.87 39.81
C ALA A 1440 -5.64 21.77 39.25
N ILE A 1441 -6.79 21.85 39.94
CA ILE A 1441 -7.81 22.86 39.67
C ILE A 1441 -7.26 24.24 40.02
N SER A 1442 -7.19 25.03 38.98
CA SER A 1442 -6.73 26.40 38.92
C SER A 1442 -7.56 27.35 39.82
N PRO A 1443 -6.98 28.47 40.28
CA PRO A 1443 -7.63 29.32 41.28
C PRO A 1443 -9.00 29.88 40.88
N SER A 1444 -9.25 30.16 39.60
CA SER A 1444 -10.49 30.85 39.17
C SER A 1444 -11.65 29.88 38.91
N ASP A 1445 -11.38 28.66 38.42
CA ASP A 1445 -12.39 27.59 38.44
C ASP A 1445 -12.70 27.16 39.87
N ARG A 1446 -11.74 27.22 40.80
CA ARG A 1446 -12.03 27.05 42.24
C ARG A 1446 -13.02 28.12 42.75
N VAL A 1447 -12.93 29.37 42.29
CA VAL A 1447 -13.91 30.43 42.63
C VAL A 1447 -15.29 30.15 42.01
N LYS A 1448 -15.37 29.68 40.75
CA LYS A 1448 -16.65 29.30 40.11
C LYS A 1448 -17.32 28.10 40.81
N LEU A 1449 -16.53 27.11 41.24
CA LEU A 1449 -17.01 25.88 41.89
C LEU A 1449 -17.38 26.08 43.37
N PHE A 1450 -16.75 27.06 44.04
CA PHE A 1450 -16.97 27.38 45.44
C PHE A 1450 -17.31 28.88 45.64
N PRO A 1451 -18.54 29.32 45.33
CA PRO A 1451 -19.02 30.63 45.79
C PRO A 1451 -18.93 30.72 47.33
N HIS A 1452 -18.49 31.88 47.84
CA HIS A 1452 -18.09 32.12 49.24
C HIS A 1452 -19.16 31.79 50.31
N ARG A 1453 -19.30 30.51 50.69
CA ARG A 1453 -20.24 30.09 51.76
C ARG A 1453 -19.62 29.71 53.11
N ASN A 1454 -18.29 29.49 53.18
CA ASN A 1454 -17.62 28.94 54.38
C ASN A 1454 -16.60 29.87 55.07
N SER A 1455 -16.44 31.13 54.66
CA SER A 1455 -15.42 32.05 55.22
C SER A 1455 -15.95 33.21 56.06
N SER A 1456 -17.24 33.21 56.44
CA SER A 1456 -17.92 34.33 57.11
C SER A 1456 -18.19 34.17 58.61
N LYS A 1457 -17.65 33.13 59.26
CA LYS A 1457 -17.75 32.94 60.72
C LYS A 1457 -16.42 33.21 61.43
N CYS A 1458 -16.50 34.03 62.48
CA CYS A 1458 -15.46 34.32 63.47
C CYS A 1458 -14.36 35.34 63.08
N LYS A 1459 -14.70 36.63 63.15
CA LYS A 1459 -13.96 37.64 63.96
C LYS A 1459 -14.87 38.86 64.22
N SER A 1460 -14.78 39.41 65.43
CA SER A 1460 -15.72 40.39 65.99
C SER A 1460 -15.52 41.82 65.45
N LYS A 1461 -16.62 42.51 65.14
CA LYS A 1461 -16.66 43.98 64.94
C LYS A 1461 -16.87 44.67 66.31
N PRO A 1462 -16.14 45.75 66.63
CA PRO A 1462 -16.64 46.78 67.55
C PRO A 1462 -17.68 47.66 66.82
N GLN A 1463 -18.60 48.24 67.58
CA GLN A 1463 -19.74 49.01 67.08
C GLN A 1463 -19.42 50.50 66.82
N ILE A 1464 -20.26 51.12 66.00
CA ILE A 1464 -20.76 52.53 65.94
C ILE A 1464 -21.17 52.72 64.46
N ALA A 1465 -22.44 52.54 64.05
CA ALA A 1465 -23.63 53.37 64.30
C ALA A 1465 -23.48 54.80 63.73
N ALA A 1466 -24.38 55.34 62.89
CA ALA A 1466 -25.57 54.76 62.24
C ALA A 1466 -26.01 55.65 61.07
N LEU A 1467 -26.59 55.06 60.02
CA LEU A 1467 -27.76 55.56 59.26
C LEU A 1467 -28.20 54.48 58.27
N LYS A 1468 -29.52 54.42 57.97
CA LYS A 1468 -30.21 53.22 57.48
C LYS A 1468 -30.19 53.04 55.96
N GLU A 1469 -30.11 51.77 55.54
CA GLU A 1469 -30.70 51.26 54.30
C GLU A 1469 -32.21 51.01 54.50
N GLU A 1470 -33.02 51.34 53.48
CA GLU A 1470 -34.40 50.91 53.15
C GLU A 1470 -34.93 51.98 52.16
N THR A 1471 -35.54 51.70 51.00
CA THR A 1471 -35.78 50.46 50.23
C THR A 1471 -36.19 50.87 48.80
N GLU A 1472 -36.36 49.86 47.93
CA GLU A 1472 -37.23 49.81 46.74
C GLU A 1472 -36.55 49.72 45.36
N GLU A 1473 -37.02 48.71 44.64
CA GLU A 1473 -36.54 48.19 43.36
C GLU A 1473 -37.37 48.79 42.20
N GLU A 1474 -37.41 48.09 41.06
CA GLU A 1474 -38.35 48.25 39.93
C GLU A 1474 -38.00 49.29 38.84
N VAL A 1475 -37.39 48.80 37.74
CA VAL A 1475 -38.12 48.56 36.47
C VAL A 1475 -37.53 47.30 35.79
N GLN A 1476 -38.17 46.17 36.08
CA GLN A 1476 -38.70 45.15 35.16
C GLN A 1476 -37.97 44.94 33.81
N ASP A 1477 -37.39 43.76 33.56
CA ASP A 1477 -38.04 42.48 33.20
C ASP A 1477 -38.70 42.44 31.82
N THR A 1478 -38.00 41.87 30.83
CA THR A 1478 -38.63 41.05 29.77
C THR A 1478 -37.62 40.19 29.00
N ARG A 1479 -37.56 38.90 29.39
CA ARG A 1479 -37.25 37.71 28.57
C ARG A 1479 -36.34 37.85 27.32
N LEU A 1480 -35.12 37.33 27.42
CA LEU A 1480 -34.44 36.55 26.35
C LEU A 1480 -33.41 35.58 26.96
#